data_AF-A0A3D0C4P0-F1
#
_entry.id   AF-A0A3D0C4P0-F1
#
_cell.length_a   1.000
_cell.length_b   1.000
_cell.length_c   1.000
_cell.angle_alpha   90.00
_cell.angle_beta   90.00
_cell.angle_gamma   90.00
#
_symmetry.space_group_name_H-M   'P 1'
#
loop_
_entity.id
_entity.type
_entity.pdbx_description
1 polymer ?
#
loop_
_entity_poly.entity_id
_entity_poly.type
_entity_poly.pdbx_seq_one_letter_code
_entity_poly.pdbx_strand_id
1 'polypeptide(L)'
;MIKLNKSSFFAFFFLQSFFLQNVMAENLSTDLVDWAHANPVVHIGVDGTFPPFDYVDEQGATAGAGKLIRQQLSAILPVDLQETSVSDFRLEYDDMLRGNIDAISVCGNVEQRRGEVLFTKPFLQMTPIVVVNKNSDIKSEMDITSKLKVASISGYADADFAKQLSANSKGLSSNLQGYQSIENGQYDVFITYLYLYKYMLKKHDFKNIKPIAISQFESLPIGFCVNKNKPQLVGLLNWGIDQLGDDFILAMQSKWAESSLDEGQDDRAQLDKSISLTSVFIYAVIFVLLALFFARKFASTIAIKLDTLAFRTTYFTVLFLIISLSAGGIYLFLNDFKDQLLIDQKETFNVTRDVTKKTLAGWYRERELLAHNIAKSKSFKRLVNQLVIASEKGDTIKLAQAKEALREYFSKRPYTTQGGRAYTISDVQGRYLLNLVQSAEGKQSPIISQRPELFSKVLKGRTEFIPPVWANVNIDGNRNKGDKDAEVFIATPVWDEQQEIIAVLGFRFDPDREFSQLFIDGRLGNSFESYAVDSRGYMISSSRFTSELQQKGIVPAGDSSVLNVRLQSPETNPIVQAAKFKLNGQNLNGYTNYRGKTVVGQWISLKNSNITVVSEIQLSEMLAEYYDVRNLLLIGLIISSAFILSISIFMITISNRANDISRRSQQELAEQVTIRTKELAVSEQKSKLINSSVADGILGVDKHGHFIFANESATKITGYSEEQILSSDLISLFAGENKDNLTFEGTEVYKAIQSKEVIRISNEYVLMSGARELPLEYSISPVEDDESDLACVITLQDITLRVQETERLEKMLEHLPVCMVIMNQNDEVEQINQTGIELLGFERDEIVGHPVDLFIPQEQVESHKALLKKFFQEEAVVDTRSLDRNFKVKHKSGKLIEIQAVYTPVHFHNGLYAAVMVRDITLDRQAEFALLEAKRISDDASKAKSDFLANMSHEIRTPMNAIMGMSHLALACELDRKPKNYVTKVYKAAESLLGIINDILDFSKIEAGKLDIEIIEFSLHDTFADLANIIGLKAGEKNLELLFDISPEVPVMLKGDPLRLNQILINLAGNAVKFTEQGQVVISVNVNSSAEETHSNEIKLEFSVKDSGIGMDDEQQKKLFQSFSQADSSTTRKYGGTGLGLTISKKLVELMHGQIWLESKAGEGSCFSFTTRLQVSDVIDTKLIEQQKSFLADKRILIVDDNLLALDVLSSILKSFHCHVVLANSGEEAIELVKQATLAFDFIMLDWNMPDLDGIETYQIIKSQNNYQDNQFILVTSNA
;
A
#
# COMPACT_ATOMS: atom_id res chain seq x y z
N MET A 1 -21.88 13.77 14.56
CA MET A 1 -22.79 14.80 13.98
C MET A 1 -22.13 15.29 12.70
N ILE A 2 -22.60 15.14 11.46
CA ILE A 2 -23.88 14.85 10.77
C ILE A 2 -23.37 14.36 9.38
N LYS A 3 -23.36 13.05 8.99
CA LYS A 3 -24.42 12.21 8.38
C LYS A 3 -25.19 13.02 7.31
N LEU A 4 -25.09 12.79 5.99
CA LEU A 4 -25.47 11.57 5.25
C LEU A 4 -25.31 11.88 3.71
N ASN A 5 -25.33 10.85 2.84
CA ASN A 5 -26.20 10.80 1.64
C ASN A 5 -26.21 9.35 1.06
N LYS A 6 -27.33 8.62 1.22
CA LYS A 6 -27.50 7.17 0.96
C LYS A 6 -28.80 6.83 0.21
N SER A 7 -29.57 7.82 -0.25
CA SER A 7 -31.02 7.65 -0.50
C SER A 7 -31.40 6.93 -1.81
N SER A 8 -30.85 7.30 -2.99
CA SER A 8 -31.34 6.72 -4.26
C SER A 8 -30.92 5.27 -4.50
N PHE A 9 -29.85 4.80 -3.84
CA PHE A 9 -29.43 3.40 -3.86
C PHE A 9 -30.21 2.55 -2.86
N PHE A 10 -30.70 3.17 -1.78
CA PHE A 10 -31.54 2.48 -0.80
C PHE A 10 -32.91 2.14 -1.37
N ALA A 11 -33.56 2.89 -2.25
CA ALA A 11 -34.87 2.47 -2.78
C ALA A 11 -34.83 1.11 -3.52
N PHE A 12 -33.75 0.82 -4.26
CA PHE A 12 -33.57 -0.45 -4.96
C PHE A 12 -33.11 -1.58 -4.02
N PHE A 13 -32.24 -1.27 -3.05
CA PHE A 13 -31.83 -2.19 -1.99
C PHE A 13 -32.88 -2.38 -0.90
N PHE A 14 -33.85 -1.48 -0.73
CA PHE A 14 -34.98 -1.57 0.20
C PHE A 14 -36.08 -2.37 -0.47
N LEU A 15 -36.30 -2.27 -1.79
CA LEU A 15 -37.07 -3.30 -2.49
C LEU A 15 -36.37 -4.67 -2.37
N GLN A 16 -35.05 -4.76 -2.54
CA GLN A 16 -34.35 -6.03 -2.30
C GLN A 16 -34.36 -6.47 -0.82
N SER A 17 -34.24 -5.58 0.16
CA SER A 17 -34.19 -5.88 1.60
C SER A 17 -35.57 -6.09 2.20
N PHE A 18 -36.60 -5.43 1.69
CA PHE A 18 -38.00 -5.64 2.05
C PHE A 18 -38.52 -6.92 1.37
N PHE A 19 -38.01 -7.28 0.19
CA PHE A 19 -38.26 -8.59 -0.40
C PHE A 19 -37.34 -9.70 0.15
N LEU A 20 -36.10 -9.43 0.60
CA LEU A 20 -35.22 -10.41 1.29
C LEU A 20 -35.63 -10.62 2.74
N GLN A 21 -36.08 -9.59 3.46
CA GLN A 21 -36.70 -9.75 4.77
C GLN A 21 -37.99 -10.55 4.66
N ASN A 22 -38.76 -10.39 3.57
CA ASN A 22 -39.94 -11.22 3.34
C ASN A 22 -39.61 -12.65 2.85
N VAL A 23 -38.53 -12.86 2.08
CA VAL A 23 -38.11 -14.22 1.66
C VAL A 23 -37.52 -15.02 2.83
N MET A 24 -36.87 -14.36 3.81
CA MET A 24 -36.41 -15.03 5.04
C MET A 24 -37.52 -15.14 6.10
N ALA A 25 -38.52 -14.27 6.08
CA ALA A 25 -39.72 -14.37 6.93
C ALA A 25 -40.67 -15.50 6.53
N GLU A 26 -40.55 -16.08 5.32
CA GLU A 26 -41.34 -17.26 4.92
C GLU A 26 -41.12 -18.47 5.86
N ASN A 27 -40.01 -18.51 6.62
CA ASN A 27 -39.72 -19.56 7.61
C ASN A 27 -39.94 -19.15 9.07
N LEU A 28 -40.31 -17.90 9.37
CA LEU A 28 -40.69 -17.47 10.72
C LEU A 28 -42.16 -17.81 10.95
N SER A 29 -42.50 -18.31 12.15
CA SER A 29 -43.91 -18.53 12.50
C SER A 29 -44.67 -17.21 12.44
N THR A 30 -45.90 -17.24 11.91
CA THR A 30 -46.81 -16.08 11.81
C THR A 30 -46.86 -15.25 13.10
N ASP A 31 -46.90 -15.92 14.24
CA ASP A 31 -47.00 -15.32 15.57
C ASP A 31 -45.78 -14.44 15.94
N LEU A 32 -44.59 -14.76 15.41
CA LEU A 32 -43.36 -13.98 15.62
C LEU A 32 -43.26 -12.80 14.67
N VAL A 33 -43.74 -12.97 13.43
CA VAL A 33 -43.79 -11.91 12.42
C VAL A 33 -44.75 -10.80 12.87
N ASP A 34 -45.94 -11.17 13.33
CA ASP A 34 -46.92 -10.22 13.87
C ASP A 34 -46.38 -9.47 15.09
N TRP A 35 -45.66 -10.17 15.98
CA TRP A 35 -45.03 -9.54 17.15
C TRP A 35 -43.93 -8.56 16.75
N ALA A 36 -43.08 -8.91 15.77
CA ALA A 36 -42.02 -8.06 15.27
C ALA A 36 -42.57 -6.78 14.62
N HIS A 37 -43.63 -6.89 13.81
CA HIS A 37 -44.30 -5.73 13.22
C HIS A 37 -44.90 -4.80 14.29
N ALA A 38 -45.45 -5.36 15.37
CA ALA A 38 -45.96 -4.58 16.49
C ALA A 38 -44.86 -3.97 17.39
N ASN A 39 -43.62 -4.50 17.32
CA ASN A 39 -42.49 -4.09 18.15
C ASN A 39 -41.23 -3.89 17.28
N PRO A 40 -41.21 -2.88 16.39
CA PRO A 40 -40.14 -2.71 15.41
C PRO A 40 -38.78 -2.34 16.04
N VAL A 41 -38.78 -1.84 17.28
CA VAL A 41 -37.59 -1.48 18.05
C VAL A 41 -37.55 -2.30 19.33
N VAL A 42 -36.41 -2.95 19.56
CA VAL A 42 -36.11 -3.68 20.79
C VAL A 42 -35.03 -2.91 21.55
N HIS A 43 -35.35 -2.49 22.77
CA HIS A 43 -34.45 -1.69 23.60
C HIS A 43 -33.44 -2.60 24.32
N ILE A 44 -32.16 -2.47 23.99
CA ILE A 44 -31.08 -3.27 24.56
C ILE A 44 -30.30 -2.47 25.59
N GLY A 45 -30.09 -3.05 26.76
CA GLY A 45 -29.13 -2.59 27.76
C GLY A 45 -27.75 -3.19 27.54
N VAL A 46 -26.71 -2.40 27.80
CA VAL A 46 -25.31 -2.75 27.57
C VAL A 46 -24.54 -2.66 28.88
N ASP A 47 -23.86 -3.74 29.28
CA ASP A 47 -22.88 -3.67 30.36
C ASP A 47 -21.65 -2.89 29.85
N GLY A 48 -21.43 -1.68 30.35
CA GLY A 48 -20.29 -0.85 29.98
C GLY A 48 -18.98 -1.28 30.63
N THR A 49 -18.99 -2.27 31.52
CA THR A 49 -17.88 -2.60 32.42
C THR A 49 -17.26 -3.98 32.20
N PHE A 50 -17.62 -4.70 31.12
CA PHE A 50 -17.19 -6.07 30.86
C PHE A 50 -16.27 -6.24 29.64
N PRO A 51 -15.10 -5.58 29.59
CA PRO A 51 -14.23 -5.72 28.43
C PRO A 51 -13.62 -7.13 28.35
N PRO A 52 -13.37 -7.68 27.15
CA PRO A 52 -13.73 -7.11 25.86
C PRO A 52 -15.12 -7.57 25.36
N PHE A 53 -16.01 -8.08 26.21
CA PHE A 53 -17.30 -8.69 25.81
C PHE A 53 -18.37 -7.65 25.49
N ASP A 54 -18.75 -6.83 26.45
CA ASP A 54 -19.63 -5.68 26.29
C ASP A 54 -19.00 -4.61 27.17
N TYR A 55 -18.58 -3.50 26.58
CA TYR A 55 -17.92 -2.41 27.32
C TYR A 55 -17.97 -1.11 26.54
N VAL A 56 -17.56 -0.03 27.20
CA VAL A 56 -17.35 1.27 26.56
C VAL A 56 -15.85 1.47 26.32
N ASP A 57 -15.48 1.74 25.06
CA ASP A 57 -14.10 2.03 24.65
C ASP A 57 -13.64 3.42 25.11
N GLU A 58 -12.40 3.79 24.79
CA GLU A 58 -11.81 5.07 25.20
C GLU A 58 -12.43 6.27 24.46
N GLN A 59 -13.07 6.01 23.33
CA GLN A 59 -13.79 6.98 22.52
C GLN A 59 -15.25 7.18 23.01
N GLY A 60 -15.66 6.44 24.05
CA GLY A 60 -17.00 6.53 24.63
C GLY A 60 -18.07 5.76 23.85
N ALA A 61 -17.68 4.91 22.90
CA ALA A 61 -18.59 4.07 22.14
C ALA A 61 -18.67 2.66 22.75
N THR A 62 -19.80 1.99 22.57
CA THR A 62 -19.93 0.57 22.92
C THR A 62 -19.02 -0.26 22.03
N ALA A 63 -18.45 -1.35 22.57
CA ALA A 63 -17.53 -2.23 21.87
C ALA A 63 -17.62 -3.66 22.39
N GLY A 64 -16.98 -4.59 21.67
CA GLY A 64 -16.87 -6.00 22.06
C GLY A 64 -17.82 -6.96 21.35
N ALA A 65 -17.79 -8.22 21.80
CA ALA A 65 -18.62 -9.31 21.28
C ALA A 65 -20.14 -9.02 21.31
N GLY A 66 -20.62 -8.35 22.35
CA GLY A 66 -22.01 -7.93 22.50
C GLY A 66 -22.45 -7.02 21.35
N LYS A 67 -21.62 -6.04 20.99
CA LYS A 67 -21.90 -5.15 19.85
C LYS A 67 -21.93 -5.89 18.52
N LEU A 68 -20.96 -6.78 18.29
CA LEU A 68 -20.87 -7.56 17.06
C LEU A 68 -22.12 -8.42 16.85
N ILE A 69 -22.58 -9.13 17.90
CA ILE A 69 -23.77 -9.97 17.78
C ILE A 69 -25.05 -9.14 17.60
N ARG A 70 -25.18 -7.99 18.28
CA ARG A 70 -26.33 -7.07 18.10
C ARG A 70 -26.41 -6.56 16.65
N GLN A 71 -25.29 -6.15 16.07
CA GLN A 71 -25.24 -5.65 14.68
C GLN A 71 -25.63 -6.72 13.66
N GLN A 72 -25.14 -7.95 13.85
CA GLN A 72 -25.42 -9.05 12.92
C GLN A 72 -26.86 -9.55 13.05
N LEU A 73 -27.40 -9.59 14.28
CA LEU A 73 -28.81 -9.90 14.50
C LEU A 73 -29.74 -8.80 13.96
N SER A 74 -29.43 -7.52 14.15
CA SER A 74 -30.23 -6.40 13.60
C SER A 74 -30.24 -6.43 12.05
N ALA A 75 -29.18 -6.93 11.41
CA ALA A 75 -29.13 -7.07 9.95
C ALA A 75 -30.05 -8.17 9.39
N ILE A 76 -30.40 -9.19 10.18
CA ILE A 76 -31.18 -10.35 9.71
C ILE A 76 -32.59 -10.44 10.32
N LEU A 77 -32.82 -9.80 11.46
CA LEU A 77 -34.11 -9.83 12.14
C LEU A 77 -35.02 -8.71 11.63
N PRO A 78 -36.35 -8.92 11.61
CA PRO A 78 -37.34 -7.90 11.26
C PRO A 78 -37.59 -6.89 12.41
N VAL A 79 -36.61 -6.67 13.29
CA VAL A 79 -36.64 -5.70 14.39
C VAL A 79 -35.26 -5.05 14.54
N ASP A 80 -35.22 -3.78 14.92
CA ASP A 80 -33.95 -3.09 15.22
C ASP A 80 -33.57 -3.27 16.70
N LEU A 81 -32.35 -3.77 16.94
CA LEU A 81 -31.79 -3.95 18.28
C LEU A 81 -31.05 -2.66 18.69
N GLN A 82 -31.76 -1.72 19.31
CA GLN A 82 -31.22 -0.40 19.63
C GLN A 82 -30.58 -0.36 21.03
N GLU A 83 -29.35 0.15 21.13
CA GLU A 83 -28.66 0.39 22.40
C GLU A 83 -29.27 1.60 23.12
N THR A 84 -30.02 1.35 24.20
CA THR A 84 -30.79 2.36 24.93
C THR A 84 -30.18 2.81 26.24
N SER A 85 -29.44 1.93 26.89
CA SER A 85 -28.78 2.22 28.17
C SER A 85 -27.42 1.53 28.22
N VAL A 86 -26.46 2.21 28.83
CA VAL A 86 -25.10 1.73 29.03
C VAL A 86 -24.68 2.05 30.46
N SER A 87 -24.51 1.02 31.28
CA SER A 87 -24.18 1.16 32.70
C SER A 87 -23.47 -0.09 33.22
N ASP A 88 -23.27 -0.19 34.55
CA ASP A 88 -22.86 -1.48 35.12
C ASP A 88 -23.99 -2.52 35.00
N PHE A 89 -23.62 -3.80 34.91
CA PHE A 89 -24.58 -4.89 34.71
C PHE A 89 -25.71 -4.91 35.74
N ARG A 90 -25.45 -4.53 37.00
CA ARG A 90 -26.46 -4.62 38.06
C ARG A 90 -27.59 -3.61 37.80
N LEU A 91 -27.24 -2.40 37.37
CA LEU A 91 -28.19 -1.36 37.01
C LEU A 91 -28.99 -1.74 35.77
N GLU A 92 -28.33 -2.21 34.71
CA GLU A 92 -29.00 -2.68 33.49
C GLU A 92 -29.97 -3.83 33.79
N TYR A 93 -29.56 -4.80 34.61
CA TYR A 93 -30.41 -5.93 35.01
C TYR A 93 -31.64 -5.46 35.79
N ASP A 94 -31.49 -4.50 36.70
CA ASP A 94 -32.62 -3.94 37.46
C ASP A 94 -33.58 -3.14 36.55
N ASP A 95 -33.07 -2.42 35.55
CA ASP A 95 -33.90 -1.71 34.57
C ASP A 95 -34.62 -2.65 33.60
N MET A 96 -34.01 -3.77 33.23
CA MET A 96 -34.69 -4.84 32.50
C MET A 96 -35.82 -5.45 33.31
N LEU A 97 -35.61 -5.71 34.61
CA LEU A 97 -36.67 -6.24 35.49
C LEU A 97 -37.85 -5.25 35.65
N ARG A 98 -37.57 -3.95 35.63
CA ARG A 98 -38.60 -2.88 35.64
C ARG A 98 -39.31 -2.72 34.30
N GLY A 99 -38.76 -3.25 33.21
CA GLY A 99 -39.30 -3.12 31.86
C GLY A 99 -38.90 -1.81 31.16
N ASN A 100 -37.85 -1.13 31.63
CA ASN A 100 -37.29 0.06 30.97
C ASN A 100 -36.47 -0.32 29.72
N ILE A 101 -35.92 -1.53 29.72
CA ILE A 101 -35.25 -2.17 28.57
C ILE A 101 -35.79 -3.58 28.37
N ASP A 102 -35.63 -4.11 27.17
CA ASP A 102 -36.25 -5.36 26.73
C ASP A 102 -35.32 -6.56 26.89
N ALA A 103 -34.02 -6.35 26.67
CA ALA A 103 -33.02 -7.40 26.79
C ALA A 103 -31.62 -6.83 27.11
N ILE A 104 -30.72 -7.69 27.59
CA ILE A 104 -29.28 -7.44 27.72
C ILE A 104 -28.56 -8.51 26.89
N SER A 105 -27.62 -8.08 26.05
CA SER A 105 -26.89 -8.89 25.08
C SER A 105 -26.01 -9.97 25.68
N VAL A 106 -25.23 -9.62 26.70
CA VAL A 106 -24.23 -10.51 27.30
C VAL A 106 -24.66 -10.83 28.72
N CYS A 107 -25.36 -11.96 28.90
CA CYS A 107 -25.89 -12.37 30.18
C CYS A 107 -25.70 -13.87 30.45
N GLY A 108 -25.18 -14.20 31.63
CA GLY A 108 -25.06 -15.58 32.09
C GLY A 108 -26.41 -16.22 32.42
N ASN A 109 -26.69 -17.37 31.79
CA ASN A 109 -27.83 -18.22 32.04
C ASN A 109 -27.54 -19.15 33.23
N VAL A 110 -27.85 -18.65 34.42
CA VAL A 110 -27.74 -19.38 35.70
C VAL A 110 -29.12 -19.70 36.26
N GLU A 111 -29.22 -20.79 37.03
CA GLU A 111 -30.50 -21.24 37.59
C GLU A 111 -31.19 -20.19 38.46
N GLN A 112 -30.43 -19.39 39.20
CA GLN A 112 -30.97 -18.36 40.10
C GLN A 112 -31.80 -17.30 39.36
N ARG A 113 -31.47 -17.02 38.10
CA ARG A 113 -32.19 -16.03 37.27
C ARG A 113 -33.38 -16.66 36.54
N ARG A 114 -33.48 -18.00 36.51
CA ARG A 114 -34.58 -18.70 35.84
C ARG A 114 -35.88 -18.44 36.61
N GLY A 115 -36.83 -17.81 35.93
CA GLY A 115 -38.12 -17.39 36.51
C GLY A 115 -38.26 -15.88 36.69
N GLU A 116 -37.14 -15.14 36.75
CA GLU A 116 -37.13 -13.67 36.73
C GLU A 116 -37.08 -13.14 35.29
N VAL A 117 -36.27 -13.80 34.46
CA VAL A 117 -35.99 -13.43 33.06
C VAL A 117 -36.05 -14.67 32.18
N LEU A 118 -36.13 -14.45 30.87
CA LEU A 118 -36.00 -15.50 29.87
C LEU A 118 -34.61 -15.45 29.22
N PHE A 119 -34.14 -16.58 28.74
CA PHE A 119 -32.82 -16.69 28.11
C PHE A 119 -32.94 -17.19 26.68
N THR A 120 -32.10 -16.63 25.79
CA THR A 120 -31.89 -17.21 24.47
C THR A 120 -30.99 -18.44 24.55
N LYS A 121 -30.81 -19.12 23.41
CA LYS A 121 -29.72 -20.05 23.20
C LYS A 121 -28.40 -19.32 23.48
N PRO A 122 -27.46 -19.96 24.19
CA PRO A 122 -26.16 -19.37 24.43
C PRO A 122 -25.36 -19.34 23.12
N PHE A 123 -24.64 -18.25 22.90
CA PHE A 123 -23.70 -18.09 21.79
C PHE A 123 -22.24 -18.03 22.27
N LEU A 124 -22.03 -18.11 23.58
CA LEU A 124 -20.72 -18.09 24.20
C LEU A 124 -20.74 -18.97 25.47
N GLN A 125 -19.60 -19.61 25.77
CA GLN A 125 -19.37 -20.34 26.99
C GLN A 125 -18.14 -19.75 27.67
N MET A 126 -18.22 -19.51 28.97
CA MET A 126 -17.12 -18.90 29.73
C MET A 126 -16.89 -19.65 31.03
N THR A 127 -15.69 -20.20 31.21
CA THR A 127 -15.32 -20.80 32.50
C THR A 127 -14.70 -19.74 33.42
N PRO A 128 -15.27 -19.48 34.61
CA PRO A 128 -14.65 -18.58 35.57
C PRO A 128 -13.29 -19.13 36.03
N ILE A 129 -12.39 -18.21 36.34
CA ILE A 129 -11.10 -18.44 36.98
C ILE A 129 -11.00 -17.50 38.19
N VAL A 130 -9.99 -17.71 39.02
CA VAL A 130 -9.64 -16.71 40.02
C VAL A 130 -8.27 -16.12 39.74
N VAL A 131 -8.07 -14.88 40.12
CA VAL A 131 -6.79 -14.20 40.06
C VAL A 131 -6.34 -13.86 41.46
N VAL A 132 -5.06 -14.11 41.72
CA VAL A 132 -4.41 -13.89 43.02
C VAL A 132 -3.10 -13.15 42.81
N ASN A 133 -2.57 -12.56 43.88
CA ASN A 133 -1.26 -11.93 43.82
C ASN A 133 -0.17 -13.00 43.65
N LYS A 134 0.80 -12.80 42.73
CA LYS A 134 1.93 -13.72 42.48
C LYS A 134 2.73 -14.00 43.75
N ASN A 135 2.86 -12.98 44.60
CA ASN A 135 3.61 -13.03 45.85
C ASN A 135 2.83 -13.65 47.03
N SER A 136 1.56 -14.00 46.83
CA SER A 136 0.77 -14.68 47.86
C SER A 136 1.18 -16.15 48.03
N ASP A 137 0.83 -16.72 49.18
CA ASP A 137 0.98 -18.15 49.50
C ASP A 137 0.01 -19.05 48.72
N ILE A 138 -0.97 -18.47 48.02
CA ILE A 138 -1.97 -19.19 47.23
C ILE A 138 -1.31 -19.65 45.93
N LYS A 139 -1.01 -20.95 45.80
CA LYS A 139 -0.39 -21.53 44.59
C LYS A 139 -1.35 -22.39 43.79
N SER A 140 -2.41 -22.89 44.42
CA SER A 140 -3.38 -23.80 43.83
C SER A 140 -4.77 -23.59 44.42
N GLU A 141 -5.77 -24.23 43.82
CA GLU A 141 -7.13 -24.25 44.35
C GLU A 141 -7.22 -24.78 45.80
N MET A 142 -6.33 -25.69 46.20
CA MET A 142 -6.34 -26.26 47.56
C MET A 142 -5.98 -25.23 48.64
N ASP A 143 -5.34 -24.13 48.24
CA ASP A 143 -4.93 -23.05 49.15
C ASP A 143 -6.07 -22.03 49.36
N ILE A 144 -7.15 -22.14 48.57
CA ILE A 144 -8.31 -21.25 48.68
C ILE A 144 -9.23 -21.78 49.78
N THR A 145 -9.25 -21.06 50.90
CA THR A 145 -10.02 -21.43 52.08
C THR A 145 -11.14 -20.42 52.34
N SER A 146 -12.15 -20.83 53.11
CA SER A 146 -13.31 -20.00 53.48
C SER A 146 -13.00 -18.76 54.32
N LYS A 147 -11.73 -18.54 54.70
CA LYS A 147 -11.26 -17.37 55.47
C LYS A 147 -10.80 -16.22 54.58
N LEU A 148 -10.45 -16.49 53.32
CA LEU A 148 -9.88 -15.52 52.39
C LEU A 148 -10.89 -14.43 52.02
N LYS A 149 -10.42 -13.22 51.74
CA LYS A 149 -11.24 -12.14 51.19
C LYS A 149 -11.40 -12.36 49.69
N VAL A 150 -12.62 -12.60 49.25
CA VAL A 150 -12.93 -12.91 47.84
C VAL A 150 -13.71 -11.76 47.21
N ALA A 151 -13.20 -11.20 46.12
CA ALA A 151 -13.89 -10.20 45.32
C ALA A 151 -14.57 -10.83 44.10
N SER A 152 -15.72 -10.28 43.71
CA SER A 152 -16.45 -10.59 42.46
C SER A 152 -17.14 -9.33 41.96
N ILE A 153 -17.66 -9.32 40.73
CA ILE A 153 -18.44 -8.19 40.24
C ILE A 153 -19.88 -8.30 40.71
N SER A 154 -20.43 -7.18 41.16
CA SER A 154 -21.78 -7.12 41.69
C SER A 154 -22.80 -7.39 40.58
N GLY A 155 -23.71 -8.32 40.82
CA GLY A 155 -24.75 -8.67 39.87
C GLY A 155 -24.31 -9.69 38.81
N TYR A 156 -23.03 -10.00 38.64
CA TYR A 156 -22.58 -11.04 37.72
C TYR A 156 -23.01 -12.44 38.19
N ALA A 157 -23.11 -13.36 37.23
CA ALA A 157 -23.50 -14.74 37.47
C ALA A 157 -22.55 -15.48 38.44
N ASP A 158 -21.30 -15.03 38.53
CA ASP A 158 -20.26 -15.63 39.35
C ASP A 158 -20.19 -15.11 40.80
N ALA A 159 -21.00 -14.11 41.17
CA ALA A 159 -21.03 -13.56 42.52
C ALA A 159 -21.39 -14.60 43.59
N ASP A 160 -22.20 -15.60 43.25
CA ASP A 160 -22.55 -16.69 44.16
C ASP A 160 -21.39 -17.67 44.35
N PHE A 161 -20.55 -17.87 43.34
CA PHE A 161 -19.32 -18.64 43.50
C PHE A 161 -18.39 -17.99 44.52
N ALA A 162 -18.32 -16.65 44.57
CA ALA A 162 -17.55 -15.94 45.59
C ALA A 162 -18.07 -16.23 47.01
N LYS A 163 -19.39 -16.27 47.18
CA LYS A 163 -20.03 -16.61 48.48
C LYS A 163 -19.79 -18.05 48.88
N GLN A 164 -19.78 -18.98 47.92
CA GLN A 164 -19.46 -20.39 48.16
C GLN A 164 -18.00 -20.58 48.57
N LEU A 165 -17.08 -19.85 47.94
CA LEU A 165 -15.65 -19.90 48.27
C LEU A 165 -15.35 -19.30 49.65
N SER A 166 -16.00 -18.20 50.03
CA SER A 166 -15.76 -17.54 51.30
C SER A 166 -16.94 -16.71 51.80
N ALA A 167 -17.15 -16.76 53.12
CA ALA A 167 -18.08 -15.88 53.83
C ALA A 167 -17.63 -14.40 53.82
N ASN A 168 -16.34 -14.13 53.58
CA ASN A 168 -15.76 -12.79 53.44
C ASN A 168 -15.74 -12.33 51.98
N SER A 169 -16.83 -12.58 51.24
CA SER A 169 -16.95 -12.16 49.84
C SER A 169 -17.58 -10.79 49.71
N LYS A 170 -17.13 -9.98 48.73
CA LYS A 170 -17.71 -8.68 48.42
C LYS A 170 -17.83 -8.45 46.92
N GLY A 171 -18.94 -7.83 46.52
CA GLY A 171 -19.17 -7.33 45.17
C GLY A 171 -18.46 -5.99 44.92
N LEU A 172 -17.81 -5.87 43.77
CA LEU A 172 -17.20 -4.65 43.23
C LEU A 172 -18.03 -4.12 42.05
N SER A 173 -17.78 -2.89 41.60
CA SER A 173 -18.58 -2.26 40.53
C SER A 173 -17.95 -2.36 39.14
N SER A 174 -16.67 -2.70 39.02
CA SER A 174 -16.01 -2.87 37.72
C SER A 174 -14.89 -3.91 37.75
N ASN A 175 -14.65 -4.54 36.60
CA ASN A 175 -13.56 -5.50 36.44
C ASN A 175 -12.19 -4.88 36.74
N LEU A 176 -11.93 -3.65 36.29
CA LEU A 176 -10.68 -2.91 36.58
C LEU A 176 -10.40 -2.77 38.08
N GLN A 177 -11.43 -2.40 38.86
CA GLN A 177 -11.31 -2.32 40.31
C GLN A 177 -10.96 -3.69 40.92
N GLY A 178 -11.51 -4.77 40.38
CA GLY A 178 -11.21 -6.14 40.80
C GLY A 178 -9.73 -6.48 40.70
N TYR A 179 -9.12 -6.25 39.53
CA TYR A 179 -7.68 -6.50 39.33
C TYR A 179 -6.79 -5.61 40.20
N GLN A 180 -7.08 -4.30 40.27
CA GLN A 180 -6.35 -3.37 41.12
C GLN A 180 -6.40 -3.79 42.60
N SER A 181 -7.54 -4.33 43.05
CA SER A 181 -7.71 -4.75 44.43
C SER A 181 -6.82 -5.94 44.83
N ILE A 182 -6.47 -6.82 43.88
CA ILE A 182 -5.54 -7.94 44.09
C ILE A 182 -4.09 -7.48 44.07
N GLU A 183 -3.73 -6.59 43.15
CA GLU A 183 -2.37 -6.05 43.08
C GLU A 183 -2.05 -5.20 44.32
N ASN A 184 -3.03 -4.41 44.79
CA ASN A 184 -2.92 -3.60 46.01
C ASN A 184 -3.06 -4.40 47.32
N GLY A 185 -3.34 -5.71 47.24
CA GLY A 185 -3.51 -6.57 48.42
C GLY A 185 -4.75 -6.28 49.28
N GLN A 186 -5.78 -5.65 48.70
CA GLN A 186 -7.06 -5.40 49.39
C GLN A 186 -7.90 -6.68 49.53
N TYR A 187 -7.86 -7.54 48.52
CA TYR A 187 -8.47 -8.88 48.51
C TYR A 187 -7.42 -9.93 48.18
N ASP A 188 -7.67 -11.16 48.62
CA ASP A 188 -6.78 -12.29 48.40
C ASP A 188 -7.04 -12.96 47.04
N VAL A 189 -8.31 -12.94 46.61
CA VAL A 189 -8.82 -13.65 45.42
C VAL A 189 -9.85 -12.80 44.70
N PHE A 190 -9.77 -12.69 43.37
CA PHE A 190 -10.80 -12.05 42.53
C PHE A 190 -11.30 -13.05 41.48
N ILE A 191 -12.61 -13.22 41.37
CA ILE A 191 -13.23 -14.06 40.34
C ILE A 191 -13.34 -13.29 39.02
N THR A 192 -12.92 -13.92 37.93
CA THR A 192 -12.88 -13.34 36.59
C THR A 192 -12.85 -14.44 35.52
N TYR A 193 -12.52 -14.11 34.28
CA TYR A 193 -12.47 -15.02 33.13
C TYR A 193 -11.12 -14.97 32.43
N LEU A 194 -10.75 -16.04 31.72
CA LEU A 194 -9.42 -16.13 31.09
C LEU A 194 -9.19 -15.05 30.02
N TYR A 195 -10.20 -14.77 29.19
CA TYR A 195 -10.14 -13.70 28.19
C TYR A 195 -9.98 -12.32 28.83
N LEU A 196 -10.79 -12.01 29.85
CA LEU A 196 -10.70 -10.76 30.60
C LEU A 196 -9.35 -10.64 31.31
N TYR A 197 -8.82 -11.72 31.91
CA TYR A 197 -7.46 -11.73 32.49
C TYR A 197 -6.40 -11.34 31.47
N LYS A 198 -6.46 -11.92 30.26
CA LYS A 198 -5.52 -11.61 29.19
C LYS A 198 -5.63 -10.17 28.69
N TYR A 199 -6.86 -9.71 28.48
CA TYR A 199 -7.13 -8.32 28.11
C TYR A 199 -6.57 -7.34 29.15
N MET A 200 -6.83 -7.60 30.44
CA MET A 200 -6.43 -6.71 31.53
C MET A 200 -4.92 -6.68 31.74
N LEU A 201 -4.23 -7.82 31.61
CA LEU A 201 -2.77 -7.85 31.62
C LEU A 201 -2.16 -6.97 30.53
N LYS A 202 -2.68 -7.07 29.30
CA LYS A 202 -2.17 -6.31 28.16
C LYS A 202 -2.47 -4.82 28.30
N LYS A 203 -3.70 -4.46 28.70
CA LYS A 203 -4.17 -3.07 28.71
C LYS A 203 -3.71 -2.25 29.93
N HIS A 204 -3.44 -2.88 31.07
CA HIS A 204 -3.21 -2.15 32.33
C HIS A 204 -1.89 -2.49 33.06
N ASP A 205 -0.93 -3.13 32.39
CA ASP A 205 0.43 -3.46 32.89
C ASP A 205 0.46 -4.14 34.28
N PHE A 206 -0.52 -4.98 34.58
CA PHE A 206 -0.56 -5.72 35.84
C PHE A 206 0.57 -6.77 35.89
N LYS A 207 1.56 -6.59 36.77
CA LYS A 207 2.76 -7.47 36.81
C LYS A 207 2.67 -8.56 37.86
N ASN A 208 1.96 -8.29 38.95
CA ASN A 208 1.98 -9.11 40.17
C ASN A 208 0.73 -9.98 40.34
N ILE A 209 0.02 -10.30 39.26
CA ILE A 209 -1.19 -11.12 39.31
C ILE A 209 -1.03 -12.42 38.52
N LYS A 210 -1.60 -13.52 39.02
CA LYS A 210 -1.61 -14.82 38.33
C LYS A 210 -2.99 -15.46 38.42
N PRO A 211 -3.40 -16.23 37.41
CA PRO A 211 -4.69 -16.90 37.40
C PRO A 211 -4.56 -18.32 37.99
N ILE A 212 -5.64 -18.80 38.60
CA ILE A 212 -5.79 -20.15 39.12
C ILE A 212 -7.16 -20.67 38.65
N ALA A 213 -7.15 -21.82 37.99
CA ALA A 213 -8.39 -22.51 37.62
C ALA A 213 -9.02 -23.17 38.84
N ILE A 214 -10.34 -23.08 39.02
CA ILE A 214 -11.09 -23.69 40.13
C ILE A 214 -11.99 -24.80 39.58
N SER A 215 -11.95 -25.98 40.20
CA SER A 215 -12.66 -27.18 39.74
C SER A 215 -14.16 -27.16 40.03
N GLN A 216 -14.57 -26.33 40.98
CA GLN A 216 -15.97 -26.19 41.40
C GLN A 216 -16.78 -25.27 40.46
N PHE A 217 -16.10 -24.49 39.61
CA PHE A 217 -16.76 -23.57 38.71
C PHE A 217 -17.24 -24.31 37.47
N GLU A 218 -18.54 -24.24 37.23
CA GLU A 218 -19.15 -24.70 35.99
C GLU A 218 -18.96 -23.65 34.89
N SER A 219 -18.93 -24.10 33.63
CA SER A 219 -18.90 -23.18 32.50
C SER A 219 -20.23 -22.43 32.44
N LEU A 220 -20.15 -21.11 32.28
CA LEU A 220 -21.31 -20.24 32.23
C LEU A 220 -21.77 -20.07 30.78
N PRO A 221 -22.96 -20.58 30.41
CA PRO A 221 -23.57 -20.28 29.13
C PRO A 221 -24.00 -18.82 29.08
N ILE A 222 -23.48 -18.07 28.11
CA ILE A 222 -23.77 -16.67 27.89
C ILE A 222 -24.67 -16.52 26.66
N GLY A 223 -25.77 -15.79 26.83
CA GLY A 223 -26.72 -15.44 25.79
C GLY A 223 -27.39 -14.10 26.11
N PHE A 224 -28.47 -13.77 25.40
CA PHE A 224 -29.31 -12.64 25.79
C PHE A 224 -30.16 -13.05 27.00
N CYS A 225 -30.30 -12.16 27.99
CA CYS A 225 -31.43 -12.23 28.90
C CYS A 225 -32.50 -11.25 28.44
N VAL A 226 -33.74 -11.70 28.48
CA VAL A 226 -34.92 -10.99 27.95
C VAL A 226 -35.93 -10.84 29.08
N ASN A 227 -36.61 -9.70 29.11
CA ASN A 227 -37.71 -9.47 30.04
C ASN A 227 -38.76 -10.59 29.92
N LYS A 228 -39.18 -11.16 31.06
CA LYS A 228 -40.11 -12.30 31.10
C LYS A 228 -41.46 -12.07 30.43
N ASN A 229 -41.86 -10.82 30.24
CA ASN A 229 -43.11 -10.44 29.59
C ASN A 229 -43.01 -10.44 28.05
N LYS A 230 -41.83 -10.72 27.47
CA LYS A 230 -41.58 -10.75 26.02
C LYS A 230 -41.06 -12.12 25.53
N PRO A 231 -41.81 -13.23 25.72
CA PRO A 231 -41.37 -14.56 25.28
C PRO A 231 -41.20 -14.68 23.76
N GLN A 232 -41.93 -13.89 22.96
CA GLN A 232 -41.79 -13.85 21.51
C GLN A 232 -40.41 -13.34 21.07
N LEU A 233 -39.85 -12.36 21.79
CA LEU A 233 -38.52 -11.83 21.51
C LEU A 233 -37.43 -12.91 21.67
N VAL A 234 -37.60 -13.83 22.62
CA VAL A 234 -36.69 -14.98 22.78
C VAL A 234 -36.77 -15.90 21.56
N GLY A 235 -37.98 -16.17 21.06
CA GLY A 235 -38.19 -16.95 19.83
C GLY A 235 -37.51 -16.31 18.63
N LEU A 236 -37.67 -14.98 18.47
CA LEU A 236 -37.08 -14.20 17.40
C LEU A 236 -35.54 -14.18 17.46
N LEU A 237 -34.97 -13.89 18.63
CA LEU A 237 -33.51 -13.88 18.83
C LEU A 237 -32.91 -15.29 18.65
N ASN A 238 -33.57 -16.35 19.13
CA ASN A 238 -33.12 -17.72 18.91
C ASN A 238 -33.10 -18.10 17.44
N TRP A 239 -34.13 -17.71 16.68
CA TRP A 239 -34.15 -17.91 15.24
C TRP A 239 -32.99 -17.19 14.57
N GLY A 240 -32.73 -15.92 14.92
CA GLY A 240 -31.59 -15.17 14.39
C GLY A 240 -30.24 -15.82 14.72
N ILE A 241 -30.05 -16.27 15.96
CA ILE A 241 -28.84 -17.01 16.38
C ILE A 241 -28.67 -18.28 15.54
N ASP A 242 -29.75 -19.02 15.27
CA ASP A 242 -29.70 -20.21 14.43
C ASP A 242 -29.35 -19.89 12.97
N GLN A 243 -29.84 -18.77 12.42
CA GLN A 243 -29.52 -18.33 11.04
C GLN A 243 -28.05 -17.89 10.88
N LEU A 244 -27.47 -17.27 11.90
CA LEU A 244 -26.04 -16.92 11.88
C LEU A 244 -25.16 -18.17 11.75
N GLY A 245 -25.59 -19.28 12.35
CA GLY A 245 -24.90 -20.57 12.28
C GLY A 245 -23.69 -20.67 13.20
N ASP A 246 -23.31 -21.90 13.52
CA ASP A 246 -22.21 -22.18 14.46
C ASP A 246 -20.87 -21.62 13.95
N ASP A 247 -20.64 -21.61 12.62
CA ASP A 247 -19.45 -21.04 12.00
C ASP A 247 -19.29 -19.54 12.23
N PHE A 248 -20.38 -18.76 12.13
CA PHE A 248 -20.34 -17.34 12.46
C PHE A 248 -20.01 -17.15 13.94
N ILE A 249 -20.62 -17.93 14.84
CA ILE A 249 -20.39 -17.78 16.28
C ILE A 249 -18.93 -18.10 16.62
N LEU A 250 -18.36 -19.15 16.02
CA LEU A 250 -16.94 -19.49 16.17
C LEU A 250 -16.02 -18.43 15.53
N ALA A 251 -16.41 -17.87 14.38
CA ALA A 251 -15.66 -16.81 13.69
C ALA A 251 -15.75 -15.46 14.42
N MET A 252 -16.89 -15.12 15.03
CA MET A 252 -17.09 -13.95 15.88
C MET A 252 -16.20 -14.07 17.10
N GLN A 253 -16.15 -15.23 17.75
CA GLN A 253 -15.22 -15.52 18.85
C GLN A 253 -13.76 -15.34 18.40
N SER A 254 -13.43 -15.70 17.16
CA SER A 254 -12.10 -15.50 16.56
C SER A 254 -11.78 -14.03 16.26
N LYS A 255 -12.66 -13.30 15.56
CA LYS A 255 -12.51 -11.87 15.22
C LYS A 255 -12.53 -10.97 16.44
N TRP A 256 -13.25 -11.36 17.48
CA TRP A 256 -13.26 -10.65 18.76
C TRP A 256 -11.93 -10.84 19.51
N ALA A 257 -11.29 -12.00 19.40
CA ALA A 257 -9.94 -12.20 19.89
C ALA A 257 -8.91 -11.32 19.13
N GLU A 258 -9.15 -11.01 17.85
CA GLU A 258 -8.38 -10.04 17.05
C GLU A 258 -8.67 -8.59 17.49
N SER A 259 -9.93 -8.16 17.53
CA SER A 259 -10.31 -6.75 17.76
C SER A 259 -9.96 -6.25 19.17
N SER A 260 -10.02 -7.13 20.17
CA SER A 260 -9.61 -6.80 21.55
C SER A 260 -8.10 -6.67 21.74
N LEU A 261 -7.31 -7.03 20.73
CA LEU A 261 -5.85 -6.92 20.71
C LEU A 261 -5.33 -5.89 19.69
N ASP A 262 -6.07 -5.61 18.61
CA ASP A 262 -5.70 -4.70 17.51
C ASP A 262 -6.14 -3.23 17.69
N GLU A 263 -7.05 -2.93 18.62
CA GLU A 263 -7.32 -1.53 19.02
C GLU A 263 -6.13 -0.85 19.73
N GLY A 264 -4.98 -1.53 19.81
CA GLY A 264 -3.69 -0.94 20.19
C GLY A 264 -2.98 -0.16 19.07
N GLN A 265 -3.64 0.16 17.94
CA GLN A 265 -3.03 1.09 16.96
C GLN A 265 -2.89 2.53 17.49
N ASP A 266 -3.58 2.90 18.58
CA ASP A 266 -3.33 4.15 19.34
C ASP A 266 -2.43 3.95 20.58
N ASP A 267 -2.14 2.70 21.00
CA ASP A 267 -1.29 2.38 22.16
C ASP A 267 0.21 2.25 21.84
N ARG A 268 0.67 2.76 20.69
CA ARG A 268 2.10 3.12 20.53
C ARG A 268 2.52 4.24 21.51
N ALA A 269 1.58 4.81 22.25
CA ALA A 269 1.81 5.78 23.31
C ALA A 269 1.94 5.16 24.73
N GLN A 270 1.64 3.88 24.96
CA GLN A 270 1.70 3.23 26.29
C GLN A 270 2.92 2.31 26.49
N LEU A 271 4.05 2.61 25.83
CA LEU A 271 5.35 2.03 26.17
C LEU A 271 5.97 2.78 27.37
N ASP A 272 5.23 2.80 28.49
CA ASP A 272 5.57 3.57 29.68
C ASP A 272 5.59 2.68 30.93
N LYS A 273 6.53 1.72 30.96
CA LYS A 273 7.25 1.23 32.17
C LYS A 273 8.15 0.02 31.88
N SER A 274 9.26 0.25 31.18
CA SER A 274 10.56 -0.35 31.59
C SER A 274 11.79 0.21 30.87
N ILE A 275 11.69 0.72 29.63
CA ILE A 275 12.63 1.71 29.05
C ILE A 275 11.84 2.48 27.98
N SER A 276 11.45 3.73 28.23
CA SER A 276 10.71 4.51 27.22
C SER A 276 11.55 4.72 25.96
N LEU A 277 10.91 4.76 24.79
CA LEU A 277 11.48 5.34 23.57
C LEU A 277 12.06 6.74 23.81
N THR A 278 11.49 7.52 24.74
CA THR A 278 12.07 8.80 25.17
C THR A 278 13.41 8.63 25.86
N SER A 279 13.64 7.56 26.62
CA SER A 279 14.95 7.25 27.23
C SER A 279 15.96 6.93 26.14
N VAL A 280 15.61 6.08 25.16
CA VAL A 280 16.47 5.77 24.01
C VAL A 280 16.78 7.02 23.19
N PHE A 281 15.78 7.87 22.95
CA PHE A 281 15.95 9.14 22.26
C PHE A 281 16.78 10.13 23.07
N ILE A 282 16.57 10.23 24.39
CA ILE A 282 17.37 11.06 25.29
C ILE A 282 18.81 10.57 25.33
N TYR A 283 19.07 9.26 25.39
CA TYR A 283 20.43 8.72 25.31
C TYR A 283 21.06 8.96 23.94
N ALA A 284 20.29 8.85 22.85
CA ALA A 284 20.76 9.19 21.50
C ALA A 284 21.07 10.69 21.37
N VAL A 285 20.23 11.57 21.92
CA VAL A 285 20.44 13.02 21.94
C VAL A 285 21.61 13.39 22.85
N ILE A 286 21.71 12.81 24.05
CA ILE A 286 22.87 12.98 24.95
C ILE A 286 24.14 12.48 24.27
N PHE A 287 24.08 11.36 23.55
CA PHE A 287 25.21 10.83 22.79
C PHE A 287 25.59 11.74 21.62
N VAL A 288 24.63 12.28 20.87
CA VAL A 288 24.85 13.26 19.80
C VAL A 288 25.40 14.57 20.38
N LEU A 289 24.88 15.04 21.51
CA LEU A 289 25.36 16.23 22.20
C LEU A 289 26.75 16.02 22.79
N LEU A 290 27.06 14.85 23.34
CA LEU A 290 28.40 14.46 23.77
C LEU A 290 29.33 14.36 22.56
N ALA A 291 28.91 13.73 21.47
CA ALA A 291 29.68 13.62 20.24
C ALA A 291 29.96 15.00 19.64
N LEU A 292 28.98 15.91 19.61
CA LEU A 292 29.13 17.30 19.19
C LEU A 292 30.00 18.10 20.17
N PHE A 293 29.86 17.87 21.48
CA PHE A 293 30.68 18.49 22.51
C PHE A 293 32.14 18.06 22.40
N PHE A 294 32.41 16.77 22.24
CA PHE A 294 33.74 16.22 22.01
C PHE A 294 34.29 16.66 20.64
N ALA A 295 33.48 16.64 19.59
CA ALA A 295 33.85 17.16 18.27
C ALA A 295 34.23 18.64 18.35
N ARG A 296 33.50 19.46 19.09
CA ARG A 296 33.80 20.90 19.27
C ARG A 296 35.00 21.15 20.18
N LYS A 297 35.09 20.44 21.32
CA LYS A 297 36.16 20.59 22.31
C LYS A 297 37.51 20.10 21.78
N PHE A 298 37.50 19.08 20.94
CA PHE A 298 38.70 18.49 20.37
C PHE A 298 38.86 18.77 18.88
N ALA A 299 38.02 19.61 18.25
CA ALA A 299 38.05 19.92 16.82
C ALA A 299 39.46 20.30 16.32
N SER A 300 40.14 21.22 17.02
CA SER A 300 41.48 21.67 16.64
C SER A 300 42.55 20.59 16.83
N THR A 301 42.48 19.84 17.94
CA THR A 301 43.40 18.74 18.23
C THR A 301 43.21 17.56 17.28
N ILE A 302 41.95 17.25 16.92
CA ILE A 302 41.53 16.20 16.01
C ILE A 302 41.93 16.56 14.58
N ALA A 303 41.73 17.81 14.14
CA ALA A 303 42.14 18.27 12.81
C ALA A 303 43.66 18.22 12.59
N ILE A 304 44.45 18.52 13.63
CA ILE A 304 45.91 18.46 13.55
C ILE A 304 46.42 17.01 13.61
N LYS A 305 45.76 16.11 14.36
CA LYS A 305 46.22 14.71 14.54
C LYS A 305 45.61 13.70 13.57
N LEU A 306 44.47 13.99 12.93
CA LEU A 306 43.81 13.11 11.95
C LEU A 306 44.67 12.80 10.71
N ASP A 307 45.69 13.62 10.43
CA ASP A 307 46.62 13.37 9.34
C ASP A 307 47.55 12.18 9.65
N THR A 308 47.76 11.86 10.93
CA THR A 308 48.57 10.72 11.35
C THR A 308 47.81 9.40 11.23
N LEU A 309 48.42 8.40 10.60
CA LEU A 309 47.85 7.06 10.43
C LEU A 309 47.50 6.42 11.78
N ALA A 310 48.35 6.62 12.79
CA ALA A 310 48.16 6.06 14.13
C ALA A 310 46.90 6.59 14.85
N PHE A 311 46.55 7.86 14.65
CA PHE A 311 45.34 8.41 15.26
C PHE A 311 44.07 7.91 14.56
N ARG A 312 44.08 7.83 13.22
CA ARG A 312 42.97 7.27 12.43
C ARG A 312 42.66 5.83 12.81
N THR A 313 43.68 4.97 12.89
CA THR A 313 43.49 3.57 13.31
C THR A 313 42.94 3.48 14.73
N THR A 314 43.46 4.25 15.68
CA THR A 314 42.95 4.28 17.06
C THR A 314 41.49 4.73 17.12
N TYR A 315 41.13 5.79 16.40
CA TYR A 315 39.77 6.33 16.34
C TYR A 315 38.76 5.30 15.81
N PHE A 316 39.05 4.68 14.65
CA PHE A 316 38.16 3.68 14.07
C PHE A 316 38.10 2.38 14.89
N THR A 317 39.19 2.03 15.60
CA THR A 317 39.18 0.87 16.52
C THR A 317 38.26 1.10 17.72
N VAL A 318 38.32 2.29 18.34
CA VAL A 318 37.42 2.64 19.45
C VAL A 318 35.97 2.70 18.97
N LEU A 319 35.73 3.26 17.78
CA LEU A 319 34.40 3.29 17.19
C LEU A 319 33.84 1.88 16.94
N PHE A 320 34.65 0.99 16.36
CA PHE A 320 34.29 -0.40 16.16
C PHE A 320 33.98 -1.13 17.47
N LEU A 321 34.76 -0.88 18.53
CA LEU A 321 34.54 -1.43 19.86
C LEU A 321 33.20 -0.96 20.44
N ILE A 322 32.87 0.33 20.33
CA ILE A 322 31.60 0.88 20.83
C ILE A 322 30.42 0.23 20.09
N ILE A 323 30.46 0.17 18.75
CA ILE A 323 29.40 -0.45 17.95
C ILE A 323 29.25 -1.93 18.32
N SER A 324 30.37 -2.65 18.51
CA SER A 324 30.37 -4.06 18.90
C SER A 324 29.78 -4.29 20.30
N LEU A 325 30.10 -3.43 21.27
CA LEU A 325 29.53 -3.49 22.62
C LEU A 325 28.04 -3.17 22.62
N SER A 326 27.60 -2.17 21.84
CA SER A 326 26.18 -1.85 21.67
C SER A 326 25.41 -2.99 21.01
N ALA A 327 25.96 -3.58 19.95
CA ALA A 327 25.37 -4.76 19.29
C ALA A 327 25.29 -5.96 20.25
N GLY A 328 26.34 -6.20 21.05
CA GLY A 328 26.35 -7.23 22.08
C GLY A 328 25.31 -6.98 23.19
N GLY A 329 25.16 -5.74 23.64
CA GLY A 329 24.13 -5.35 24.62
C GLY A 329 22.71 -5.55 24.09
N ILE A 330 22.44 -5.13 22.84
CA ILE A 330 21.17 -5.37 22.16
C ILE A 330 20.90 -6.88 22.05
N TYR A 331 21.90 -7.68 21.68
CA TYR A 331 21.76 -9.13 21.59
C TYR A 331 21.38 -9.77 22.93
N LEU A 332 22.06 -9.41 24.02
CA LEU A 332 21.75 -9.92 25.36
C LEU A 332 20.35 -9.51 25.82
N PHE A 333 19.98 -8.24 25.63
CA PHE A 333 18.64 -7.74 25.94
C PHE A 333 17.56 -8.48 25.16
N LEU A 334 17.75 -8.65 23.85
CA LEU A 334 16.79 -9.37 23.01
C LEU A 334 16.64 -10.83 23.41
N ASN A 335 17.73 -11.48 23.83
CA ASN A 335 17.66 -12.85 24.31
C ASN A 335 16.88 -12.95 25.63
N ASP A 336 17.15 -12.07 26.60
CA ASP A 336 16.40 -12.00 27.85
C ASP A 336 14.92 -11.68 27.62
N PHE A 337 14.62 -10.74 26.72
CA PHE A 337 13.26 -10.38 26.32
C PHE A 337 12.52 -11.57 25.70
N LYS A 338 13.19 -12.32 24.81
CA LYS A 338 12.64 -13.54 24.22
C LYS A 338 12.36 -14.61 25.29
N ASP A 339 13.26 -14.78 26.25
CA ASP A 339 13.10 -15.75 27.34
C ASP A 339 11.91 -15.38 28.25
N GLN A 340 11.69 -14.08 28.52
CA GLN A 340 10.50 -13.61 29.24
C GLN A 340 9.20 -13.92 28.48
N LEU A 341 9.15 -13.63 27.17
CA LEU A 341 7.98 -13.96 26.34
C LEU A 341 7.67 -15.46 26.38
N LEU A 342 8.70 -16.32 26.36
CA LEU A 342 8.52 -17.77 26.48
C LEU A 342 7.97 -18.20 27.86
N ILE A 343 8.39 -17.53 28.94
CA ILE A 343 7.88 -17.79 30.30
C ILE A 343 6.40 -17.41 30.40
N ASP A 344 6.02 -16.23 29.90
CA ASP A 344 4.63 -15.75 29.92
C ASP A 344 3.69 -16.66 29.09
N GLN A 345 4.19 -17.13 27.94
CA GLN A 345 3.44 -18.08 27.13
C GLN A 345 3.30 -19.44 27.82
N LYS A 346 4.32 -19.89 28.54
CA LYS A 346 4.24 -21.11 29.35
C LYS A 346 3.20 -20.99 30.47
N GLU A 347 3.06 -19.83 31.11
CA GLU A 347 2.01 -19.59 32.10
C GLU A 347 0.61 -19.70 31.46
N THR A 348 0.41 -19.06 30.31
CA THR A 348 -0.83 -19.14 29.51
C THR A 348 -1.22 -20.57 29.18
N PHE A 349 -0.23 -21.35 28.74
CA PHE A 349 -0.36 -22.77 28.47
C PHE A 349 -0.81 -23.54 29.72
N ASN A 350 -0.10 -23.41 30.84
CA ASN A 350 -0.46 -24.11 32.08
C ASN A 350 -1.91 -23.84 32.52
N VAL A 351 -2.35 -22.59 32.42
CA VAL A 351 -3.69 -22.16 32.82
C VAL A 351 -4.74 -22.75 31.90
N THR A 352 -4.54 -22.63 30.59
CA THR A 352 -5.46 -23.19 29.57
C THR A 352 -5.58 -24.72 29.72
N ARG A 353 -4.45 -25.39 29.97
CA ARG A 353 -4.41 -26.83 30.26
C ARG A 353 -5.27 -27.17 31.47
N ASP A 354 -5.10 -26.44 32.56
CA ASP A 354 -5.77 -26.73 33.82
C ASP A 354 -7.27 -26.45 33.75
N VAL A 355 -7.67 -25.36 33.08
CA VAL A 355 -9.08 -25.07 32.76
C VAL A 355 -9.66 -26.20 31.91
N THR A 356 -9.08 -26.47 30.73
CA THR A 356 -9.61 -27.47 29.79
C THR A 356 -9.72 -28.87 30.42
N LYS A 357 -8.70 -29.29 31.18
CA LYS A 357 -8.70 -30.57 31.88
C LYS A 357 -9.85 -30.65 32.89
N LYS A 358 -10.10 -29.58 33.64
CA LYS A 358 -11.16 -29.51 34.65
C LYS A 358 -12.54 -29.48 34.00
N THR A 359 -12.74 -28.62 32.99
CA THR A 359 -14.00 -28.52 32.23
C THR A 359 -14.39 -29.87 31.63
N LEU A 360 -13.45 -30.56 30.99
CA LEU A 360 -13.70 -31.89 30.42
C LEU A 360 -14.00 -32.95 31.48
N ALA A 361 -13.33 -32.91 32.63
CA ALA A 361 -13.59 -33.84 33.73
C ALA A 361 -14.98 -33.62 34.35
N GLY A 362 -15.39 -32.36 34.53
CA GLY A 362 -16.73 -31.99 35.00
C GLY A 362 -17.82 -32.45 34.03
N TRP A 363 -17.67 -32.09 32.75
CA TRP A 363 -18.58 -32.47 31.67
C TRP A 363 -18.80 -33.99 31.59
N TYR A 364 -17.70 -34.76 31.70
CA TYR A 364 -17.74 -36.22 31.71
C TYR A 364 -18.47 -36.76 32.94
N ARG A 365 -18.12 -36.28 34.14
CA ARG A 365 -18.67 -36.77 35.41
C ARG A 365 -20.18 -36.58 35.50
N GLU A 366 -20.68 -35.42 35.08
CA GLU A 366 -22.12 -35.11 35.06
C GLU A 366 -22.89 -36.14 34.22
N ARG A 367 -22.42 -36.40 32.99
CA ARG A 367 -23.07 -37.30 32.05
C ARG A 367 -22.89 -38.77 32.41
N GLU A 368 -21.75 -39.13 32.99
CA GLU A 368 -21.51 -40.46 33.55
C GLU A 368 -22.53 -40.76 34.66
N LEU A 369 -22.74 -39.82 35.59
CA LEU A 369 -23.72 -39.96 36.66
C LEU A 369 -25.14 -40.09 36.11
N LEU A 370 -25.49 -39.27 35.11
CA LEU A 370 -26.79 -39.34 34.44
C LEU A 370 -27.05 -40.72 33.81
N ALA A 371 -26.10 -41.19 33.00
CA ALA A 371 -26.20 -42.46 32.30
C ALA A 371 -26.31 -43.62 33.29
N HIS A 372 -25.46 -43.61 34.31
CA HIS A 372 -25.44 -44.61 35.37
C HIS A 372 -26.75 -44.66 36.17
N ASN A 373 -27.30 -43.50 36.51
CA ASN A 373 -28.56 -43.41 37.26
C ASN A 373 -29.74 -43.97 36.47
N ILE A 374 -29.78 -43.74 35.15
CA ILE A 374 -30.81 -44.30 34.26
C ILE A 374 -30.64 -45.81 34.14
N ALA A 375 -29.43 -46.30 33.87
CA ALA A 375 -29.12 -47.73 33.77
C ALA A 375 -29.44 -48.50 35.07
N LYS A 376 -29.33 -47.84 36.24
CA LYS A 376 -29.70 -48.42 37.54
C LYS A 376 -31.19 -48.39 37.86
N SER A 377 -32.01 -47.61 37.15
CA SER A 377 -33.44 -47.52 37.44
C SER A 377 -34.13 -48.87 37.26
N LYS A 378 -34.88 -49.33 38.28
CA LYS A 378 -35.65 -50.59 38.22
C LYS A 378 -36.64 -50.60 37.03
N SER A 379 -37.31 -49.47 36.81
CA SER A 379 -38.26 -49.31 35.71
C SER A 379 -37.59 -49.46 34.34
N PHE A 380 -36.42 -48.85 34.16
CA PHE A 380 -35.65 -48.92 32.93
C PHE A 380 -35.12 -50.32 32.68
N LYS A 381 -34.48 -50.94 33.67
CA LYS A 381 -33.96 -52.32 33.57
C LYS A 381 -35.02 -53.32 33.14
N ARG A 382 -36.23 -53.23 33.71
CA ARG A 382 -37.36 -54.09 33.32
C ARG A 382 -37.73 -53.93 31.84
N LEU A 383 -37.78 -52.69 31.33
CA LEU A 383 -38.10 -52.42 29.93
C LEU A 383 -37.00 -52.91 28.98
N VAL A 384 -35.73 -52.71 29.34
CA VAL A 384 -34.60 -53.21 28.54
C VAL A 384 -34.57 -54.73 28.52
N ASN A 385 -34.82 -55.40 29.65
CA ASN A 385 -34.89 -56.86 29.70
C ASN A 385 -36.02 -57.41 28.80
N GLN A 386 -37.18 -56.76 28.77
CA GLN A 386 -38.26 -57.10 27.84
C GLN A 386 -37.85 -56.93 26.38
N LEU A 387 -37.13 -55.84 26.06
CA LEU A 387 -36.59 -55.58 24.72
C LEU A 387 -35.61 -56.67 24.27
N VAL A 388 -34.64 -57.02 25.13
CA VAL A 388 -33.59 -58.02 24.83
C VAL A 388 -34.22 -59.40 24.64
N ILE A 389 -35.07 -59.85 25.58
CA ILE A 389 -35.74 -61.17 25.50
C ILE A 389 -36.62 -61.27 24.24
N ALA A 390 -37.35 -60.21 23.89
CA ALA A 390 -38.19 -60.20 22.69
C ALA A 390 -37.34 -60.27 21.41
N SER A 391 -36.19 -59.59 21.39
CA SER A 391 -35.23 -59.63 20.28
C SER A 391 -34.61 -61.02 20.11
N GLU A 392 -34.15 -61.65 21.18
CA GLU A 392 -33.55 -62.99 21.15
C GLU A 392 -34.52 -64.08 20.69
N LYS A 393 -35.80 -63.95 21.06
CA LYS A 393 -36.87 -64.89 20.67
C LYS A 393 -37.48 -64.59 19.30
N GLY A 394 -37.13 -63.49 18.66
CA GLY A 394 -37.74 -63.05 17.40
C GLY A 394 -39.22 -62.68 17.49
N ASP A 395 -39.71 -62.31 18.67
CA ASP A 395 -41.12 -61.94 18.91
C ASP A 395 -41.37 -60.48 18.49
N THR A 396 -41.77 -60.28 17.24
CA THR A 396 -41.91 -58.94 16.61
C THR A 396 -42.93 -58.05 17.32
N ILE A 397 -44.01 -58.63 17.88
CA ILE A 397 -45.07 -57.88 18.57
C ILE A 397 -44.55 -57.36 19.90
N LYS A 398 -43.93 -58.22 20.72
CA LYS A 398 -43.37 -57.79 22.01
C LYS A 398 -42.19 -56.85 21.83
N LEU A 399 -41.40 -57.04 20.78
CA LEU A 399 -40.29 -56.14 20.46
C LEU A 399 -40.81 -54.73 20.15
N ALA A 400 -41.86 -54.59 19.33
CA ALA A 400 -42.48 -53.30 19.04
C ALA A 400 -43.06 -52.64 20.31
N GLN A 401 -43.75 -53.42 21.16
CA GLN A 401 -44.27 -52.91 22.44
C GLN A 401 -43.17 -52.42 23.38
N ALA A 402 -42.06 -53.16 23.50
CA ALA A 402 -40.93 -52.77 24.35
C ALA A 402 -40.23 -51.51 23.82
N LYS A 403 -40.06 -51.38 22.49
CA LYS A 403 -39.52 -50.17 21.86
C LYS A 403 -40.37 -48.94 22.16
N GLU A 404 -41.69 -49.06 22.02
CA GLU A 404 -42.61 -47.94 22.25
C GLU A 404 -42.63 -47.50 23.71
N ALA A 405 -42.64 -48.45 24.64
CA ALA A 405 -42.55 -48.15 26.08
C ALA A 405 -41.23 -47.46 26.46
N LEU A 406 -40.12 -47.83 25.81
CA LEU A 406 -38.83 -47.14 26.01
C LEU A 406 -38.82 -45.74 25.39
N ARG A 407 -39.42 -45.54 24.21
CA ARG A 407 -39.59 -44.19 23.63
C ARG A 407 -40.41 -43.30 24.55
N GLU A 408 -41.51 -43.82 25.07
CA GLU A 408 -42.33 -43.10 26.05
C GLU A 408 -41.52 -42.78 27.32
N TYR A 409 -40.72 -43.72 27.82
CA TYR A 409 -39.83 -43.51 28.97
C TYR A 409 -38.88 -42.33 28.79
N PHE A 410 -38.25 -42.19 27.61
CA PHE A 410 -37.33 -41.09 27.32
C PHE A 410 -38.05 -39.78 26.98
N SER A 411 -39.22 -39.84 26.32
CA SER A 411 -40.01 -38.63 26.02
C SER A 411 -40.44 -37.87 27.28
N LYS A 412 -40.69 -38.57 28.39
CA LYS A 412 -41.00 -37.98 29.70
C LYS A 412 -39.78 -37.36 30.39
N ARG A 413 -38.59 -37.44 29.79
CA ARG A 413 -37.30 -36.98 30.34
C ARG A 413 -36.59 -36.10 29.31
N PRO A 414 -36.99 -34.82 29.17
CA PRO A 414 -36.52 -33.93 28.11
C PRO A 414 -34.99 -33.82 28.01
N TYR A 415 -34.28 -33.88 29.15
CA TYR A 415 -32.81 -33.82 29.21
C TYR A 415 -32.07 -34.96 28.46
N THR A 416 -32.79 -36.02 28.05
CA THR A 416 -32.25 -37.15 27.28
C THR A 416 -32.36 -36.97 25.76
N THR A 417 -33.13 -35.99 25.30
CA THR A 417 -33.44 -35.76 23.87
C THR A 417 -33.30 -34.29 23.43
N GLN A 418 -33.20 -33.34 24.36
CA GLN A 418 -32.97 -31.93 24.05
C GLN A 418 -31.52 -31.65 23.63
N GLY A 419 -31.31 -30.64 22.78
CA GLY A 419 -29.98 -30.14 22.41
C GLY A 419 -29.18 -31.05 21.47
N GLY A 420 -29.83 -31.85 20.63
CA GLY A 420 -29.16 -32.81 19.74
C GLY A 420 -28.77 -34.14 20.42
N ARG A 421 -29.11 -34.30 21.70
CA ARG A 421 -28.92 -35.56 22.43
C ARG A 421 -29.83 -36.65 21.90
N ALA A 422 -29.32 -37.87 21.86
CA ALA A 422 -30.14 -39.05 21.60
C ALA A 422 -29.71 -40.20 22.50
N TYR A 423 -30.60 -41.17 22.68
CA TYR A 423 -30.28 -42.41 23.37
C TYR A 423 -30.24 -43.56 22.37
N THR A 424 -29.40 -44.54 22.68
CA THR A 424 -29.28 -45.78 21.92
C THR A 424 -29.20 -46.94 22.89
N ILE A 425 -29.81 -48.06 22.51
CA ILE A 425 -29.68 -49.31 23.25
C ILE A 425 -29.16 -50.35 22.27
N SER A 426 -28.01 -50.93 22.58
CA SER A 426 -27.40 -51.99 21.79
C SER A 426 -27.38 -53.30 22.57
N ASP A 427 -27.45 -54.43 21.86
CA ASP A 427 -27.18 -55.72 22.46
C ASP A 427 -25.69 -55.88 22.82
N VAL A 428 -25.33 -56.97 23.49
CA VAL A 428 -23.94 -57.25 23.89
C VAL A 428 -23.01 -57.51 22.70
N GLN A 429 -23.56 -57.76 21.50
CA GLN A 429 -22.82 -57.86 20.24
C GLN A 429 -22.70 -56.50 19.52
N GLY A 430 -23.27 -55.43 20.09
CA GLY A 430 -23.20 -54.08 19.57
C GLY A 430 -24.19 -53.78 18.43
N ARG A 431 -25.27 -54.54 18.25
CA ARG A 431 -26.35 -54.21 17.31
C ARG A 431 -27.40 -53.34 17.98
N TYR A 432 -27.88 -52.30 17.29
CA TYR A 432 -28.90 -51.42 17.84
C TYR A 432 -30.25 -52.11 18.00
N LEU A 433 -30.71 -52.27 19.24
CA LEU A 433 -32.06 -52.72 19.58
C LEU A 433 -33.06 -51.58 19.59
N LEU A 434 -32.62 -50.37 19.95
CA LEU A 434 -33.41 -49.14 19.93
C LEU A 434 -32.51 -47.97 19.55
N ASN A 435 -32.97 -47.16 18.59
CA ASN A 435 -32.30 -45.94 18.15
C ASN A 435 -33.36 -44.88 17.82
N LEU A 436 -33.01 -43.59 17.96
CA LEU A 436 -33.88 -42.50 17.54
C LEU A 436 -34.11 -42.55 16.02
N VAL A 437 -33.06 -42.82 15.25
CA VAL A 437 -33.12 -43.04 13.81
C VAL A 437 -33.51 -44.50 13.57
N GLN A 438 -34.79 -44.74 13.28
CA GLN A 438 -35.33 -46.11 13.17
C GLN A 438 -34.61 -46.96 12.10
N SER A 439 -34.10 -46.34 11.03
CA SER A 439 -33.33 -47.01 9.97
C SER A 439 -31.95 -47.53 10.43
N ALA A 440 -31.52 -47.17 11.65
CA ALA A 440 -30.31 -47.67 12.29
C ALA A 440 -30.54 -48.94 13.12
N GLU A 441 -31.79 -49.26 13.49
CA GLU A 441 -32.11 -50.44 14.29
C GLU A 441 -31.72 -51.73 13.53
N GLY A 442 -31.08 -52.67 14.23
CA GLY A 442 -30.53 -53.91 13.67
C GLY A 442 -29.12 -53.78 13.06
N LYS A 443 -28.65 -52.56 12.76
CA LYS A 443 -27.26 -52.33 12.31
C LYS A 443 -26.29 -52.36 13.48
N GLN A 444 -25.00 -52.59 13.18
CA GLN A 444 -23.95 -52.47 14.19
C GLN A 444 -23.73 -51.00 14.59
N SER A 445 -23.52 -50.81 15.88
CA SER A 445 -23.14 -49.55 16.50
C SER A 445 -21.77 -49.08 15.98
N PRO A 446 -21.60 -47.77 15.72
CA PRO A 446 -20.30 -47.22 15.34
C PRO A 446 -19.26 -47.44 16.45
N ILE A 447 -19.68 -47.56 17.72
CA ILE A 447 -18.79 -47.84 18.85
C ILE A 447 -18.06 -49.18 18.66
N ILE A 448 -18.76 -50.28 18.34
CA ILE A 448 -18.11 -51.59 18.16
C ILE A 448 -17.25 -51.62 16.88
N SER A 449 -17.69 -50.94 15.81
CA SER A 449 -16.97 -50.94 14.53
C SER A 449 -15.69 -50.08 14.52
N GLN A 450 -15.68 -48.95 15.24
CA GLN A 450 -14.59 -47.97 15.21
C GLN A 450 -13.79 -47.90 16.52
N ARG A 451 -14.37 -48.31 17.65
CA ARG A 451 -13.77 -48.28 19.00
C ARG A 451 -14.06 -49.58 19.80
N PRO A 452 -13.76 -50.77 19.25
CA PRO A 452 -14.07 -52.05 19.91
C PRO A 452 -13.42 -52.19 21.29
N GLU A 453 -12.26 -51.56 21.50
CA GLU A 453 -11.56 -51.53 22.78
C GLU A 453 -12.36 -50.83 23.89
N LEU A 454 -13.06 -49.75 23.56
CA LEU A 454 -13.89 -49.02 24.50
C LEU A 454 -15.21 -49.75 24.75
N PHE A 455 -15.82 -50.32 23.70
CA PHE A 455 -17.02 -51.17 23.85
C PHE A 455 -16.76 -52.36 24.78
N SER A 456 -15.59 -53.01 24.64
CA SER A 456 -15.18 -54.12 25.52
C SER A 456 -15.05 -53.71 26.98
N LYS A 457 -14.59 -52.48 27.28
CA LYS A 457 -14.56 -51.97 28.66
C LYS A 457 -15.96 -51.74 29.22
N VAL A 458 -16.90 -51.30 28.39
CA VAL A 458 -18.30 -51.15 28.79
C VAL A 458 -18.90 -52.50 29.16
N LEU A 459 -18.66 -53.53 28.35
CA LEU A 459 -19.06 -54.91 28.67
C LEU A 459 -18.35 -55.51 29.90
N LYS A 460 -17.30 -54.86 30.43
CA LYS A 460 -16.65 -55.21 31.70
C LYS A 460 -17.25 -54.45 32.90
N GLY A 461 -18.37 -53.77 32.71
CA GLY A 461 -19.10 -53.07 33.77
C GLY A 461 -18.70 -51.61 34.00
N ARG A 462 -17.93 -50.99 33.09
CA ARG A 462 -17.49 -49.59 33.23
C ARG A 462 -18.31 -48.66 32.35
N THR A 463 -18.70 -47.50 32.86
CA THR A 463 -19.16 -46.41 31.99
C THR A 463 -17.93 -45.80 31.32
N GLU A 464 -17.99 -45.59 30.01
CA GLU A 464 -16.86 -45.04 29.24
C GLU A 464 -17.32 -43.89 28.34
N PHE A 465 -16.46 -42.88 28.21
CA PHE A 465 -16.55 -41.89 27.14
C PHE A 465 -16.05 -42.49 25.85
N ILE A 466 -16.86 -42.41 24.80
CA ILE A 466 -16.51 -42.76 23.45
C ILE A 466 -16.26 -41.43 22.69
N PRO A 467 -15.01 -41.14 22.29
CA PRO A 467 -14.72 -39.96 21.48
C PRO A 467 -15.43 -40.06 20.12
N PRO A 468 -15.51 -38.96 19.36
CA PRO A 468 -16.20 -38.93 18.07
C PRO A 468 -15.89 -40.14 17.19
N VAL A 469 -16.96 -40.72 16.64
CA VAL A 469 -16.96 -41.79 15.64
C VAL A 469 -17.89 -41.40 14.49
N TRP A 470 -17.62 -41.86 13.28
CA TRP A 470 -18.54 -41.63 12.16
C TRP A 470 -19.86 -42.36 12.38
N ALA A 471 -20.97 -41.69 12.14
CA ALA A 471 -22.28 -42.29 12.15
C ALA A 471 -22.40 -43.34 11.02
N ASN A 472 -23.16 -44.40 11.30
CA ASN A 472 -23.45 -45.46 10.33
C ASN A 472 -24.76 -45.20 9.54
N VAL A 473 -25.43 -44.08 9.82
CA VAL A 473 -26.66 -43.60 9.18
C VAL A 473 -26.60 -42.07 9.13
N ASN A 474 -27.27 -41.47 8.14
CA ASN A 474 -27.47 -40.01 8.13
C ASN A 474 -28.48 -39.63 9.22
N ILE A 475 -28.12 -38.64 10.04
CA ILE A 475 -28.85 -38.26 11.25
C ILE A 475 -29.49 -36.88 11.10
N ASP A 476 -28.88 -35.98 10.34
CA ASP A 476 -29.25 -34.57 10.23
C ASP A 476 -30.15 -34.26 9.02
N GLY A 477 -30.30 -35.20 8.09
CA GLY A 477 -31.10 -35.04 6.87
C GLY A 477 -30.47 -34.12 5.81
N ASN A 478 -29.19 -33.75 5.94
CA ASN A 478 -28.53 -32.87 4.97
C ASN A 478 -28.44 -33.50 3.58
N ARG A 479 -28.75 -32.70 2.55
CA ARG A 479 -28.87 -33.15 1.15
C ARG A 479 -27.53 -33.28 0.41
N ASN A 480 -26.41 -32.96 1.04
CA ASN A 480 -25.09 -33.07 0.41
C ASN A 480 -24.66 -34.53 0.33
N LYS A 481 -24.64 -35.08 -0.89
CA LYS A 481 -24.15 -36.44 -1.17
C LYS A 481 -22.68 -36.55 -0.78
N GLY A 482 -22.40 -37.06 0.43
CA GLY A 482 -21.03 -37.32 0.89
C GLY A 482 -20.80 -36.98 2.36
N ASP A 483 -21.68 -36.18 2.96
CA ASP A 483 -21.58 -35.77 4.36
C ASP A 483 -21.67 -37.00 5.29
N LYS A 484 -20.77 -37.06 6.27
CA LYS A 484 -20.74 -38.08 7.30
C LYS A 484 -20.86 -37.38 8.64
N ASP A 485 -21.97 -37.61 9.33
CA ASP A 485 -22.14 -37.11 10.69
C ASP A 485 -21.15 -37.78 11.65
N ALA A 486 -20.58 -37.02 12.58
CA ALA A 486 -19.81 -37.57 13.69
C ALA A 486 -20.66 -37.62 14.96
N GLU A 487 -20.45 -38.64 15.80
CA GLU A 487 -21.22 -38.86 17.03
C GLU A 487 -20.29 -39.13 18.22
N VAL A 488 -20.58 -38.53 19.37
CA VAL A 488 -19.90 -38.77 20.64
C VAL A 488 -20.81 -39.57 21.56
N PHE A 489 -20.28 -40.51 22.35
CA PHE A 489 -21.10 -41.28 23.28
C PHE A 489 -20.60 -41.28 24.73
N ILE A 490 -21.55 -41.33 25.66
CA ILE A 490 -21.33 -41.87 27.01
C ILE A 490 -22.04 -43.22 27.06
N ALA A 491 -21.26 -44.29 27.08
CA ALA A 491 -21.77 -45.66 27.03
C ALA A 491 -21.69 -46.31 28.41
N THR A 492 -22.82 -46.84 28.88
CA THR A 492 -22.94 -47.49 30.19
C THR A 492 -23.59 -48.87 30.04
N PRO A 493 -23.14 -49.90 30.79
CA PRO A 493 -23.76 -51.21 30.73
C PRO A 493 -25.11 -51.22 31.44
N VAL A 494 -26.02 -52.07 30.98
CA VAL A 494 -27.31 -52.32 31.62
C VAL A 494 -27.32 -53.73 32.17
N TRP A 495 -27.54 -53.84 33.48
CA TRP A 495 -27.59 -55.11 34.19
C TRP A 495 -29.03 -55.61 34.33
N ASP A 496 -29.21 -56.93 34.31
CA ASP A 496 -30.46 -57.57 34.70
C ASP A 496 -30.58 -57.72 36.24
N GLU A 497 -31.56 -58.52 36.71
CA GLU A 497 -31.75 -58.80 38.14
C GLU A 497 -30.68 -59.78 38.68
N GLN A 498 -30.07 -60.58 37.81
CA GLN A 498 -29.02 -61.55 38.10
C GLN A 498 -27.61 -60.93 38.11
N GLN A 499 -27.48 -59.62 37.87
CA GLN A 499 -26.22 -58.87 37.73
C GLN A 499 -25.43 -59.20 36.46
N GLU A 500 -26.05 -59.77 35.43
CA GLU A 500 -25.45 -59.97 34.12
C GLU A 500 -25.70 -58.75 33.22
N ILE A 501 -24.72 -58.42 32.37
CA ILE A 501 -24.84 -57.31 31.42
C ILE A 501 -25.64 -57.80 30.22
N ILE A 502 -26.82 -57.23 30.01
CA ILE A 502 -27.76 -57.64 28.94
C ILE A 502 -27.80 -56.68 27.76
N ALA A 503 -27.36 -55.43 27.95
CA ALA A 503 -27.36 -54.40 26.91
C ALA A 503 -26.36 -53.28 27.24
N VAL A 504 -26.12 -52.42 26.25
CA VAL A 504 -25.37 -51.17 26.41
C VAL A 504 -26.29 -49.99 26.13
N LEU A 505 -26.41 -49.09 27.08
CA LEU A 505 -27.07 -47.80 26.93
C LEU A 505 -26.03 -46.76 26.50
N GLY A 506 -26.19 -46.19 25.31
CA GLY A 506 -25.36 -45.09 24.82
C GLY A 506 -26.15 -43.79 24.80
N PHE A 507 -25.68 -42.78 25.53
CA PHE A 507 -26.11 -41.39 25.32
C PHE A 507 -25.24 -40.78 24.24
N ARG A 508 -25.86 -40.40 23.14
CA ARG A 508 -25.25 -39.73 22.00
C ARG A 508 -25.31 -38.22 22.16
N PHE A 509 -24.23 -37.58 21.74
CA PHE A 509 -24.09 -36.12 21.63
C PHE A 509 -23.53 -35.76 20.26
N ASP A 510 -23.94 -34.59 19.78
CA ASP A 510 -23.32 -33.93 18.65
C ASP A 510 -21.95 -33.35 19.09
N PRO A 511 -20.83 -33.74 18.42
CA PRO A 511 -19.51 -33.26 18.79
C PRO A 511 -19.36 -31.74 18.64
N ASP A 512 -19.88 -31.13 17.59
CA ASP A 512 -19.72 -29.71 17.31
C ASP A 512 -20.47 -28.85 18.35
N ARG A 513 -21.67 -29.31 18.74
CA ARG A 513 -22.54 -28.58 19.69
C ARG A 513 -22.19 -28.75 21.16
N GLU A 514 -21.67 -29.91 21.59
CA GLU A 514 -21.36 -30.14 23.00
C GLU A 514 -19.86 -30.34 23.28
N PHE A 515 -19.19 -31.20 22.51
CA PHE A 515 -17.83 -31.62 22.84
C PHE A 515 -16.79 -30.55 22.46
N SER A 516 -16.91 -29.98 21.27
CA SER A 516 -16.00 -28.95 20.75
C SER A 516 -16.07 -27.64 21.55
N GLN A 517 -17.23 -27.35 22.15
CA GLN A 517 -17.43 -26.19 23.01
C GLN A 517 -16.52 -26.19 24.24
N LEU A 518 -16.07 -27.37 24.69
CA LEU A 518 -15.18 -27.53 25.85
C LEU A 518 -13.78 -26.95 25.63
N PHE A 519 -13.41 -26.65 24.39
CA PHE A 519 -12.09 -26.15 24.02
C PHE A 519 -12.07 -24.66 23.68
N ILE A 520 -13.23 -23.98 23.75
CA ILE A 520 -13.37 -22.57 23.37
C ILE A 520 -12.57 -21.64 24.29
N ASP A 521 -12.51 -21.92 25.59
CA ASP A 521 -11.71 -21.11 26.53
C ASP A 521 -10.21 -21.10 26.16
N GLY A 522 -9.75 -22.08 25.39
CA GLY A 522 -8.38 -22.17 24.90
C GLY A 522 -8.14 -21.55 23.53
N ARG A 523 -9.00 -20.65 23.04
CA ARG A 523 -8.87 -19.98 21.74
C ARG A 523 -8.58 -18.49 21.91
N LEU A 524 -7.32 -18.14 22.10
CA LEU A 524 -6.89 -16.76 22.38
C LEU A 524 -6.25 -16.13 21.14
N GLY A 525 -6.27 -14.79 21.04
CA GLY A 525 -5.63 -14.06 19.93
C GLY A 525 -5.92 -14.60 18.53
N ASN A 526 -4.93 -14.51 17.64
CA ASN A 526 -5.12 -14.75 16.20
C ASN A 526 -4.94 -16.24 15.85
N SER A 527 -4.03 -16.93 16.53
CA SER A 527 -3.64 -18.30 16.21
C SER A 527 -3.62 -19.25 17.40
N PHE A 528 -3.78 -18.77 18.64
CA PHE A 528 -3.82 -19.66 19.80
C PHE A 528 -5.12 -20.46 19.78
N GLU A 529 -4.98 -21.79 19.85
CA GLU A 529 -6.10 -22.72 19.81
C GLU A 529 -5.83 -23.91 20.71
N SER A 530 -6.88 -24.36 21.39
CA SER A 530 -6.90 -25.67 22.03
C SER A 530 -7.87 -26.58 21.30
N TYR A 531 -7.46 -27.82 21.09
CA TYR A 531 -8.25 -28.84 20.42
C TYR A 531 -7.87 -30.23 20.93
N ALA A 532 -8.68 -31.24 20.62
CA ALA A 532 -8.44 -32.61 20.99
C ALA A 532 -8.08 -33.49 19.78
N VAL A 533 -7.19 -34.44 20.01
CA VAL A 533 -6.82 -35.48 19.05
C VAL A 533 -6.90 -36.86 19.69
N ASP A 534 -7.15 -37.87 18.87
CA ASP A 534 -7.07 -39.26 19.29
C ASP A 534 -5.68 -39.88 19.05
N SER A 535 -5.49 -41.10 19.54
CA SER A 535 -4.22 -41.84 19.39
C SER A 535 -3.87 -42.22 17.94
N ARG A 536 -4.77 -42.03 16.98
CA ARG A 536 -4.55 -42.27 15.54
C ARG A 536 -4.11 -40.99 14.81
N GLY A 537 -4.12 -39.85 15.52
CA GLY A 537 -3.78 -38.53 15.00
C GLY A 537 -4.95 -37.81 14.31
N TYR A 538 -6.19 -38.28 14.49
CA TYR A 538 -7.36 -37.55 14.01
C TYR A 538 -7.76 -36.49 15.03
N MET A 539 -8.10 -35.32 14.51
CA MET A 539 -8.75 -34.27 15.28
C MET A 539 -10.16 -34.73 15.67
N ILE A 540 -10.51 -34.58 16.94
CA ILE A 540 -11.80 -35.03 17.50
C ILE A 540 -12.59 -33.88 18.14
N SER A 541 -12.15 -32.64 17.95
CA SER A 541 -12.91 -31.44 18.26
C SER A 541 -12.80 -30.50 17.07
N SER A 542 -13.79 -29.65 16.85
CA SER A 542 -13.79 -28.73 15.72
C SER A 542 -12.68 -27.68 15.88
N SER A 543 -11.99 -27.39 14.80
CA SER A 543 -11.04 -26.28 14.71
C SER A 543 -11.78 -24.95 14.49
N ARG A 544 -11.27 -23.88 15.09
CA ARG A 544 -11.70 -22.50 14.78
C ARG A 544 -11.33 -22.05 13.37
N PHE A 545 -10.46 -22.80 12.70
CA PHE A 545 -9.99 -22.53 11.34
C PHE A 545 -10.63 -23.47 10.30
N THR A 546 -11.82 -24.02 10.60
CA THR A 546 -12.51 -24.95 9.68
C THR A 546 -12.74 -24.31 8.31
N SER A 547 -13.15 -23.04 8.22
CA SER A 547 -13.30 -22.34 6.95
C SER A 547 -11.98 -22.21 6.16
N GLU A 548 -10.84 -21.97 6.84
CA GLU A 548 -9.51 -21.94 6.21
C GLU A 548 -9.15 -23.33 5.63
N LEU A 549 -9.47 -24.39 6.37
CA LEU A 549 -9.22 -25.77 5.95
C LEU A 549 -10.13 -26.17 4.78
N GLN A 550 -11.37 -25.69 4.75
CA GLN A 550 -12.31 -25.90 3.65
C GLN A 550 -11.84 -25.20 2.37
N GLN A 551 -11.39 -23.94 2.46
CA GLN A 551 -10.80 -23.21 1.33
C GLN A 551 -9.57 -23.91 0.75
N LYS A 552 -8.79 -24.60 1.59
CA LYS A 552 -7.63 -25.40 1.18
C LYS A 552 -7.99 -26.80 0.66
N GLY A 553 -9.27 -27.18 0.68
CA GLY A 553 -9.73 -28.52 0.29
C GLY A 553 -9.29 -29.65 1.23
N ILE A 554 -8.85 -29.32 2.46
CA ILE A 554 -8.50 -30.33 3.49
C ILE A 554 -9.77 -30.90 4.13
N VAL A 555 -10.77 -30.03 4.33
CA VAL A 555 -12.10 -30.39 4.82
C VAL A 555 -13.10 -30.12 3.68
N PRO A 556 -14.08 -31.00 3.40
CA PRO A 556 -15.11 -30.71 2.40
C PRO A 556 -15.93 -29.46 2.76
N ALA A 557 -16.44 -28.75 1.74
CA ALA A 557 -17.21 -27.53 1.97
C ALA A 557 -18.53 -27.84 2.71
N GLY A 558 -18.74 -27.20 3.86
CA GLY A 558 -19.89 -27.42 4.73
C GLY A 558 -19.67 -28.49 5.81
N ASP A 559 -18.60 -29.29 5.73
CA ASP A 559 -18.33 -30.34 6.71
C ASP A 559 -17.52 -29.81 7.90
N SER A 560 -17.70 -30.45 9.06
CA SER A 560 -16.90 -30.21 10.26
C SER A 560 -15.46 -30.72 10.11
N SER A 561 -14.52 -30.08 10.82
CA SER A 561 -13.14 -30.57 10.95
C SER A 561 -13.00 -31.80 11.86
N VAL A 562 -14.02 -32.11 12.66
CA VAL A 562 -14.08 -33.32 13.49
C VAL A 562 -13.94 -34.56 12.62
N LEU A 563 -12.94 -35.40 12.90
CA LEU A 563 -12.55 -36.61 12.15
C LEU A 563 -12.14 -36.41 10.67
N ASN A 564 -12.38 -35.24 10.07
CA ASN A 564 -11.92 -34.90 8.73
C ASN A 564 -10.47 -34.41 8.70
N VAL A 565 -9.93 -33.92 9.82
CA VAL A 565 -8.54 -33.48 9.92
C VAL A 565 -7.66 -34.54 10.56
N ARG A 566 -6.58 -34.92 9.87
CA ARG A 566 -5.53 -35.78 10.41
C ARG A 566 -4.20 -35.06 10.45
N LEU A 567 -3.50 -35.12 11.57
CA LEU A 567 -2.19 -34.49 11.73
C LEU A 567 -1.17 -35.11 10.76
N GLN A 568 -0.41 -34.25 10.10
CA GLN A 568 0.62 -34.65 9.14
C GLN A 568 1.78 -35.39 9.81
N SER A 569 2.42 -36.29 9.07
CA SER A 569 3.58 -37.09 9.48
C SER A 569 3.43 -37.75 10.88
N PRO A 570 2.44 -38.66 11.07
CA PRO A 570 2.14 -39.28 12.37
C PRO A 570 3.33 -39.86 13.13
N GLU A 571 4.33 -40.39 12.41
CA GLU A 571 5.50 -41.03 13.02
C GLU A 571 6.50 -40.02 13.61
N THR A 572 6.54 -38.78 13.11
CA THR A 572 7.46 -37.73 13.58
C THR A 572 6.75 -36.61 14.32
N ASN A 573 5.42 -36.51 14.21
CA ASN A 573 4.65 -35.45 14.85
C ASN A 573 4.61 -35.64 16.37
N PRO A 574 5.11 -34.68 17.17
CA PRO A 574 5.23 -34.83 18.62
C PRO A 574 3.88 -35.02 19.32
N ILE A 575 2.81 -34.43 18.78
CA ILE A 575 1.45 -34.59 19.30
C ILE A 575 0.96 -36.02 19.08
N VAL A 576 1.16 -36.56 17.87
CA VAL A 576 0.68 -37.91 17.54
C VAL A 576 1.44 -38.97 18.33
N GLN A 577 2.75 -38.80 18.48
CA GLN A 577 3.56 -39.65 19.37
C GLN A 577 3.08 -39.56 20.82
N ALA A 578 2.81 -38.35 21.31
CA ALA A 578 2.28 -38.16 22.64
C ALA A 578 0.90 -38.78 22.84
N ALA A 579 0.00 -38.71 21.84
CA ALA A 579 -1.30 -39.35 21.89
C ALA A 579 -1.22 -40.89 21.87
N LYS A 580 -0.31 -41.44 21.05
CA LYS A 580 -0.06 -42.89 20.97
C LYS A 580 0.48 -43.47 22.28
N PHE A 581 1.42 -42.76 22.92
CA PHE A 581 2.08 -43.21 24.15
C PHE A 581 1.50 -42.62 25.44
N LYS A 582 0.43 -41.83 25.34
CA LYS A 582 -0.24 -41.14 26.46
C LYS A 582 0.72 -40.27 27.30
N LEU A 583 1.57 -39.52 26.60
CA LEU A 583 2.57 -38.64 27.21
C LEU A 583 2.06 -37.21 27.30
N ASN A 584 2.46 -36.51 28.36
CA ASN A 584 2.31 -35.06 28.46
C ASN A 584 3.61 -34.42 27.98
N GLY A 585 3.53 -33.25 27.36
CA GLY A 585 4.72 -32.58 26.85
C GLY A 585 4.47 -31.16 26.39
N GLN A 586 5.56 -30.50 26.02
CA GLN A 586 5.56 -29.18 25.40
C GLN A 586 6.73 -29.09 24.43
N ASN A 587 6.56 -28.32 23.35
CA ASN A 587 7.60 -27.95 22.43
C ASN A 587 7.52 -26.44 22.17
N LEU A 588 8.47 -25.70 22.74
CA LEU A 588 8.63 -24.26 22.59
C LEU A 588 9.63 -23.88 21.48
N ASN A 589 10.29 -24.87 20.87
CA ASN A 589 11.26 -24.67 19.78
C ASN A 589 10.61 -24.64 18.39
N GLY A 590 9.33 -24.99 18.30
CA GLY A 590 8.58 -25.03 17.05
C GLY A 590 8.36 -26.45 16.52
N TYR A 591 7.18 -26.70 15.94
CA TYR A 591 6.85 -27.86 15.13
C TYR A 591 5.74 -27.51 14.13
N THR A 592 5.53 -28.34 13.12
CA THR A 592 4.47 -28.13 12.12
C THR A 592 3.13 -28.66 12.63
N ASN A 593 2.09 -27.82 12.64
CA ASN A 593 0.74 -28.22 13.03
C ASN A 593 -0.10 -28.80 11.88
N TYR A 594 -1.37 -29.08 12.15
CA TYR A 594 -2.33 -29.60 11.18
C TYR A 594 -2.65 -28.61 10.04
N ARG A 595 -2.40 -27.30 10.21
CA ARG A 595 -2.55 -26.25 9.17
C ARG A 595 -1.30 -26.07 8.29
N GLY A 596 -0.21 -26.79 8.59
CA GLY A 596 1.09 -26.61 7.93
C GLY A 596 1.85 -25.37 8.40
N LYS A 597 1.50 -24.78 9.56
CA LYS A 597 2.18 -23.61 10.15
C LYS A 597 3.16 -24.06 11.23
N THR A 598 4.23 -23.29 11.42
CA THR A 598 5.16 -23.47 12.53
C THR A 598 4.55 -22.91 13.80
N VAL A 599 4.26 -23.80 14.75
CA VAL A 599 3.64 -23.47 16.03
C VAL A 599 4.55 -23.89 17.19
N VAL A 600 4.34 -23.27 18.34
CA VAL A 600 4.73 -23.85 19.63
C VAL A 600 3.49 -24.36 20.33
N GLY A 601 3.64 -25.33 21.21
CA GLY A 601 2.48 -25.84 21.92
C GLY A 601 2.83 -26.79 23.02
N GLN A 602 1.78 -27.15 23.75
CA GLN A 602 1.76 -28.15 24.80
C GLN A 602 0.65 -29.15 24.55
N TRP A 603 0.75 -30.30 25.19
CA TRP A 603 -0.29 -31.30 25.13
C TRP A 603 -0.37 -32.10 26.41
N ILE A 604 -1.59 -32.51 26.74
CA ILE A 604 -1.91 -33.36 27.88
C ILE A 604 -2.74 -34.55 27.42
N SER A 605 -2.24 -35.75 27.71
CA SER A 605 -2.99 -36.97 27.41
C SER A 605 -3.79 -37.42 28.63
N LEU A 606 -5.10 -37.55 28.43
CA LEU A 606 -6.05 -37.95 29.45
C LEU A 606 -6.16 -39.48 29.46
N LYS A 607 -5.45 -40.09 30.43
CA LYS A 607 -5.22 -41.54 30.49
C LYS A 607 -6.50 -42.39 30.41
N ASN A 608 -7.60 -41.89 30.96
CA ASN A 608 -8.87 -42.62 31.07
C ASN A 608 -9.73 -42.52 29.80
N SER A 609 -9.59 -41.47 28.98
CA SER A 609 -10.47 -41.19 27.84
C SER A 609 -9.84 -41.39 26.47
N ASN A 610 -8.54 -41.74 26.39
CA ASN A 610 -7.79 -41.86 25.11
C ASN A 610 -7.81 -40.56 24.28
N ILE A 611 -7.90 -39.42 24.94
CA ILE A 611 -7.88 -38.08 24.33
C ILE A 611 -6.56 -37.40 24.67
N THR A 612 -5.98 -36.73 23.69
CA THR A 612 -4.90 -35.77 23.93
C THR A 612 -5.40 -34.38 23.60
N VAL A 613 -5.41 -33.51 24.59
CA VAL A 613 -5.70 -32.09 24.42
C VAL A 613 -4.40 -31.40 24.04
N VAL A 614 -4.44 -30.63 22.97
CA VAL A 614 -3.33 -29.83 22.45
C VAL A 614 -3.71 -28.37 22.64
N SER A 615 -2.77 -27.55 23.08
CA SER A 615 -2.85 -26.09 22.99
C SER A 615 -1.64 -25.60 22.22
N GLU A 616 -1.85 -24.84 21.16
CA GLU A 616 -0.77 -24.34 20.29
C GLU A 616 -1.02 -22.90 19.86
N ILE A 617 0.05 -22.19 19.53
CA ILE A 617 0.05 -20.83 18.96
C ILE A 617 1.11 -20.74 17.87
N GLN A 618 0.84 -19.99 16.81
CA GLN A 618 1.81 -19.76 15.75
C GLN A 618 3.04 -19.03 16.29
N LEU A 619 4.22 -19.54 15.96
CA LEU A 619 5.49 -19.00 16.46
C LEU A 619 5.69 -17.53 16.08
N SER A 620 5.18 -17.12 14.91
CA SER A 620 5.27 -15.73 14.46
C SER A 620 4.39 -14.77 15.27
N GLU A 621 3.22 -15.20 15.75
CA GLU A 621 2.38 -14.38 16.63
C GLU A 621 3.03 -14.26 18.01
N MET A 622 3.53 -15.37 18.54
CA MET A 622 4.24 -15.38 19.83
C MET A 622 5.49 -14.49 19.83
N LEU A 623 6.19 -14.39 18.71
CA LEU A 623 7.41 -13.58 18.55
C LEU A 623 7.17 -12.22 17.86
N ALA A 624 5.94 -11.80 17.61
CA ALA A 624 5.65 -10.56 16.88
C ALA A 624 6.29 -9.36 17.59
N GLU A 625 6.05 -9.22 18.90
CA GLU A 625 6.61 -8.15 19.73
C GLU A 625 8.15 -8.20 19.78
N TYR A 626 8.72 -9.40 19.85
CA TYR A 626 10.18 -9.59 19.77
C TYR A 626 10.75 -9.08 18.45
N TYR A 627 10.10 -9.36 17.33
CA TYR A 627 10.57 -8.92 16.02
C TYR A 627 10.45 -7.42 15.83
N ASP A 628 9.39 -6.79 16.34
CA ASP A 628 9.22 -5.33 16.29
C ASP A 628 10.30 -4.62 17.10
N VAL A 629 10.53 -5.04 18.35
CA VAL A 629 11.58 -4.49 19.22
C VAL A 629 12.96 -4.73 18.61
N ARG A 630 13.24 -5.94 18.10
CA ARG A 630 14.51 -6.24 17.41
C ARG A 630 14.73 -5.33 16.22
N ASN A 631 13.75 -5.20 15.34
CA ASN A 631 13.88 -4.40 14.12
C ASN A 631 14.11 -2.93 14.47
N LEU A 632 13.40 -2.39 15.46
CA LEU A 632 13.58 -1.02 15.94
C LEU A 632 14.99 -0.78 16.48
N LEU A 633 15.50 -1.69 17.33
CA LEU A 633 16.86 -1.59 17.87
C LEU A 633 17.93 -1.72 16.78
N LEU A 634 17.74 -2.61 15.81
CA LEU A 634 18.68 -2.77 14.68
C LEU A 634 18.67 -1.57 13.74
N ILE A 635 17.49 -1.00 13.42
CA ILE A 635 17.38 0.23 12.62
C ILE A 635 18.06 1.38 13.35
N GLY A 636 17.80 1.53 14.66
CA GLY A 636 18.47 2.52 15.49
C GLY A 636 19.99 2.38 15.45
N LEU A 637 20.51 1.15 15.58
CA LEU A 637 21.93 0.85 15.49
C LEU A 637 22.51 1.22 14.11
N ILE A 638 21.82 0.86 13.01
CA ILE A 638 22.24 1.17 11.64
C ILE A 638 22.28 2.69 11.41
N ILE A 639 21.22 3.41 11.79
CA ILE A 639 21.15 4.88 11.64
C ILE A 639 22.25 5.54 12.47
N SER A 640 22.44 5.12 13.73
CA SER A 640 23.52 5.69 14.57
C SER A 640 24.89 5.42 13.98
N SER A 641 25.13 4.23 13.42
CA SER A 641 26.40 3.86 12.82
C SER A 641 26.66 4.66 11.53
N ALA A 642 25.64 4.81 10.69
CA ALA A 642 25.70 5.63 9.48
C ALA A 642 25.93 7.11 9.78
N PHE A 643 25.28 7.64 10.83
CA PHE A 643 25.47 9.02 11.27
C PHE A 643 26.88 9.26 11.81
N ILE A 644 27.40 8.35 12.65
CA ILE A 644 28.76 8.46 13.16
C ILE A 644 29.78 8.36 12.03
N LEU A 645 29.57 7.44 11.07
CA LEU A 645 30.44 7.30 9.89
C LEU A 645 30.39 8.56 9.01
N SER A 646 29.20 9.12 8.79
CA SER A 646 29.00 10.36 8.01
C SER A 646 29.69 11.56 8.68
N ILE A 647 29.53 11.72 10.00
CA ILE A 647 30.25 12.75 10.77
C ILE A 647 31.77 12.53 10.67
N SER A 648 32.22 11.28 10.75
CA SER A 648 33.65 10.95 10.65
C SER A 648 34.22 11.35 9.29
N ILE A 649 33.52 11.02 8.19
CA ILE A 649 33.90 11.40 6.81
C ILE A 649 33.88 12.92 6.66
N PHE A 650 32.85 13.57 7.18
CA PHE A 650 32.72 15.03 7.14
C PHE A 650 33.86 15.72 7.89
N MET A 651 34.22 15.24 9.09
CA MET A 651 35.36 15.75 9.87
C MET A 651 36.69 15.56 9.13
N ILE A 652 36.91 14.40 8.50
CA ILE A 652 38.10 14.17 7.65
C ILE A 652 38.14 15.16 6.49
N THR A 653 37.00 15.38 5.83
CA THR A 653 36.90 16.27 4.66
C THR A 653 37.17 17.73 5.03
N ILE A 654 36.59 18.21 6.14
CA ILE A 654 36.86 19.55 6.68
C ILE A 654 38.33 19.69 7.07
N SER A 655 38.89 18.69 7.76
CA SER A 655 40.30 18.70 8.18
C SER A 655 41.24 18.86 6.98
N ASN A 656 41.02 18.10 5.91
CA ASN A 656 41.82 18.19 4.70
C ASN A 656 41.67 19.56 4.01
N ARG A 657 40.43 20.04 3.88
CA ARG A 657 40.15 21.33 3.23
C ARG A 657 40.70 22.53 4.01
N ALA A 658 40.62 22.50 5.34
CA ALA A 658 41.19 23.55 6.20
C ALA A 658 42.71 23.61 6.07
N ASN A 659 43.38 22.46 5.98
CA ASN A 659 44.82 22.39 5.76
C ASN A 659 45.23 22.92 4.37
N ASP A 660 44.47 22.57 3.32
CA ASP A 660 44.73 23.07 1.96
C ASP A 660 44.54 24.59 1.84
N ILE A 661 43.49 25.14 2.47
CA ILE A 661 43.24 26.59 2.50
C ILE A 661 44.37 27.31 3.23
N SER A 662 44.80 26.79 4.39
CA SER A 662 45.92 27.35 5.16
C SER A 662 47.21 27.38 4.33
N ARG A 663 47.48 26.32 3.56
CA ARG A 663 48.64 26.23 2.67
C ARG A 663 48.57 27.22 1.50
N ARG A 664 47.41 27.39 0.88
CA ARG A 664 47.20 28.35 -0.23
C ARG A 664 47.32 29.81 0.24
N SER A 665 46.74 30.15 1.38
CA SER A 665 46.81 31.50 1.95
C SER A 665 48.27 31.93 2.23
N GLN A 666 49.12 31.00 2.65
CA GLN A 666 50.56 31.27 2.83
C GLN A 666 51.30 31.50 1.50
N GLN A 667 50.87 30.86 0.40
CA GLN A 667 51.45 31.04 -0.93
C GLN A 667 50.99 32.36 -1.58
N GLU A 668 49.70 32.70 -1.48
CA GLU A 668 49.13 33.92 -2.06
C GLU A 668 49.71 35.20 -1.43
N LEU A 669 50.00 35.17 -0.11
CA LEU A 669 50.62 36.30 0.60
C LEU A 669 52.06 36.55 0.11
N ALA A 670 52.80 35.52 -0.30
CA ALA A 670 54.14 35.65 -0.87
C ALA A 670 54.10 36.22 -2.29
N GLU A 671 53.05 35.93 -3.05
CA GLU A 671 52.88 36.38 -4.44
C GLU A 671 52.48 37.88 -4.50
N GLN A 672 51.63 38.36 -3.59
CA GLN A 672 51.21 39.77 -3.53
C GLN A 672 52.36 40.75 -3.25
N VAL A 673 53.33 40.37 -2.42
CA VAL A 673 54.53 41.20 -2.15
C VAL A 673 55.41 41.32 -3.41
N THR A 674 55.39 40.30 -4.26
CA THR A 674 56.17 40.25 -5.51
C THR A 674 55.53 41.09 -6.62
N ILE A 675 54.20 41.14 -6.68
CA ILE A 675 53.44 41.88 -7.70
C ILE A 675 53.53 43.40 -7.51
N ARG A 676 53.39 43.91 -6.26
CA ARG A 676 53.47 45.36 -6.00
C ARG A 676 54.84 45.99 -6.26
N THR A 677 55.90 45.18 -6.25
CA THR A 677 57.26 45.63 -6.57
C THR A 677 57.48 45.74 -8.09
N LYS A 678 56.61 45.09 -8.90
CA LYS A 678 56.69 45.03 -10.37
C LYS A 678 55.87 46.13 -11.07
N GLU A 679 54.79 46.61 -10.45
CA GLU A 679 53.92 47.67 -10.99
C GLU A 679 54.61 49.04 -11.11
N LEU A 680 55.55 49.36 -10.20
CA LEU A 680 56.26 50.65 -10.22
C LEU A 680 57.29 50.75 -11.38
N ALA A 681 57.75 49.62 -11.92
CA ALA A 681 58.70 49.57 -13.03
C ALA A 681 58.05 49.70 -14.42
N VAL A 682 56.73 49.44 -14.53
CA VAL A 682 56.02 49.36 -15.83
C VAL A 682 55.55 50.74 -16.34
N SER A 683 55.36 51.73 -15.45
CA SER A 683 54.89 53.07 -15.84
C SER A 683 55.96 53.90 -16.57
N GLU A 684 57.25 53.71 -16.26
CA GLU A 684 58.35 54.38 -16.99
C GLU A 684 58.62 53.74 -18.38
N GLN A 685 58.26 52.47 -18.55
CA GLN A 685 58.49 51.72 -19.80
C GLN A 685 57.47 52.07 -20.90
N LYS A 686 56.27 52.54 -20.51
CA LYS A 686 55.15 52.80 -21.43
C LYS A 686 55.37 54.00 -22.38
N SER A 687 56.05 55.08 -21.94
CA SER A 687 56.38 56.22 -22.82
C SER A 687 57.51 55.93 -23.82
N LYS A 688 58.41 54.99 -23.51
CA LYS A 688 59.42 54.50 -24.47
C LYS A 688 58.81 53.60 -25.56
N LEU A 689 57.75 52.85 -25.25
CA LEU A 689 57.11 51.90 -26.16
C LEU A 689 56.23 52.53 -27.25
N ILE A 690 55.68 53.74 -27.02
CA ILE A 690 54.86 54.41 -28.05
C ILE A 690 55.74 54.87 -29.23
N ASN A 691 56.91 55.44 -28.97
CA ASN A 691 57.86 55.86 -30.02
C ASN A 691 58.51 54.69 -30.78
N SER A 692 58.60 53.49 -30.20
CA SER A 692 59.14 52.30 -30.87
C SER A 692 58.09 51.44 -31.60
N SER A 693 56.80 51.83 -31.57
CA SER A 693 55.69 51.02 -32.10
C SER A 693 55.10 51.48 -33.44
N VAL A 694 55.56 52.61 -34.00
CA VAL A 694 55.13 53.11 -35.31
C VAL A 694 55.89 52.37 -36.41
N ALA A 695 55.19 51.75 -37.37
CA ALA A 695 55.80 50.89 -38.40
C ALA A 695 56.56 51.67 -39.49
N ASP A 696 56.19 52.93 -39.72
CA ASP A 696 56.86 53.79 -40.69
C ASP A 696 58.17 54.36 -40.11
N GLY A 697 59.17 54.50 -40.97
CA GLY A 697 60.46 55.06 -40.60
C GLY A 697 60.38 56.58 -40.51
N ILE A 698 60.58 57.15 -39.32
CA ILE A 698 60.50 58.60 -39.08
C ILE A 698 61.90 59.17 -38.80
N LEU A 699 62.30 60.17 -39.57
CA LEU A 699 63.56 60.90 -39.45
C LEU A 699 63.30 62.39 -39.24
N GLY A 700 63.98 63.03 -38.29
CA GLY A 700 63.94 64.48 -38.08
C GLY A 700 65.22 65.16 -38.56
N VAL A 701 65.10 66.29 -39.28
CA VAL A 701 66.23 67.02 -39.88
C VAL A 701 66.19 68.50 -39.48
N ASP A 702 67.36 69.09 -39.24
CA ASP A 702 67.54 70.51 -38.88
C ASP A 702 67.50 71.47 -40.09
N LYS A 703 67.63 72.78 -39.82
CA LYS A 703 67.60 73.85 -40.84
C LYS A 703 68.78 73.81 -41.81
N HIS A 704 69.77 72.95 -41.57
CA HIS A 704 71.02 72.82 -42.33
C HIS A 704 71.20 71.45 -42.99
N GLY A 705 70.27 70.50 -42.78
CA GLY A 705 70.29 69.18 -43.41
C GLY A 705 70.87 68.04 -42.55
N HIS A 706 71.09 68.26 -41.25
CA HIS A 706 71.57 67.23 -40.32
C HIS A 706 70.42 66.53 -39.61
N PHE A 707 70.56 65.23 -39.34
CA PHE A 707 69.55 64.47 -38.61
C PHE A 707 69.60 64.78 -37.11
N ILE A 708 68.44 65.04 -36.50
CA ILE A 708 68.27 65.36 -35.08
C ILE A 708 67.79 64.14 -34.28
N PHE A 709 66.90 63.35 -34.89
CA PHE A 709 66.41 62.10 -34.31
C PHE A 709 66.02 61.12 -35.42
N ALA A 710 66.05 59.83 -35.10
CA ALA A 710 65.52 58.77 -35.94
C ALA A 710 64.77 57.79 -35.03
N ASN A 711 63.53 57.43 -35.39
CA ASN A 711 62.84 56.39 -34.64
C ASN A 711 63.42 55.00 -34.98
N GLU A 712 63.13 54.01 -34.14
CA GLU A 712 63.65 52.65 -34.32
C GLU A 712 63.20 52.01 -35.65
N SER A 713 62.06 52.42 -36.20
CA SER A 713 61.59 51.93 -37.51
C SER A 713 62.37 52.55 -38.67
N ALA A 714 62.87 53.78 -38.55
CA ALA A 714 63.74 54.41 -39.56
C ALA A 714 65.09 53.71 -39.62
N THR A 715 65.68 53.35 -38.48
CA THR A 715 66.93 52.58 -38.44
C THR A 715 66.73 51.18 -39.03
N LYS A 716 65.57 50.55 -38.80
CA LYS A 716 65.22 49.24 -39.38
C LYS A 716 64.98 49.29 -40.90
N ILE A 717 64.24 50.29 -41.40
CA ILE A 717 63.91 50.41 -42.82
C ILE A 717 65.14 50.86 -43.63
N THR A 718 65.96 51.77 -43.08
CA THR A 718 67.15 52.31 -43.77
C THR A 718 68.42 51.46 -43.57
N GLY A 719 68.43 50.60 -42.55
CA GLY A 719 69.57 49.73 -42.22
C GLY A 719 70.77 50.44 -41.60
N TYR A 720 70.69 51.75 -41.33
CA TYR A 720 71.70 52.52 -40.61
C TYR A 720 71.38 52.55 -39.11
N SER A 721 72.41 52.52 -38.25
CA SER A 721 72.19 52.71 -36.81
C SER A 721 71.79 54.15 -36.52
N GLU A 722 71.07 54.38 -35.43
CA GLU A 722 70.67 55.73 -35.02
C GLU A 722 71.90 56.65 -34.91
N GLU A 723 73.00 56.16 -34.33
CA GLU A 723 74.25 56.91 -34.20
C GLU A 723 74.88 57.25 -35.56
N GLN A 724 74.77 56.37 -36.56
CA GLN A 724 75.24 56.62 -37.93
C GLN A 724 74.38 57.65 -38.67
N ILE A 725 73.06 57.60 -38.46
CA ILE A 725 72.12 58.57 -39.02
C ILE A 725 72.38 59.95 -38.42
N LEU A 726 72.51 60.03 -37.09
CA LEU A 726 72.72 61.31 -36.36
C LEU A 726 74.10 61.94 -36.58
N SER A 727 75.11 61.15 -36.93
CA SER A 727 76.47 61.64 -37.21
C SER A 727 76.72 61.99 -38.68
N SER A 728 75.70 61.87 -39.54
CA SER A 728 75.76 62.10 -40.98
C SER A 728 74.77 63.18 -41.41
N ASP A 729 74.92 63.72 -42.63
CA ASP A 729 73.94 64.63 -43.25
C ASP A 729 73.10 63.90 -44.32
N LEU A 730 71.94 64.49 -44.65
CA LEU A 730 70.95 63.93 -45.58
C LEU A 730 71.54 63.53 -46.95
N ILE A 731 72.48 64.32 -47.50
CA ILE A 731 73.08 64.06 -48.81
C ILE A 731 74.08 62.91 -48.70
N SER A 732 74.89 62.91 -47.64
CA SER A 732 75.90 61.88 -47.43
C SER A 732 75.32 60.46 -47.34
N LEU A 733 74.10 60.34 -46.77
CA LEU A 733 73.45 59.07 -46.46
C LEU A 733 72.62 58.50 -47.63
N PHE A 734 71.93 59.35 -48.41
CA PHE A 734 70.95 58.91 -49.41
C PHE A 734 71.26 59.28 -50.87
N ALA A 735 72.32 60.05 -51.18
CA ALA A 735 72.60 60.53 -52.55
C ALA A 735 73.36 59.53 -53.47
N GLY A 736 73.64 58.31 -53.03
CA GLY A 736 74.28 57.28 -53.88
C GLY A 736 75.62 57.70 -54.51
N GLU A 737 75.90 57.27 -55.74
CA GLU A 737 77.15 57.54 -56.49
C GLU A 737 77.28 58.98 -57.04
N ASN A 738 76.30 59.87 -56.81
CA ASN A 738 76.24 61.22 -57.40
C ASN A 738 76.67 62.34 -56.42
N LYS A 739 77.70 62.08 -55.60
CA LYS A 739 78.06 62.91 -54.43
C LYS A 739 78.68 64.27 -54.74
N ASP A 740 79.32 64.45 -55.89
CA ASP A 740 80.17 65.62 -56.11
C ASP A 740 79.44 66.88 -56.64
N ASN A 741 78.13 66.82 -56.94
CA ASN A 741 77.36 67.93 -57.54
C ASN A 741 76.02 68.27 -56.85
N LEU A 742 75.66 67.63 -55.73
CA LEU A 742 74.45 67.95 -54.97
C LEU A 742 74.75 68.82 -53.75
N THR A 743 74.14 70.01 -53.67
CA THR A 743 74.10 70.83 -52.46
C THR A 743 72.75 70.66 -51.75
N PHE A 744 72.70 70.89 -50.43
CA PHE A 744 71.46 70.76 -49.65
C PHE A 744 70.31 71.59 -50.24
N GLU A 745 70.64 72.78 -50.75
CA GLU A 745 69.75 73.71 -51.45
C GLU A 745 69.06 73.11 -52.70
N GLY A 746 69.60 72.02 -53.27
CA GLY A 746 69.05 71.29 -54.40
C GLY A 746 68.16 70.08 -54.06
N THR A 747 68.00 69.73 -52.78
CA THR A 747 67.24 68.56 -52.34
C THR A 747 65.74 68.85 -52.21
N GLU A 748 64.90 67.80 -52.35
CA GLU A 748 63.46 67.92 -52.09
C GLU A 748 63.16 68.28 -50.62
N VAL A 749 64.05 67.94 -49.69
CA VAL A 749 63.94 68.33 -48.26
C VAL A 749 64.10 69.83 -48.08
N TYR A 750 65.08 70.45 -48.73
CA TYR A 750 65.24 71.91 -48.67
C TYR A 750 64.08 72.65 -49.34
N LYS A 751 63.56 72.14 -50.46
CA LYS A 751 62.34 72.69 -51.09
C LYS A 751 61.15 72.63 -50.14
N ALA A 752 60.94 71.53 -49.42
CA ALA A 752 59.87 71.40 -48.43
C ALA A 752 60.03 72.43 -47.28
N ILE A 753 61.25 72.67 -46.80
CA ILE A 753 61.54 73.66 -45.75
C ILE A 753 61.25 75.10 -46.23
N GLN A 754 61.67 75.48 -47.44
CA GLN A 754 61.46 76.84 -47.98
C GLN A 754 60.01 77.11 -48.36
N SER A 755 59.35 76.14 -48.99
CA SER A 755 57.95 76.28 -49.42
C SER A 755 56.95 76.10 -48.26
N LYS A 756 57.38 75.46 -47.17
CA LYS A 756 56.52 75.00 -46.06
C LYS A 756 55.41 74.04 -46.50
N GLU A 757 55.59 73.33 -47.62
CA GLU A 757 54.65 72.32 -48.14
C GLU A 757 55.18 70.89 -47.96
N VAL A 758 54.27 69.92 -47.87
CA VAL A 758 54.57 68.48 -47.75
C VAL A 758 54.79 67.85 -49.12
N ILE A 759 55.89 67.11 -49.31
CA ILE A 759 56.26 66.44 -50.58
C ILE A 759 56.13 64.91 -50.42
N ARG A 760 55.61 64.20 -51.43
CA ARG A 760 55.39 62.73 -51.43
C ARG A 760 55.91 62.05 -52.69
N ILE A 761 56.59 60.90 -52.54
CA ILE A 761 57.22 60.12 -53.62
C ILE A 761 56.88 58.63 -53.43
N SER A 762 56.47 57.94 -54.50
CA SER A 762 55.95 56.56 -54.44
C SER A 762 56.70 55.62 -55.39
N ASN A 763 56.85 54.36 -54.97
CA ASN A 763 57.31 53.24 -55.79
C ASN A 763 58.77 53.38 -56.29
N GLU A 764 59.61 53.96 -55.44
CA GLU A 764 61.01 54.18 -55.72
C GLU A 764 61.85 53.12 -55.00
N TYR A 765 62.80 52.52 -55.72
CA TYR A 765 63.76 51.61 -55.12
C TYR A 765 64.89 52.44 -54.55
N VAL A 766 64.84 52.63 -53.23
CA VAL A 766 65.86 53.40 -52.53
C VAL A 766 66.95 52.44 -52.08
N LEU A 767 68.19 52.75 -52.46
CA LEU A 767 69.35 52.00 -52.04
C LEU A 767 69.70 52.35 -50.59
N MET A 768 69.62 51.36 -49.73
CA MET A 768 69.84 51.49 -48.29
C MET A 768 71.21 50.94 -47.88
N SER A 769 71.57 51.13 -46.60
CA SER A 769 72.82 50.63 -46.01
C SER A 769 73.11 49.19 -46.41
N GLY A 770 74.32 48.94 -46.91
CA GLY A 770 74.76 47.61 -47.35
C GLY A 770 74.28 47.16 -48.74
N ALA A 771 73.89 48.09 -49.62
CA ALA A 771 73.44 47.84 -51.01
C ALA A 771 72.12 47.07 -51.13
N ARG A 772 71.20 47.27 -50.18
CA ARG A 772 69.85 46.69 -50.20
C ARG A 772 68.88 47.66 -50.89
N GLU A 773 68.25 47.23 -51.98
CA GLU A 773 67.14 47.97 -52.58
C GLU A 773 65.81 47.53 -51.95
N LEU A 774 65.02 48.48 -51.46
CA LEU A 774 63.67 48.23 -50.98
C LEU A 774 62.67 49.04 -51.82
N PRO A 775 61.53 48.44 -52.21
CA PRO A 775 60.46 49.20 -52.81
C PRO A 775 59.80 50.06 -51.72
N LEU A 776 60.03 51.37 -51.77
CA LEU A 776 59.56 52.30 -50.75
C LEU A 776 58.62 53.37 -51.32
N GLU A 777 57.82 53.89 -50.41
CA GLU A 777 57.02 55.09 -50.56
C GLU A 777 57.38 56.04 -49.40
N TYR A 778 57.67 57.32 -49.67
CA TYR A 778 58.10 58.26 -48.62
C TYR A 778 57.54 59.67 -48.75
N SER A 779 57.45 60.37 -47.61
CA SER A 779 56.96 61.75 -47.51
C SER A 779 57.86 62.65 -46.66
N ILE A 780 57.90 63.95 -46.98
CA ILE A 780 58.75 64.97 -46.35
C ILE A 780 57.83 66.11 -45.86
N SER A 781 57.81 66.39 -44.56
CA SER A 781 56.89 67.33 -43.90
C SER A 781 57.62 68.39 -43.04
N PRO A 782 57.51 69.69 -43.34
CA PRO A 782 58.19 70.76 -42.58
C PRO A 782 57.54 71.03 -41.20
N VAL A 783 58.30 71.57 -40.25
CA VAL A 783 57.85 71.89 -38.87
C VAL A 783 57.87 73.42 -38.66
N GLU A 784 56.77 73.99 -38.16
CA GLU A 784 56.63 75.44 -37.90
C GLU A 784 56.78 75.76 -36.41
N ASP A 785 58.02 75.80 -35.92
CA ASP A 785 58.37 76.31 -34.59
C ASP A 785 59.73 77.02 -34.65
N ASP A 786 59.73 78.35 -34.48
CA ASP A 786 60.94 79.18 -34.65
C ASP A 786 61.94 79.01 -33.48
N GLU A 787 61.51 78.50 -32.32
CA GLU A 787 62.38 78.23 -31.15
C GLU A 787 62.97 76.81 -31.15
N SER A 788 62.54 75.93 -32.07
CA SER A 788 63.03 74.55 -32.20
C SER A 788 64.10 74.40 -33.28
N ASP A 789 65.09 73.54 -33.03
CA ASP A 789 66.15 73.20 -34.00
C ASP A 789 65.64 72.24 -35.12
N LEU A 790 64.47 71.62 -34.94
CA LEU A 790 63.84 70.70 -35.91
C LEU A 790 63.14 71.45 -37.03
N ALA A 791 63.61 71.26 -38.27
CA ALA A 791 63.06 71.94 -39.45
C ALA A 791 62.08 71.07 -40.26
N CYS A 792 62.29 69.75 -40.31
CA CYS A 792 61.49 68.85 -41.15
C CYS A 792 61.47 67.42 -40.59
N VAL A 793 60.39 66.69 -40.87
CA VAL A 793 60.20 65.27 -40.55
C VAL A 793 59.96 64.47 -41.84
N ILE A 794 60.67 63.36 -42.02
CA ILE A 794 60.56 62.46 -43.18
C ILE A 794 59.98 61.12 -42.74
N THR A 795 59.01 60.58 -43.48
CA THR A 795 58.38 59.27 -43.21
C THR A 795 58.61 58.28 -44.37
N LEU A 796 59.02 57.05 -44.08
CA LEU A 796 59.31 55.98 -45.05
C LEU A 796 58.38 54.76 -44.84
N GLN A 797 57.80 54.20 -45.90
CA GLN A 797 56.87 53.05 -45.88
C GLN A 797 57.26 51.95 -46.89
N ASP A 798 57.17 50.68 -46.49
CA ASP A 798 57.49 49.46 -47.28
C ASP A 798 56.23 48.80 -47.86
N ILE A 799 56.22 48.48 -49.17
CA ILE A 799 55.05 47.95 -49.91
C ILE A 799 55.14 46.46 -50.30
N THR A 800 55.98 45.66 -49.62
CA THR A 800 56.21 44.22 -49.88
C THR A 800 54.93 43.34 -49.91
N LEU A 801 53.89 43.71 -49.16
CA LEU A 801 52.66 42.92 -48.96
C LEU A 801 51.83 42.66 -50.23
N ARG A 802 51.92 43.52 -51.24
CA ARG A 802 51.16 43.35 -52.48
C ARG A 802 51.72 42.24 -53.39
N VAL A 803 53.00 41.89 -53.24
CA VAL A 803 53.63 40.72 -53.88
C VAL A 803 53.14 39.41 -53.21
N GLN A 804 52.63 39.48 -51.97
CA GLN A 804 52.17 38.32 -51.21
C GLN A 804 50.78 37.78 -51.61
N GLU A 805 49.99 38.48 -52.45
CA GLU A 805 48.70 37.94 -52.91
C GLU A 805 48.83 36.75 -53.87
N THR A 806 49.94 36.63 -54.58
CA THR A 806 50.23 35.47 -55.46
C THR A 806 50.62 34.24 -54.64
N GLU A 807 51.33 34.43 -53.51
CA GLU A 807 51.54 33.36 -52.50
C GLU A 807 50.21 32.84 -51.92
N ARG A 808 49.15 33.64 -51.94
CA ARG A 808 47.87 33.31 -51.29
C ARG A 808 47.17 32.11 -51.92
N LEU A 809 47.27 31.95 -53.25
CA LEU A 809 46.65 30.84 -53.99
C LEU A 809 47.37 29.51 -53.76
N GLU A 810 48.71 29.52 -53.72
CA GLU A 810 49.51 28.34 -53.35
C GLU A 810 49.25 27.95 -51.89
N LYS A 811 49.21 28.93 -50.98
CA LYS A 811 48.84 28.70 -49.58
C LYS A 811 47.42 28.14 -49.42
N MET A 812 46.46 28.46 -50.30
CA MET A 812 45.09 27.93 -50.19
C MET A 812 44.98 26.44 -50.48
N LEU A 813 45.62 25.92 -51.54
CA LEU A 813 45.65 24.48 -51.83
C LEU A 813 46.44 23.71 -50.76
N GLU A 814 47.50 24.33 -50.27
CA GLU A 814 48.34 23.81 -49.20
C GLU A 814 47.54 23.66 -47.88
N HIS A 815 46.65 24.59 -47.56
CA HIS A 815 45.86 24.62 -46.32
C HIS A 815 44.39 24.13 -46.47
N LEU A 816 44.06 23.36 -47.51
CA LEU A 816 42.71 22.76 -47.63
C LEU A 816 42.43 21.82 -46.44
N PRO A 817 41.27 21.93 -45.75
CA PRO A 817 41.00 21.24 -44.48
C PRO A 817 40.65 19.74 -44.64
N VAL A 818 41.11 19.10 -45.71
CA VAL A 818 40.97 17.66 -45.98
C VAL A 818 42.34 17.15 -46.43
N CYS A 819 42.78 16.02 -45.88
CA CYS A 819 44.02 15.39 -46.33
C CYS A 819 43.84 14.93 -47.78
N MET A 820 44.69 15.45 -48.66
CA MET A 820 44.70 15.10 -50.08
C MET A 820 46.07 14.58 -50.44
N VAL A 821 46.09 13.37 -50.99
CA VAL A 821 47.31 12.69 -51.44
C VAL A 821 47.14 12.34 -52.91
N ILE A 822 48.10 12.74 -53.73
CA ILE A 822 48.21 12.34 -55.14
C ILE A 822 49.33 11.32 -55.23
N MET A 823 49.02 10.13 -55.74
CA MET A 823 49.98 9.04 -55.88
C MET A 823 49.99 8.45 -57.28
N ASN A 824 51.16 7.96 -57.71
CA ASN A 824 51.39 7.39 -59.02
C ASN A 824 51.07 5.87 -59.04
N GLN A 825 51.20 5.23 -60.22
CA GLN A 825 50.90 3.80 -60.41
C GLN A 825 51.89 2.84 -59.72
N ASN A 826 53.00 3.35 -59.18
CA ASN A 826 53.98 2.58 -58.42
C ASN A 826 53.74 2.67 -56.90
N ASP A 827 52.56 3.16 -56.50
CA ASP A 827 52.15 3.40 -55.11
C ASP A 827 52.96 4.51 -54.39
N GLU A 828 53.68 5.36 -55.13
CA GLU A 828 54.49 6.46 -54.57
C GLU A 828 53.70 7.77 -54.51
N VAL A 829 53.84 8.52 -53.42
CA VAL A 829 53.20 9.84 -53.25
C VAL A 829 53.92 10.89 -54.10
N GLU A 830 53.23 11.53 -55.01
CA GLU A 830 53.77 12.64 -55.82
C GLU A 830 53.51 14.00 -55.17
N GLN A 831 52.34 14.16 -54.57
CA GLN A 831 51.98 15.40 -53.89
C GLN A 831 51.08 15.14 -52.70
N ILE A 832 51.27 15.92 -51.65
CA ILE A 832 50.42 15.95 -50.47
C ILE A 832 50.27 17.41 -50.03
N ASN A 833 49.12 17.77 -49.48
CA ASN A 833 48.91 19.10 -48.91
C ASN A 833 49.32 19.15 -47.43
N GLN A 834 49.43 20.34 -46.85
CA GLN A 834 49.89 20.51 -45.46
C GLN A 834 48.97 19.78 -44.46
N THR A 835 47.67 19.75 -44.69
CA THR A 835 46.73 19.00 -43.84
C THR A 835 47.00 17.49 -43.86
N GLY A 836 47.49 16.93 -44.96
CA GLY A 836 47.91 15.53 -45.01
C GLY A 836 49.22 15.26 -44.27
N ILE A 837 50.17 16.21 -44.34
CA ILE A 837 51.43 16.19 -43.58
C ILE A 837 51.13 16.22 -42.07
N GLU A 838 50.25 17.10 -41.62
CA GLU A 838 49.85 17.21 -40.21
C GLU A 838 49.09 15.96 -39.72
N LEU A 839 48.19 15.40 -40.54
CA LEU A 839 47.44 14.20 -40.18
C LEU A 839 48.35 12.97 -40.04
N LEU A 840 49.39 12.85 -40.88
CA LEU A 840 50.32 11.71 -40.86
C LEU A 840 51.56 11.96 -39.98
N GLY A 841 51.90 13.22 -39.70
CA GLY A 841 53.03 13.63 -38.87
C GLY A 841 54.41 13.44 -39.48
N PHE A 842 54.49 13.17 -40.78
CA PHE A 842 55.74 13.02 -41.52
C PHE A 842 56.11 14.32 -42.22
N GLU A 843 57.40 14.55 -42.46
CA GLU A 843 57.86 15.70 -43.24
C GLU A 843 57.64 15.44 -44.74
N ARG A 844 57.42 16.50 -45.52
CA ARG A 844 57.11 16.40 -46.96
C ARG A 844 58.12 15.54 -47.73
N ASP A 845 59.42 15.74 -47.46
CA ASP A 845 60.51 15.03 -48.14
C ASP A 845 60.61 13.54 -47.74
N GLU A 846 60.01 13.15 -46.62
CA GLU A 846 59.95 11.75 -46.18
C GLU A 846 58.79 10.99 -46.84
N ILE A 847 57.78 11.69 -47.35
CA ILE A 847 56.56 11.12 -47.94
C ILE A 847 56.64 11.18 -49.47
N VAL A 848 56.96 12.35 -50.02
CA VAL A 848 56.97 12.57 -51.47
C VAL A 848 58.09 11.73 -52.09
N GLY A 849 57.77 11.01 -53.16
CA GLY A 849 58.65 10.05 -53.83
C GLY A 849 58.79 8.70 -53.13
N HIS A 850 58.09 8.46 -52.02
CA HIS A 850 58.12 7.19 -51.29
C HIS A 850 56.78 6.44 -51.37
N PRO A 851 56.78 5.10 -51.25
CA PRO A 851 55.56 4.30 -51.23
C PRO A 851 54.67 4.60 -50.03
N VAL A 852 53.34 4.61 -50.24
CA VAL A 852 52.34 4.86 -49.20
C VAL A 852 52.39 3.87 -48.02
N ASP A 853 53.02 2.72 -48.19
CA ASP A 853 53.29 1.72 -47.13
C ASP A 853 53.88 2.34 -45.85
N LEU A 854 54.61 3.45 -45.99
CA LEU A 854 55.26 4.16 -44.89
C LEU A 854 54.29 4.49 -43.74
N PHE A 855 53.05 4.85 -44.06
CA PHE A 855 52.02 5.24 -43.11
C PHE A 855 50.80 4.31 -43.12
N ILE A 856 50.91 3.14 -43.72
CA ILE A 856 49.93 2.05 -43.61
C ILE A 856 50.40 1.06 -42.55
N PRO A 857 49.55 0.64 -41.59
CA PRO A 857 49.94 -0.34 -40.58
C PRO A 857 50.39 -1.65 -41.21
N GLN A 858 51.44 -2.27 -40.68
CA GLN A 858 52.11 -3.43 -41.29
C GLN A 858 51.16 -4.61 -41.57
N GLU A 859 50.14 -4.80 -40.73
CA GLU A 859 49.09 -5.81 -40.89
C GLU A 859 48.14 -5.55 -42.08
N GLN A 860 48.08 -4.30 -42.56
CA GLN A 860 47.18 -3.83 -43.62
C GLN A 860 47.88 -3.57 -44.96
N VAL A 861 49.22 -3.57 -45.02
CA VAL A 861 50.02 -3.26 -46.23
C VAL A 861 49.67 -4.18 -47.40
N GLU A 862 49.68 -5.49 -47.20
CA GLU A 862 49.36 -6.47 -48.27
C GLU A 862 47.94 -6.29 -48.81
N SER A 863 46.98 -6.02 -47.92
CA SER A 863 45.58 -5.76 -48.32
C SER A 863 45.44 -4.43 -49.06
N HIS A 864 46.25 -3.42 -48.72
CA HIS A 864 46.21 -2.11 -49.34
C HIS A 864 46.82 -2.13 -50.76
N LYS A 865 47.94 -2.83 -50.96
CA LYS A 865 48.53 -3.03 -52.29
C LYS A 865 47.60 -3.78 -53.24
N ALA A 866 46.90 -4.79 -52.74
CA ALA A 866 45.89 -5.50 -53.53
C ALA A 866 44.74 -4.56 -53.97
N LEU A 867 44.36 -3.59 -53.13
CA LEU A 867 43.36 -2.58 -53.43
C LEU A 867 43.84 -1.62 -54.54
N LEU A 868 45.05 -1.06 -54.41
CA LEU A 868 45.62 -0.12 -55.38
C LEU A 868 45.83 -0.79 -56.75
N LYS A 869 46.34 -2.02 -56.76
CA LYS A 869 46.50 -2.80 -58.01
C LYS A 869 45.17 -3.01 -58.73
N LYS A 870 44.10 -3.30 -57.99
CA LYS A 870 42.75 -3.44 -58.56
C LYS A 870 42.20 -2.09 -59.04
N PHE A 871 42.38 -1.03 -58.25
CA PHE A 871 41.96 0.34 -58.59
C PHE A 871 42.57 0.84 -59.91
N PHE A 872 43.89 0.71 -60.09
CA PHE A 872 44.56 1.16 -61.32
C PHE A 872 44.27 0.26 -62.54
N GLN A 873 43.83 -1.00 -62.34
CA GLN A 873 43.39 -1.88 -63.43
C GLN A 873 41.97 -1.59 -63.90
N GLU A 874 41.08 -1.26 -62.96
CA GLU A 874 39.65 -1.05 -63.23
C GLU A 874 39.29 0.43 -63.45
N GLU A 875 40.19 1.36 -63.12
CA GLU A 875 40.01 2.82 -63.17
C GLU A 875 38.68 3.30 -62.54
N ALA A 876 38.26 2.64 -61.47
CA ALA A 876 36.99 2.89 -60.79
C ALA A 876 37.20 3.59 -59.44
N VAL A 877 36.28 4.49 -59.07
CA VAL A 877 36.30 5.15 -57.76
C VAL A 877 36.07 4.12 -56.66
N VAL A 878 36.91 4.14 -55.62
CA VAL A 878 36.82 3.23 -54.47
C VAL A 878 36.59 4.03 -53.19
N ASP A 879 35.46 3.78 -52.51
CA ASP A 879 35.16 4.35 -51.18
C ASP A 879 35.28 3.25 -50.11
N THR A 880 36.17 3.48 -49.14
CA THR A 880 36.46 2.51 -48.09
C THR A 880 35.28 2.25 -47.14
N ARG A 881 34.25 3.11 -47.09
CA ARG A 881 33.02 2.85 -46.31
C ARG A 881 32.29 1.58 -46.73
N SER A 882 32.35 1.23 -48.01
CA SER A 882 31.59 0.12 -48.58
C SER A 882 32.25 -1.26 -48.37
N LEU A 883 33.46 -1.29 -47.81
CA LEU A 883 34.30 -2.48 -47.76
C LEU A 883 34.29 -3.23 -46.40
N ASP A 884 33.37 -2.90 -45.49
CA ASP A 884 33.13 -3.52 -44.16
C ASP A 884 34.43 -3.83 -43.37
N ARG A 885 35.40 -2.90 -43.42
CA ARG A 885 36.72 -3.00 -42.80
C ARG A 885 37.13 -1.67 -42.18
N ASN A 886 37.79 -1.71 -41.03
CA ASN A 886 38.33 -0.52 -40.38
C ASN A 886 39.71 -0.18 -40.96
N PHE A 887 39.78 0.89 -41.75
CA PHE A 887 41.03 1.41 -42.30
C PHE A 887 41.70 2.35 -41.30
N LYS A 888 43.00 2.15 -41.08
CA LYS A 888 43.79 2.99 -40.18
C LYS A 888 45.05 3.43 -40.90
N VAL A 889 45.50 4.63 -40.59
CA VAL A 889 46.83 5.10 -40.96
C VAL A 889 47.67 5.26 -39.71
N LYS A 890 48.97 5.10 -39.89
CA LYS A 890 49.96 5.22 -38.83
C LYS A 890 50.61 6.59 -38.92
N HIS A 891 50.42 7.37 -37.86
CA HIS A 891 51.14 8.62 -37.66
C HIS A 891 52.63 8.35 -37.36
N LYS A 892 53.54 9.27 -37.68
CA LYS A 892 55.00 9.13 -37.43
C LYS A 892 55.36 8.76 -35.99
N SER A 893 54.60 9.24 -35.00
CA SER A 893 54.76 8.89 -33.58
C SER A 893 54.39 7.44 -33.23
N GLY A 894 53.81 6.69 -34.18
CA GLY A 894 53.29 5.34 -33.99
C GLY A 894 51.80 5.26 -33.63
N LYS A 895 51.13 6.39 -33.41
CA LYS A 895 49.68 6.45 -33.14
C LYS A 895 48.89 6.01 -34.39
N LEU A 896 47.90 5.14 -34.19
CA LEU A 896 46.96 4.75 -35.25
C LEU A 896 45.78 5.73 -35.28
N ILE A 897 45.44 6.22 -36.47
CA ILE A 897 44.32 7.14 -36.72
C ILE A 897 43.31 6.40 -37.59
N GLU A 898 42.03 6.40 -37.17
CA GLU A 898 40.95 5.79 -37.97
C GLU A 898 40.53 6.73 -39.08
N ILE A 899 40.55 6.22 -40.30
CA ILE A 899 40.31 7.04 -41.48
C ILE A 899 39.25 6.44 -42.38
N GLN A 900 38.67 7.33 -43.16
CA GLN A 900 37.90 7.01 -44.33
C GLN A 900 38.60 7.59 -45.56
N ALA A 901 38.79 6.79 -46.60
CA ALA A 901 39.47 7.21 -47.82
C ALA A 901 38.59 6.99 -49.05
N VAL A 902 38.67 7.94 -49.99
CA VAL A 902 38.06 7.83 -51.32
C VAL A 902 39.15 8.00 -52.37
N TYR A 903 39.33 6.97 -53.19
CA TYR A 903 40.32 6.92 -54.27
C TYR A 903 39.65 7.30 -55.58
N THR A 904 40.16 8.34 -56.26
CA THR A 904 39.62 8.85 -57.52
C THR A 904 40.71 8.88 -58.60
N PRO A 905 40.48 8.33 -59.80
CA PRO A 905 41.45 8.40 -60.89
C PRO A 905 41.47 9.82 -61.50
N VAL A 906 42.67 10.39 -61.67
CA VAL A 906 42.89 11.71 -62.28
C VAL A 906 43.98 11.61 -63.33
N HIS A 907 43.68 12.11 -64.53
CA HIS A 907 44.66 12.19 -65.62
C HIS A 907 45.34 13.56 -65.63
N PHE A 908 46.63 13.58 -65.38
CA PHE A 908 47.49 14.75 -65.61
C PHE A 908 48.21 14.61 -66.96
N HIS A 909 48.90 15.67 -67.41
CA HIS A 909 49.61 15.65 -68.69
C HIS A 909 50.70 14.56 -68.79
N ASN A 910 51.12 13.97 -67.65
CA ASN A 910 52.19 12.97 -67.55
C ASN A 910 51.71 11.54 -67.17
N GLY A 911 50.41 11.27 -67.00
CA GLY A 911 49.93 9.91 -66.67
C GLY A 911 48.63 9.86 -65.86
N LEU A 912 48.20 8.63 -65.50
CA LEU A 912 47.08 8.37 -64.59
C LEU A 912 47.57 8.31 -63.14
N TYR A 913 46.94 9.08 -62.27
CA TYR A 913 47.24 9.18 -60.85
C TYR A 913 46.00 8.88 -60.01
N ALA A 914 46.19 8.47 -58.77
CA ALA A 914 45.11 8.41 -57.80
C ALA A 914 45.13 9.67 -56.94
N ALA A 915 44.08 10.49 -57.05
CA ALA A 915 43.78 11.54 -56.07
C ALA A 915 42.97 10.90 -54.94
N VAL A 916 43.56 10.83 -53.75
CA VAL A 916 42.99 10.19 -52.58
C VAL A 916 42.65 11.25 -51.55
N MET A 917 41.36 11.34 -51.24
CA MET A 917 40.88 12.16 -50.14
C MET A 917 40.76 11.29 -48.90
N VAL A 918 41.41 11.72 -47.81
CA VAL A 918 41.42 11.01 -46.54
C VAL A 918 40.80 11.89 -45.46
N ARG A 919 39.80 11.35 -44.75
CA ARG A 919 39.14 12.00 -43.64
C ARG A 919 39.39 11.21 -42.37
N ASP A 920 39.84 11.90 -41.32
CA ASP A 920 39.85 11.35 -39.96
C ASP A 920 38.40 11.27 -39.44
N ILE A 921 37.95 10.06 -39.08
CA ILE A 921 36.60 9.81 -38.55
C ILE A 921 36.63 9.48 -37.05
N THR A 922 37.79 9.65 -36.39
CA THR A 922 37.96 9.33 -34.97
C THR A 922 36.97 10.13 -34.11
N LEU A 923 36.78 11.43 -34.39
CA LEU A 923 35.83 12.30 -33.69
C LEU A 923 34.36 11.98 -34.04
N ASP A 924 34.06 11.66 -35.29
CA ASP A 924 32.69 11.36 -35.73
C ASP A 924 32.16 10.08 -35.06
N ARG A 925 33.01 9.04 -34.94
CA ARG A 925 32.67 7.83 -34.15
C ARG A 925 32.61 8.09 -32.65
N GLN A 926 33.48 8.93 -32.11
CA GLN A 926 33.38 9.35 -30.72
C GLN A 926 32.08 10.11 -30.46
N ALA A 927 31.60 10.92 -31.41
CA ALA A 927 30.32 11.60 -31.33
C ALA A 927 29.15 10.62 -31.39
N GLU A 928 29.18 9.60 -32.26
CA GLU A 928 28.18 8.52 -32.31
C GLU A 928 28.13 7.72 -30.99
N PHE A 929 29.30 7.36 -30.45
CA PHE A 929 29.40 6.70 -29.15
C PHE A 929 28.92 7.61 -28.01
N ALA A 930 29.24 8.91 -28.07
CA ALA A 930 28.72 9.91 -27.14
C ALA A 930 27.20 10.08 -27.27
N LEU A 931 26.63 9.87 -28.46
CA LEU A 931 25.18 9.92 -28.70
C LEU A 931 24.47 8.69 -28.10
N LEU A 932 25.08 7.51 -28.21
CA LEU A 932 24.64 6.29 -27.53
C LEU A 932 24.76 6.41 -26.01
N GLU A 933 25.85 7.00 -25.52
CA GLU A 933 26.05 7.27 -24.10
C GLU A 933 25.07 8.35 -23.61
N ALA A 934 24.79 9.40 -24.40
CA ALA A 934 23.77 10.40 -24.09
C ALA A 934 22.37 9.77 -24.04
N LYS A 935 22.06 8.81 -24.91
CA LYS A 935 20.83 8.03 -24.85
C LYS A 935 20.76 7.17 -23.58
N ARG A 936 21.84 6.47 -23.24
CA ARG A 936 21.95 5.69 -21.99
C ARG A 936 21.78 6.58 -20.76
N ILE A 937 22.40 7.76 -20.76
CA ILE A 937 22.26 8.78 -19.71
C ILE A 937 20.81 9.28 -19.66
N SER A 938 20.14 9.48 -20.79
CA SER A 938 18.72 9.86 -20.84
C SER A 938 17.80 8.78 -20.25
N ASP A 939 18.06 7.51 -20.55
CA ASP A 939 17.29 6.37 -20.03
C ASP A 939 17.55 6.18 -18.52
N ASP A 940 18.81 6.25 -18.09
CA ASP A 940 19.21 6.22 -16.68
C ASP A 940 18.63 7.41 -15.91
N ALA A 941 18.62 8.61 -16.51
CA ALA A 941 17.99 9.80 -15.94
C ALA A 941 16.48 9.64 -15.81
N SER A 942 15.81 9.00 -16.78
CA SER A 942 14.37 8.73 -16.73
C SER A 942 14.03 7.72 -15.64
N LYS A 943 14.86 6.68 -15.48
CA LYS A 943 14.72 5.70 -14.39
C LYS A 943 14.98 6.34 -13.02
N ALA A 944 16.05 7.13 -12.90
CA ALA A 944 16.37 7.88 -11.68
C ALA A 944 15.27 8.90 -11.33
N LYS A 945 14.66 9.56 -12.33
CA LYS A 945 13.49 10.44 -12.16
C LYS A 945 12.29 9.67 -11.60
N SER A 946 12.00 8.49 -12.14
CA SER A 946 10.88 7.65 -11.66
C SER A 946 11.12 7.14 -10.23
N ASP A 947 12.34 6.67 -9.92
CA ASP A 947 12.70 6.19 -8.58
C ASP A 947 12.75 7.35 -7.56
N PHE A 948 13.20 8.53 -7.98
CA PHE A 948 13.16 9.74 -7.18
C PHE A 948 11.72 10.16 -6.85
N LEU A 949 10.81 10.14 -7.83
CA LEU A 949 9.40 10.47 -7.59
C LEU A 949 8.72 9.45 -6.66
N ALA A 950 9.01 8.15 -6.82
CA ALA A 950 8.52 7.11 -5.92
C ALA A 950 8.99 7.32 -4.47
N ASN A 951 10.29 7.59 -4.28
CA ASN A 951 10.87 7.84 -2.96
C ASN A 951 10.36 9.15 -2.35
N MET A 952 10.32 10.24 -3.12
CA MET A 952 9.76 11.52 -2.67
C MET A 952 8.29 11.39 -2.28
N SER A 953 7.49 10.61 -3.00
CA SER A 953 6.11 10.37 -2.57
C SER A 953 6.05 9.69 -1.20
N HIS A 954 6.88 8.69 -0.94
CA HIS A 954 6.95 8.07 0.38
C HIS A 954 7.46 9.02 1.48
N GLU A 955 8.44 9.85 1.16
CA GLU A 955 9.02 10.83 2.09
C GLU A 955 8.14 12.06 2.33
N ILE A 956 7.25 12.42 1.41
CA ILE A 956 6.26 13.49 1.61
C ILE A 956 4.99 12.92 2.26
N ARG A 957 4.56 11.71 1.91
CA ARG A 957 3.37 11.06 2.51
C ARG A 957 3.50 10.92 4.02
N THR A 958 4.69 10.60 4.51
CA THR A 958 4.95 10.39 5.94
C THR A 958 4.72 11.65 6.80
N PRO A 959 5.35 12.81 6.52
CA PRO A 959 5.06 14.05 7.24
C PRO A 959 3.65 14.58 6.93
N MET A 960 3.11 14.37 5.73
CA MET A 960 1.75 14.81 5.41
C MET A 960 0.67 14.05 6.18
N ASN A 961 0.82 12.73 6.33
CA ASN A 961 -0.06 11.91 7.18
C ASN A 961 0.03 12.34 8.65
N ALA A 962 1.22 12.75 9.11
CA ALA A 962 1.37 13.31 10.46
C ALA A 962 0.69 14.69 10.61
N ILE A 963 0.82 15.58 9.63
CA ILE A 963 0.14 16.90 9.62
C ILE A 963 -1.39 16.71 9.55
N MET A 964 -1.88 15.79 8.73
CA MET A 964 -3.31 15.44 8.67
C MET A 964 -3.78 14.83 9.98
N GLY A 965 -3.02 13.90 10.56
CA GLY A 965 -3.33 13.29 11.86
C GLY A 965 -3.41 14.33 12.98
N MET A 966 -2.40 15.19 13.12
CA MET A 966 -2.40 16.27 14.12
C MET A 966 -3.52 17.29 13.87
N SER A 967 -3.80 17.64 12.62
CA SER A 967 -4.89 18.58 12.29
C SER A 967 -6.26 17.94 12.57
N HIS A 968 -6.43 16.65 12.32
CA HIS A 968 -7.63 15.89 12.64
C HIS A 968 -7.86 15.81 14.16
N LEU A 969 -6.81 15.49 14.92
CA LEU A 969 -6.84 15.46 16.39
C LEU A 969 -7.17 16.84 16.97
N ALA A 970 -6.57 17.91 16.45
CA ALA A 970 -6.88 19.27 16.88
C ALA A 970 -8.33 19.65 16.56
N LEU A 971 -8.88 19.24 15.41
CA LEU A 971 -10.29 19.46 15.05
C LEU A 971 -11.29 18.66 15.90
N ALA A 972 -10.84 17.55 16.52
CA ALA A 972 -11.62 16.75 17.45
C ALA A 972 -11.70 17.36 18.88
N CYS A 973 -10.85 18.33 19.20
CA CYS A 973 -10.92 19.10 20.45
C CYS A 973 -11.93 20.27 20.37
N GLU A 974 -12.35 20.79 21.52
CA GLU A 974 -13.11 22.05 21.58
C GLU A 974 -12.23 23.24 21.19
N LEU A 975 -12.37 23.71 19.94
CA LEU A 975 -11.66 24.87 19.40
C LEU A 975 -12.58 26.06 19.15
N ASP A 976 -12.10 27.25 19.50
CA ASP A 976 -12.73 28.51 19.08
C ASP A 976 -12.82 28.63 17.55
N ARG A 977 -13.81 29.38 17.06
CA ARG A 977 -14.17 29.48 15.63
C ARG A 977 -13.00 29.87 14.71
N LYS A 978 -12.06 30.71 15.18
CA LYS A 978 -10.87 31.13 14.41
C LYS A 978 -9.81 30.01 14.34
N PRO A 979 -9.30 29.44 15.46
CA PRO A 979 -8.42 28.28 15.46
C PRO A 979 -8.98 27.09 14.67
N LYS A 980 -10.26 26.74 14.86
CA LYS A 980 -10.92 25.65 14.12
C LYS A 980 -10.82 25.86 12.61
N ASN A 981 -11.09 27.07 12.13
CA ASN A 981 -10.98 27.42 10.71
C ASN A 981 -9.53 27.31 10.18
N TYR A 982 -8.51 27.71 10.96
CA TYR A 982 -7.11 27.55 10.54
C TYR A 982 -6.71 26.08 10.43
N VAL A 983 -7.08 25.26 11.42
CA VAL A 983 -6.76 23.83 11.41
C VAL A 983 -7.51 23.10 10.29
N THR A 984 -8.78 23.44 10.02
CA THR A 984 -9.52 22.92 8.86
C THR A 984 -8.84 23.27 7.54
N LYS A 985 -8.31 24.48 7.41
CA LYS A 985 -7.56 24.89 6.20
C LYS A 985 -6.24 24.13 6.05
N VAL A 986 -5.51 23.90 7.14
CA VAL A 986 -4.28 23.09 7.13
C VAL A 986 -4.58 21.64 6.74
N TYR A 987 -5.64 21.06 7.30
CA TYR A 987 -6.09 19.71 6.97
C TYR A 987 -6.47 19.58 5.47
N LYS A 988 -7.32 20.48 4.95
CA LYS A 988 -7.72 20.48 3.54
C LYS A 988 -6.54 20.72 2.58
N ALA A 989 -5.58 21.58 2.95
CA ALA A 989 -4.37 21.81 2.16
C ALA A 989 -3.47 20.56 2.13
N ALA A 990 -3.40 19.85 3.26
CA ALA A 990 -2.62 18.64 3.40
C ALA A 990 -3.19 17.46 2.59
N GLU A 991 -4.50 17.27 2.63
CA GLU A 991 -5.24 16.30 1.84
C GLU A 991 -5.09 16.57 0.33
N SER A 992 -5.23 17.83 -0.08
CA SER A 992 -5.05 18.24 -1.46
C SER A 992 -3.65 17.89 -1.96
N LEU A 993 -2.60 18.21 -1.20
CA LEU A 993 -1.20 17.93 -1.58
C LEU A 993 -0.94 16.43 -1.77
N LEU A 994 -1.53 15.57 -0.93
CA LEU A 994 -1.40 14.12 -1.05
C LEU A 994 -2.02 13.59 -2.35
N GLY A 995 -3.16 14.16 -2.75
CA GLY A 995 -3.80 13.91 -4.04
C GLY A 995 -2.87 14.26 -5.21
N ILE A 996 -2.26 15.45 -5.19
CA ILE A 996 -1.31 15.89 -6.22
C ILE A 996 -0.13 14.91 -6.38
N ILE A 997 0.39 14.41 -5.25
CA ILE A 997 1.54 13.49 -5.26
C ILE A 997 1.15 12.14 -5.86
N ASN A 998 -0.03 11.62 -5.51
CA ASN A 998 -0.53 10.38 -6.10
C ASN A 998 -0.76 10.52 -7.61
N ASP A 999 -1.30 11.66 -8.07
CA ASP A 999 -1.46 11.96 -9.50
C ASP A 999 -0.11 11.98 -10.24
N ILE A 1000 0.92 12.59 -9.63
CA ILE A 1000 2.28 12.63 -10.20
C ILE A 1000 2.90 11.23 -10.29
N LEU A 1001 2.68 10.38 -9.28
CA LEU A 1001 3.15 8.99 -9.30
C LEU A 1001 2.47 8.16 -10.39
N ASP A 1002 1.14 8.24 -10.49
CA ASP A 1002 0.39 7.51 -11.50
C ASP A 1002 0.81 7.96 -12.90
N PHE A 1003 0.98 9.27 -13.13
CA PHE A 1003 1.54 9.80 -14.37
C PHE A 1003 2.94 9.24 -14.66
N SER A 1004 3.83 9.21 -13.67
CA SER A 1004 5.20 8.68 -13.83
C SER A 1004 5.22 7.17 -14.14
N LYS A 1005 4.28 6.38 -13.60
CA LYS A 1005 4.16 4.94 -13.89
C LYS A 1005 3.66 4.68 -15.31
N ILE A 1006 2.71 5.51 -15.77
CA ILE A 1006 2.17 5.47 -17.13
C ILE A 1006 3.25 5.85 -18.16
N GLU A 1007 3.99 6.95 -17.92
CA GLU A 1007 5.08 7.40 -18.81
C GLU A 1007 6.21 6.35 -18.93
N ALA A 1008 6.44 5.58 -17.86
CA ALA A 1008 7.42 4.50 -17.82
C ALA A 1008 6.89 3.15 -18.36
N GLY A 1009 5.62 3.06 -18.78
CA GLY A 1009 5.01 1.82 -19.28
C GLY A 1009 4.87 0.71 -18.24
N LYS A 1010 4.79 1.05 -16.94
CA LYS A 1010 4.76 0.10 -15.80
C LYS A 1010 3.36 -0.07 -15.17
N LEU A 1011 2.30 0.41 -15.83
CA LEU A 1011 0.93 0.31 -15.33
C LEU A 1011 0.18 -0.75 -16.15
N ASP A 1012 -0.15 -1.86 -15.50
CA ASP A 1012 -0.94 -2.95 -16.08
C ASP A 1012 -2.43 -2.74 -15.75
N ILE A 1013 -3.32 -3.01 -16.71
CA ILE A 1013 -4.78 -3.00 -16.53
C ILE A 1013 -5.22 -4.39 -16.08
N GLU A 1014 -5.94 -4.46 -14.96
CA GLU A 1014 -6.46 -5.73 -14.44
C GLU A 1014 -7.73 -6.17 -15.19
N ILE A 1015 -7.96 -7.48 -15.27
CA ILE A 1015 -9.21 -8.04 -15.82
C ILE A 1015 -9.84 -8.90 -14.73
N ILE A 1016 -10.70 -8.27 -13.92
CA ILE A 1016 -11.45 -8.91 -12.84
C ILE A 1016 -12.95 -8.81 -13.07
N GLU A 1017 -13.72 -9.73 -12.50
CA GLU A 1017 -15.18 -9.67 -12.52
C GLU A 1017 -15.68 -8.58 -11.57
N PHE A 1018 -16.55 -7.70 -12.05
CA PHE A 1018 -17.12 -6.61 -11.26
C PHE A 1018 -18.55 -6.27 -11.69
N SER A 1019 -19.31 -5.72 -10.75
CA SER A 1019 -20.65 -5.15 -10.97
C SER A 1019 -20.51 -3.67 -11.36
N LEU A 1020 -21.06 -3.29 -12.51
CA LEU A 1020 -21.08 -1.87 -12.92
C LEU A 1020 -21.92 -1.03 -11.95
N HIS A 1021 -22.96 -1.63 -11.35
CA HIS A 1021 -23.78 -0.96 -10.35
C HIS A 1021 -22.98 -0.61 -9.10
N ASP A 1022 -22.11 -1.50 -8.62
CA ASP A 1022 -21.27 -1.24 -7.44
C ASP A 1022 -20.27 -0.12 -7.73
N THR A 1023 -19.75 -0.10 -8.96
CA THR A 1023 -18.84 0.97 -9.43
C THR A 1023 -19.54 2.34 -9.40
N PHE A 1024 -20.78 2.42 -9.89
CA PHE A 1024 -21.58 3.64 -9.84
C PHE A 1024 -22.01 4.01 -8.41
N ALA A 1025 -22.26 3.03 -7.54
CA ALA A 1025 -22.57 3.27 -6.13
C ALA A 1025 -21.38 3.91 -5.40
N ASP A 1026 -20.17 3.41 -5.64
CA ASP A 1026 -18.93 4.00 -5.11
C ASP A 1026 -18.73 5.44 -5.61
N LEU A 1027 -18.97 5.67 -6.91
CA LEU A 1027 -18.91 7.00 -7.51
C LEU A 1027 -19.93 7.96 -6.89
N ALA A 1028 -21.17 7.50 -6.67
CA ALA A 1028 -22.24 8.27 -6.05
C ALA A 1028 -21.88 8.67 -4.61
N ASN A 1029 -21.29 7.76 -3.82
CA ASN A 1029 -20.86 8.05 -2.45
C ASN A 1029 -19.78 9.15 -2.40
N ILE A 1030 -18.87 9.17 -3.37
CA ILE A 1030 -17.74 10.11 -3.41
C ILE A 1030 -18.17 11.49 -3.94
N ILE A 1031 -18.95 11.52 -5.03
CA ILE A 1031 -19.34 12.77 -5.71
C ILE A 1031 -20.60 13.37 -5.10
N GLY A 1032 -21.52 12.55 -4.61
CA GLY A 1032 -22.78 13.00 -4.01
C GLY A 1032 -22.58 13.94 -2.82
N LEU A 1033 -21.57 13.70 -1.98
CA LEU A 1033 -21.24 14.62 -0.87
C LEU A 1033 -20.81 16.01 -1.39
N LYS A 1034 -19.98 16.05 -2.44
CA LYS A 1034 -19.47 17.30 -3.03
C LYS A 1034 -20.55 18.07 -3.79
N ALA A 1035 -21.44 17.35 -4.46
CA ALA A 1035 -22.60 17.93 -5.13
C ALA A 1035 -23.60 18.50 -4.11
N GLY A 1036 -23.86 17.76 -3.02
CA GLY A 1036 -24.74 18.17 -1.92
C GLY A 1036 -24.26 19.44 -1.19
N GLU A 1037 -22.95 19.61 -0.97
CA GLU A 1037 -22.39 20.86 -0.40
C GLU A 1037 -22.73 22.12 -1.24
N LYS A 1038 -23.00 21.95 -2.53
CA LYS A 1038 -23.35 23.01 -3.47
C LYS A 1038 -24.83 23.01 -3.88
N ASN A 1039 -25.66 22.13 -3.29
CA ASN A 1039 -27.04 21.89 -3.72
C ASN A 1039 -27.14 21.62 -5.24
N LEU A 1040 -26.21 20.84 -5.78
CA LEU A 1040 -26.26 20.38 -7.17
C LEU A 1040 -26.96 19.04 -7.23
N GLU A 1041 -27.80 18.87 -8.25
CA GLU A 1041 -28.46 17.59 -8.48
C GLU A 1041 -27.55 16.63 -9.24
N LEU A 1042 -27.47 15.39 -8.78
CA LEU A 1042 -26.61 14.36 -9.36
C LEU A 1042 -27.47 13.20 -9.88
N LEU A 1043 -27.49 13.02 -11.19
CA LEU A 1043 -28.31 12.02 -11.87
C LEU A 1043 -27.42 10.95 -12.52
N PHE A 1044 -27.84 9.70 -12.43
CA PHE A 1044 -27.20 8.56 -13.11
C PHE A 1044 -28.15 7.97 -14.15
N ASP A 1045 -27.70 7.87 -15.40
CA ASP A 1045 -28.48 7.37 -16.54
C ASP A 1045 -27.76 6.15 -17.16
N ILE A 1046 -28.16 4.95 -16.72
CA ILE A 1046 -27.56 3.68 -17.14
C ILE A 1046 -28.49 3.01 -18.16
N SER A 1047 -28.01 2.80 -19.38
CA SER A 1047 -28.81 2.12 -20.42
C SER A 1047 -29.14 0.67 -20.03
N PRO A 1048 -30.40 0.21 -20.24
CA PRO A 1048 -30.81 -1.17 -19.95
C PRO A 1048 -30.08 -2.23 -20.78
N GLU A 1049 -29.44 -1.84 -21.88
CA GLU A 1049 -28.66 -2.73 -22.74
C GLU A 1049 -27.28 -3.06 -22.14
N VAL A 1050 -26.85 -2.33 -21.11
CA VAL A 1050 -25.56 -2.53 -20.44
C VAL A 1050 -25.65 -3.72 -19.48
N PRO A 1051 -24.79 -4.75 -19.61
CA PRO A 1051 -24.74 -5.86 -18.68
C PRO A 1051 -24.34 -5.43 -17.26
N VAL A 1052 -25.00 -6.02 -16.26
CA VAL A 1052 -24.74 -5.77 -14.82
C VAL A 1052 -23.32 -6.23 -14.43
N MET A 1053 -22.91 -7.41 -14.90
CA MET A 1053 -21.64 -8.04 -14.57
C MET A 1053 -20.67 -7.97 -15.75
N LEU A 1054 -19.54 -7.30 -15.54
CA LEU A 1054 -18.51 -7.08 -16.55
C LEU A 1054 -17.15 -7.60 -16.05
N LYS A 1055 -16.20 -7.76 -16.97
CA LYS A 1055 -14.81 -8.12 -16.72
C LYS A 1055 -13.91 -6.98 -17.19
N GLY A 1056 -13.07 -6.46 -16.29
CA GLY A 1056 -12.17 -5.34 -16.54
C GLY A 1056 -11.58 -4.77 -15.25
N ASP A 1057 -11.11 -3.51 -15.29
CA ASP A 1057 -10.49 -2.83 -14.16
C ASP A 1057 -11.44 -1.77 -13.56
N PRO A 1058 -12.22 -2.10 -12.51
CA PRO A 1058 -13.16 -1.16 -11.89
C PRO A 1058 -12.44 0.00 -11.19
N LEU A 1059 -11.21 -0.21 -10.70
CA LEU A 1059 -10.45 0.83 -9.99
C LEU A 1059 -10.07 1.97 -10.95
N ARG A 1060 -9.57 1.63 -12.15
CA ARG A 1060 -9.20 2.63 -13.16
C ARG A 1060 -10.41 3.29 -13.79
N LEU A 1061 -11.49 2.55 -14.00
CA LEU A 1061 -12.76 3.11 -14.44
C LEU A 1061 -13.28 4.16 -13.43
N ASN A 1062 -13.28 3.83 -12.13
CA ASN A 1062 -13.65 4.77 -11.08
C ASN A 1062 -12.71 5.98 -11.02
N GLN A 1063 -11.41 5.79 -11.23
CA GLN A 1063 -10.46 6.90 -11.25
C GLN A 1063 -10.76 7.91 -12.36
N ILE A 1064 -11.14 7.44 -13.57
CA ILE A 1064 -11.56 8.30 -14.67
C ILE A 1064 -12.85 9.05 -14.29
N LEU A 1065 -13.86 8.34 -13.81
CA LEU A 1065 -15.17 8.89 -13.49
C LEU A 1065 -15.14 9.91 -12.34
N ILE A 1066 -14.39 9.63 -11.26
CA ILE A 1066 -14.22 10.55 -10.13
C ILE A 1066 -13.57 11.86 -10.58
N ASN A 1067 -12.62 11.80 -11.52
CA ASN A 1067 -11.95 12.97 -12.03
C ASN A 1067 -12.89 13.86 -12.84
N LEU A 1068 -13.61 13.26 -13.79
CA LEU A 1068 -14.57 13.97 -14.65
C LEU A 1068 -15.74 14.53 -13.83
N ALA A 1069 -16.35 13.72 -12.98
CA ALA A 1069 -17.46 14.12 -12.11
C ALA A 1069 -17.02 15.16 -11.05
N GLY A 1070 -15.80 15.03 -10.53
CA GLY A 1070 -15.20 16.02 -9.63
C GLY A 1070 -15.03 17.39 -10.31
N ASN A 1071 -14.63 17.41 -11.59
CA ASN A 1071 -14.56 18.64 -12.38
C ASN A 1071 -15.96 19.23 -12.65
N ALA A 1072 -16.93 18.39 -13.03
CA ALA A 1072 -18.32 18.80 -13.24
C ALA A 1072 -18.92 19.51 -12.02
N VAL A 1073 -18.79 18.92 -10.82
CA VAL A 1073 -19.25 19.53 -9.56
C VAL A 1073 -18.46 20.79 -9.23
N LYS A 1074 -17.17 20.83 -9.52
CA LYS A 1074 -16.30 21.97 -9.23
C LYS A 1074 -16.68 23.21 -10.04
N PHE A 1075 -17.00 23.05 -11.33
CA PHE A 1075 -17.29 24.14 -12.27
C PHE A 1075 -18.78 24.49 -12.41
N THR A 1076 -19.64 23.76 -11.71
CA THR A 1076 -21.07 24.09 -11.59
C THR A 1076 -21.31 24.77 -10.23
N GLU A 1077 -21.96 25.95 -10.24
CA GLU A 1077 -22.38 26.65 -9.01
C GLU A 1077 -23.83 26.34 -8.65
N GLN A 1078 -24.73 26.23 -9.64
CA GLN A 1078 -26.13 25.84 -9.50
C GLN A 1078 -26.55 25.02 -10.72
N GLY A 1079 -27.47 24.07 -10.54
CA GLY A 1079 -27.95 23.18 -11.60
C GLY A 1079 -27.59 21.72 -11.30
N GLN A 1080 -27.13 20.99 -12.31
CA GLN A 1080 -27.07 19.53 -12.26
C GLN A 1080 -25.83 18.94 -12.93
N VAL A 1081 -25.52 17.71 -12.54
CA VAL A 1081 -24.51 16.85 -13.12
C VAL A 1081 -25.16 15.51 -13.48
N VAL A 1082 -25.06 15.11 -14.75
CA VAL A 1082 -25.61 13.85 -15.26
C VAL A 1082 -24.46 12.94 -15.67
N ILE A 1083 -24.44 11.73 -15.14
CA ILE A 1083 -23.45 10.70 -15.48
C ILE A 1083 -24.17 9.55 -16.16
N SER A 1084 -23.84 9.29 -17.42
CA SER A 1084 -24.54 8.30 -18.23
C SER A 1084 -23.61 7.24 -18.82
N VAL A 1085 -24.16 6.05 -19.08
CA VAL A 1085 -23.46 4.95 -19.75
C VAL A 1085 -24.36 4.28 -20.78
N ASN A 1086 -23.84 4.12 -21.99
CA ASN A 1086 -24.54 3.55 -23.13
C ASN A 1086 -23.69 2.47 -23.83
N VAL A 1087 -24.37 1.50 -24.46
CA VAL A 1087 -23.69 0.54 -25.35
C VAL A 1087 -23.48 1.21 -26.71
N ASN A 1088 -22.22 1.29 -27.15
CA ASN A 1088 -21.89 1.85 -28.46
C ASN A 1088 -21.89 0.73 -29.50
N SER A 1089 -23.07 0.45 -30.06
CA SER A 1089 -23.31 -0.59 -31.06
C SER A 1089 -23.03 -0.07 -32.47
N SER A 1090 -21.76 0.21 -32.79
CA SER A 1090 -21.34 0.23 -34.19
C SER A 1090 -21.32 -1.21 -34.72
N ALA A 1091 -22.30 -1.53 -35.56
CA ALA A 1091 -22.41 -2.80 -36.26
C ALA A 1091 -21.08 -3.22 -36.91
N GLU A 1092 -20.79 -4.52 -36.86
CA GLU A 1092 -19.61 -5.22 -37.41
C GLU A 1092 -18.38 -5.30 -36.50
N GLU A 1093 -18.44 -6.07 -35.41
CA GLU A 1093 -17.30 -6.90 -34.98
C GLU A 1093 -17.79 -8.09 -34.14
N THR A 1094 -18.04 -9.19 -34.85
CA THR A 1094 -18.50 -10.48 -34.30
C THR A 1094 -17.32 -11.22 -33.66
N HIS A 1095 -16.96 -10.88 -32.43
CA HIS A 1095 -16.18 -11.76 -31.55
C HIS A 1095 -16.80 -11.83 -30.15
N SER A 1096 -16.92 -13.05 -29.64
CA SER A 1096 -18.01 -13.53 -28.80
C SER A 1096 -17.84 -13.34 -27.28
N ASN A 1097 -17.44 -12.16 -26.78
CA ASN A 1097 -17.61 -11.78 -25.36
C ASN A 1097 -17.18 -10.33 -25.01
N GLU A 1098 -16.89 -9.46 -25.98
CA GLU A 1098 -16.47 -8.07 -25.74
C GLU A 1098 -17.59 -7.07 -26.03
N ILE A 1099 -17.76 -6.06 -25.17
CA ILE A 1099 -18.72 -4.97 -25.29
C ILE A 1099 -18.00 -3.63 -25.19
N LYS A 1100 -18.38 -2.70 -26.08
CA LYS A 1100 -17.88 -1.32 -26.07
C LYS A 1100 -18.89 -0.43 -25.36
N LEU A 1101 -18.49 0.16 -24.24
CA LEU A 1101 -19.32 1.09 -23.48
C LEU A 1101 -18.84 2.52 -23.69
N GLU A 1102 -19.80 3.44 -23.74
CA GLU A 1102 -19.59 4.88 -23.80
C GLU A 1102 -20.13 5.51 -22.52
N PHE A 1103 -19.24 6.21 -21.81
CA PHE A 1103 -19.54 6.92 -20.59
C PHE A 1103 -19.52 8.42 -20.87
N SER A 1104 -20.45 9.18 -20.29
CA SER A 1104 -20.43 10.63 -20.37
C SER A 1104 -20.77 11.29 -19.04
N VAL A 1105 -20.09 12.39 -18.76
CA VAL A 1105 -20.30 13.26 -17.59
C VAL A 1105 -20.64 14.65 -18.11
N LYS A 1106 -21.90 15.05 -17.93
CA LYS A 1106 -22.46 16.31 -18.39
C LYS A 1106 -22.77 17.22 -17.20
N ASP A 1107 -22.34 18.47 -17.26
CA ASP A 1107 -22.64 19.49 -16.27
C ASP A 1107 -23.36 20.69 -16.90
N SER A 1108 -24.06 21.47 -16.07
CA SER A 1108 -24.69 22.73 -16.44
C SER A 1108 -23.90 23.96 -15.99
N GLY A 1109 -22.57 23.84 -15.88
CA GLY A 1109 -21.67 24.84 -15.33
C GLY A 1109 -21.25 25.93 -16.32
N ILE A 1110 -20.10 26.56 -16.05
CA ILE A 1110 -19.62 27.72 -16.82
C ILE A 1110 -19.30 27.43 -18.29
N GLY A 1111 -19.11 26.16 -18.66
CA GLY A 1111 -18.67 25.76 -20.00
C GLY A 1111 -17.32 26.36 -20.42
N MET A 1112 -16.90 26.08 -21.65
CA MET A 1112 -15.58 26.44 -22.19
C MET A 1112 -15.65 26.91 -23.64
N ASP A 1113 -14.79 27.87 -24.01
CA ASP A 1113 -14.62 28.32 -25.39
C ASP A 1113 -13.71 27.39 -26.23
N ASP A 1114 -13.71 27.57 -27.56
CA ASP A 1114 -12.96 26.73 -28.50
C ASP A 1114 -11.43 26.76 -28.29
N GLU A 1115 -10.89 27.84 -27.72
CA GLU A 1115 -9.46 27.96 -27.46
C GLU A 1115 -9.06 27.18 -26.20
N GLN A 1116 -9.90 27.24 -25.16
CA GLN A 1116 -9.77 26.46 -23.93
C GLN A 1116 -9.91 24.97 -24.20
N GLN A 1117 -10.87 24.57 -25.05
CA GLN A 1117 -11.09 23.16 -25.41
C GLN A 1117 -9.85 22.49 -26.01
N LYS A 1118 -9.11 23.20 -26.89
CA LYS A 1118 -7.90 22.68 -27.55
C LYS A 1118 -6.73 22.41 -26.60
N LYS A 1119 -6.74 23.00 -25.39
CA LYS A 1119 -5.61 22.94 -24.44
C LYS A 1119 -5.83 21.93 -23.29
N LEU A 1120 -7.04 21.42 -23.06
CA LEU A 1120 -7.42 20.67 -21.85
C LEU A 1120 -6.78 19.29 -21.66
N PHE A 1121 -6.27 18.66 -22.71
CA PHE A 1121 -5.60 17.35 -22.63
C PHE A 1121 -4.06 17.44 -22.71
N GLN A 1122 -3.49 18.64 -22.62
CA GLN A 1122 -2.03 18.84 -22.55
C GLN A 1122 -1.56 18.82 -21.09
N SER A 1123 -0.45 18.14 -20.79
CA SER A 1123 0.13 18.09 -19.43
C SER A 1123 0.41 19.50 -18.90
N PHE A 1124 -0.03 19.79 -17.67
CA PHE A 1124 0.17 21.09 -16.98
C PHE A 1124 -0.52 22.29 -17.64
N SER A 1125 -1.43 22.07 -18.58
CA SER A 1125 -2.26 23.10 -19.17
C SER A 1125 -3.41 23.47 -18.22
N GLN A 1126 -3.57 24.77 -17.93
CA GLN A 1126 -4.68 25.31 -17.16
C GLN A 1126 -5.30 26.47 -17.96
N ALA A 1127 -6.63 26.47 -18.07
CA ALA A 1127 -7.37 27.37 -18.97
C ALA A 1127 -7.26 28.86 -18.60
N ASP A 1128 -6.94 29.22 -17.34
CA ASP A 1128 -6.78 30.64 -16.96
C ASP A 1128 -5.96 30.86 -15.68
N SER A 1129 -5.16 31.94 -15.65
CA SER A 1129 -4.34 32.33 -14.47
C SER A 1129 -5.11 33.16 -13.42
N SER A 1130 -6.34 33.56 -13.75
CA SER A 1130 -7.23 34.36 -12.89
C SER A 1130 -8.14 33.48 -12.01
N THR A 1131 -8.54 32.30 -12.49
CA THR A 1131 -9.40 31.32 -11.78
C THR A 1131 -8.63 30.45 -10.78
N THR A 1132 -7.30 30.48 -10.80
CA THR A 1132 -6.40 29.72 -9.90
C THR A 1132 -6.57 30.10 -8.42
N ARG A 1133 -7.02 31.33 -8.12
CA ARG A 1133 -7.30 31.75 -6.74
C ARG A 1133 -8.62 31.25 -6.17
N LYS A 1134 -9.58 30.84 -7.03
CA LYS A 1134 -10.93 30.45 -6.60
C LYS A 1134 -11.14 28.93 -6.60
N TYR A 1135 -10.46 28.17 -7.47
CA TYR A 1135 -10.70 26.72 -7.65
C TYR A 1135 -9.45 25.87 -7.92
N GLY A 1136 -8.31 26.09 -7.25
CA GLY A 1136 -7.04 25.34 -7.43
C GLY A 1136 -7.13 23.89 -7.98
N GLY A 1137 -6.38 23.59 -9.04
CA GLY A 1137 -6.25 22.25 -9.64
C GLY A 1137 -4.84 22.00 -10.17
N THR A 1138 -4.46 20.75 -10.40
CA THR A 1138 -3.10 20.33 -10.82
C THR A 1138 -2.86 20.39 -12.32
N GLY A 1139 -3.93 20.36 -13.13
CA GLY A 1139 -3.83 20.23 -14.59
C GLY A 1139 -3.31 18.85 -15.06
N LEU A 1140 -3.17 17.87 -14.14
CA LEU A 1140 -2.74 16.50 -14.46
C LEU A 1140 -3.90 15.53 -14.62
N GLY A 1141 -5.02 15.79 -13.94
CA GLY A 1141 -6.15 14.88 -13.88
C GLY A 1141 -6.70 14.45 -15.25
N LEU A 1142 -7.01 15.41 -16.12
CA LEU A 1142 -7.55 15.12 -17.46
C LEU A 1142 -6.54 14.37 -18.35
N THR A 1143 -5.24 14.65 -18.19
CA THR A 1143 -4.18 13.94 -18.91
C THR A 1143 -4.04 12.49 -18.44
N ILE A 1144 -4.17 12.24 -17.13
CA ILE A 1144 -4.20 10.88 -16.56
C ILE A 1144 -5.45 10.14 -17.05
N SER A 1145 -6.63 10.77 -17.00
CA SER A 1145 -7.86 10.18 -17.52
C SER A 1145 -7.73 9.80 -19.00
N LYS A 1146 -7.14 10.66 -19.82
CA LYS A 1146 -6.86 10.35 -21.23
C LYS A 1146 -5.94 9.14 -21.39
N LYS A 1147 -4.85 9.07 -20.63
CA LYS A 1147 -3.92 7.94 -20.70
C LYS A 1147 -4.52 6.63 -20.21
N LEU A 1148 -5.35 6.67 -19.16
CA LEU A 1148 -6.08 5.50 -18.68
C LEU A 1148 -7.10 5.02 -19.70
N VAL A 1149 -7.84 5.92 -20.33
CA VAL A 1149 -8.77 5.60 -21.42
C VAL A 1149 -8.01 4.97 -22.61
N GLU A 1150 -6.85 5.51 -22.99
CA GLU A 1150 -5.99 4.92 -24.04
C GLU A 1150 -5.52 3.49 -23.66
N LEU A 1151 -5.14 3.26 -22.40
CA LEU A 1151 -4.77 1.93 -21.88
C LEU A 1151 -5.94 0.95 -21.83
N MET A 1152 -7.17 1.44 -21.63
CA MET A 1152 -8.40 0.65 -21.70
C MET A 1152 -8.98 0.56 -23.13
N HIS A 1153 -8.14 0.79 -24.16
CA HIS A 1153 -8.49 0.71 -25.58
C HIS A 1153 -9.68 1.61 -25.99
N GLY A 1154 -9.74 2.78 -25.38
CA GLY A 1154 -10.78 3.78 -25.53
C GLY A 1154 -10.35 5.09 -26.17
N GLN A 1155 -11.29 6.03 -26.29
CA GLN A 1155 -11.05 7.42 -26.69
C GLN A 1155 -11.84 8.34 -25.76
N ILE A 1156 -11.29 9.52 -25.43
CA ILE A 1156 -11.95 10.56 -24.61
C ILE A 1156 -12.04 11.86 -25.41
N TRP A 1157 -13.18 12.54 -25.32
CA TRP A 1157 -13.44 13.82 -25.97
C TRP A 1157 -14.33 14.72 -25.09
N LEU A 1158 -14.53 15.96 -25.54
CA LEU A 1158 -15.28 16.98 -24.84
C LEU A 1158 -16.15 17.76 -25.83
N GLU A 1159 -17.37 18.03 -25.43
CA GLU A 1159 -18.28 18.99 -26.07
C GLU A 1159 -18.66 20.05 -25.05
N SER A 1160 -18.43 21.33 -25.33
CA SER A 1160 -18.77 22.42 -24.41
C SER A 1160 -19.06 23.72 -25.16
N LYS A 1161 -19.85 24.58 -24.53
CA LYS A 1161 -20.06 25.97 -24.95
C LYS A 1161 -20.06 26.85 -23.71
N ALA A 1162 -19.42 28.01 -23.78
CA ALA A 1162 -19.40 28.96 -22.67
C ALA A 1162 -20.82 29.35 -22.24
N GLY A 1163 -21.13 29.14 -20.95
CA GLY A 1163 -22.43 29.41 -20.33
C GLY A 1163 -23.47 28.28 -20.42
N GLU A 1164 -23.21 27.21 -21.17
CA GLU A 1164 -24.13 26.06 -21.34
C GLU A 1164 -23.60 24.75 -20.72
N GLY A 1165 -22.47 24.80 -20.00
CA GLY A 1165 -21.84 23.64 -19.36
C GLY A 1165 -20.88 22.84 -20.25
N SER A 1166 -20.41 21.69 -19.74
CA SER A 1166 -19.53 20.78 -20.46
C SER A 1166 -20.04 19.32 -20.44
N CYS A 1167 -19.72 18.58 -21.50
CA CYS A 1167 -19.96 17.14 -21.61
C CYS A 1167 -18.66 16.43 -21.95
N PHE A 1168 -18.09 15.72 -20.98
CA PHE A 1168 -16.92 14.87 -21.19
C PHE A 1168 -17.37 13.44 -21.46
N SER A 1169 -16.97 12.89 -22.59
CA SER A 1169 -17.35 11.53 -23.00
C SER A 1169 -16.12 10.68 -23.24
N PHE A 1170 -16.19 9.40 -22.89
CA PHE A 1170 -15.15 8.43 -23.23
C PHE A 1170 -15.71 7.04 -23.53
N THR A 1171 -15.02 6.28 -24.38
CA THR A 1171 -15.34 4.86 -24.62
C THR A 1171 -14.36 3.95 -23.92
N THR A 1172 -14.77 2.74 -23.56
CA THR A 1172 -13.89 1.66 -23.07
C THR A 1172 -14.36 0.30 -23.59
N ARG A 1173 -13.45 -0.66 -23.72
CA ARG A 1173 -13.76 -2.05 -24.09
C ARG A 1173 -13.72 -2.93 -22.85
N LEU A 1174 -14.82 -3.65 -22.57
CA LEU A 1174 -14.96 -4.56 -21.44
C LEU A 1174 -15.47 -5.92 -21.92
N GLN A 1175 -15.31 -6.96 -21.09
CA GLN A 1175 -15.86 -8.29 -21.39
C GLN A 1175 -17.14 -8.53 -20.59
N VAL A 1176 -18.08 -9.29 -21.15
CA VAL A 1176 -19.30 -9.70 -20.43
C VAL A 1176 -18.99 -10.94 -19.59
N SER A 1177 -19.42 -10.98 -18.33
CA SER A 1177 -19.20 -12.15 -17.46
C SER A 1177 -20.17 -13.29 -17.79
N ASP A 1178 -19.67 -14.54 -17.79
CA ASP A 1178 -20.48 -15.76 -18.00
C ASP A 1178 -21.28 -16.16 -16.74
N VAL A 1179 -21.03 -15.53 -15.59
CA VAL A 1179 -21.76 -15.75 -14.34
C VAL A 1179 -23.08 -14.99 -14.38
N ILE A 1180 -24.03 -15.52 -15.14
CA ILE A 1180 -25.39 -14.98 -15.16
C ILE A 1180 -26.19 -15.66 -14.05
N ASP A 1181 -26.46 -14.96 -12.94
CA ASP A 1181 -27.56 -15.36 -12.05
C ASP A 1181 -28.89 -15.03 -12.72
N THR A 1182 -29.17 -15.79 -13.77
CA THR A 1182 -30.29 -15.59 -14.71
C THR A 1182 -31.64 -15.69 -14.00
N LYS A 1183 -31.69 -16.42 -12.88
CA LYS A 1183 -32.91 -16.63 -12.09
C LYS A 1183 -33.39 -15.38 -11.36
N LEU A 1184 -32.48 -14.59 -10.79
CA LEU A 1184 -32.85 -13.41 -10.00
C LEU A 1184 -33.39 -12.29 -10.89
N ILE A 1185 -32.75 -12.05 -12.04
CA ILE A 1185 -33.14 -11.01 -13.00
C ILE A 1185 -34.44 -11.38 -13.73
N GLU A 1186 -34.66 -12.67 -14.08
CA GLU A 1186 -35.94 -13.12 -14.65
C GLU A 1186 -37.10 -13.03 -13.65
N GLN A 1187 -36.86 -13.35 -12.38
CA GLN A 1187 -37.88 -13.25 -11.33
C GLN A 1187 -38.28 -11.80 -11.04
N GLN A 1188 -37.32 -10.86 -11.03
CA GLN A 1188 -37.58 -9.44 -10.84
C GLN A 1188 -38.32 -8.79 -12.02
N LYS A 1189 -37.94 -9.13 -13.27
CA LYS A 1189 -38.65 -8.68 -14.47
C LYS A 1189 -40.10 -9.17 -14.50
N SER A 1190 -40.37 -10.40 -14.02
CA SER A 1190 -41.72 -10.97 -13.97
C SER A 1190 -42.65 -10.24 -12.98
N PHE A 1191 -42.13 -9.72 -11.86
CA PHE A 1191 -42.93 -9.06 -10.84
C PHE A 1191 -43.37 -7.63 -11.21
N LEU A 1192 -42.47 -6.87 -11.86
CA LEU A 1192 -42.71 -5.48 -12.25
C LEU A 1192 -43.44 -5.34 -13.60
N ALA A 1193 -43.42 -6.38 -14.44
CA ALA A 1193 -44.13 -6.37 -15.71
C ALA A 1193 -45.62 -6.04 -15.52
N ASP A 1194 -46.14 -5.17 -16.39
CA ASP A 1194 -47.53 -4.71 -16.43
C ASP A 1194 -48.00 -3.86 -15.23
N LYS A 1195 -47.11 -3.53 -14.27
CA LYS A 1195 -47.46 -2.70 -13.11
C LYS A 1195 -47.67 -1.23 -13.49
N ARG A 1196 -48.70 -0.60 -12.92
CA ARG A 1196 -49.00 0.83 -13.11
C ARG A 1196 -48.35 1.64 -12.01
N ILE A 1197 -47.40 2.50 -12.37
CA ILE A 1197 -46.62 3.28 -11.41
C ILE A 1197 -46.81 4.77 -11.70
N LEU A 1198 -47.22 5.54 -10.69
CA LEU A 1198 -47.23 7.00 -10.72
C LEU A 1198 -45.90 7.51 -10.15
N ILE A 1199 -45.19 8.36 -10.87
CA ILE A 1199 -43.97 9.04 -10.41
C ILE A 1199 -44.28 10.52 -10.28
N VAL A 1200 -43.94 11.10 -9.14
CA VAL A 1200 -44.20 12.50 -8.81
C VAL A 1200 -42.90 13.13 -8.34
N ASP A 1201 -42.40 14.10 -9.09
CA ASP A 1201 -41.12 14.79 -8.84
C ASP A 1201 -41.17 16.16 -9.55
N ASP A 1202 -40.70 17.22 -8.90
CA ASP A 1202 -40.67 18.57 -9.49
C ASP A 1202 -39.52 18.74 -10.52
N ASN A 1203 -38.56 17.82 -10.52
CA ASN A 1203 -37.51 17.75 -11.53
C ASN A 1203 -37.93 16.89 -12.73
N LEU A 1204 -38.08 17.56 -13.89
CA LEU A 1204 -38.42 16.92 -15.17
C LEU A 1204 -37.43 15.83 -15.63
N LEU A 1205 -36.15 15.96 -15.32
CA LEU A 1205 -35.13 14.97 -15.67
C LEU A 1205 -35.15 13.76 -14.74
N ALA A 1206 -35.44 13.95 -13.46
CA ALA A 1206 -35.67 12.84 -12.54
C ALA A 1206 -36.88 12.01 -13.01
N LEU A 1207 -37.96 12.69 -13.42
CA LEU A 1207 -39.12 12.04 -14.06
C LEU A 1207 -38.72 11.25 -15.31
N ASP A 1208 -37.93 11.84 -16.22
CA ASP A 1208 -37.51 11.18 -17.46
C ASP A 1208 -36.63 9.94 -17.20
N VAL A 1209 -35.65 10.04 -16.30
CA VAL A 1209 -34.74 8.93 -15.93
C VAL A 1209 -35.51 7.80 -15.26
N LEU A 1210 -36.32 8.10 -14.22
CA LEU A 1210 -37.11 7.09 -13.53
C LEU A 1210 -38.15 6.44 -14.46
N SER A 1211 -38.74 7.23 -15.37
CA SER A 1211 -39.64 6.71 -16.40
C SER A 1211 -38.95 5.72 -17.33
N SER A 1212 -37.75 6.06 -17.81
CA SER A 1212 -36.95 5.20 -18.67
C SER A 1212 -36.62 3.87 -17.99
N ILE A 1213 -36.16 3.93 -16.73
CA ILE A 1213 -35.84 2.75 -15.91
C ILE A 1213 -37.07 1.85 -15.75
N LEU A 1214 -38.19 2.40 -15.29
CA LEU A 1214 -39.39 1.59 -15.02
C LEU A 1214 -40.04 1.04 -16.31
N LYS A 1215 -40.01 1.78 -17.41
CA LYS A 1215 -40.43 1.28 -18.72
C LYS A 1215 -39.56 0.11 -19.20
N SER A 1216 -38.26 0.08 -18.86
CA SER A 1216 -37.39 -1.06 -19.18
C SER A 1216 -37.79 -2.37 -18.48
N PHE A 1217 -38.53 -2.26 -17.35
CA PHE A 1217 -39.14 -3.38 -16.64
C PHE A 1217 -40.57 -3.71 -17.15
N HIS A 1218 -41.02 -3.11 -18.26
CA HIS A 1218 -42.37 -3.25 -18.81
C HIS A 1218 -43.48 -2.68 -17.90
N CYS A 1219 -43.17 -1.70 -17.06
CA CYS A 1219 -44.16 -0.98 -16.28
C CYS A 1219 -44.93 0.06 -17.13
N HIS A 1220 -46.18 0.31 -16.76
CA HIS A 1220 -46.97 1.44 -17.22
C HIS A 1220 -46.74 2.65 -16.31
N VAL A 1221 -45.87 3.57 -16.75
CA VAL A 1221 -45.50 4.76 -15.97
C VAL A 1221 -46.37 5.96 -16.32
N VAL A 1222 -46.92 6.61 -15.30
CA VAL A 1222 -47.59 7.92 -15.38
C VAL A 1222 -46.76 8.93 -14.60
N LEU A 1223 -46.58 10.14 -15.12
CA LEU A 1223 -45.73 11.18 -14.54
C LEU A 1223 -46.59 12.33 -14.03
N ALA A 1224 -46.16 12.95 -12.94
CA ALA A 1224 -46.69 14.19 -12.40
C ALA A 1224 -45.53 15.08 -11.95
N ASN A 1225 -45.60 16.38 -12.24
CA ASN A 1225 -44.56 17.35 -11.90
C ASN A 1225 -44.80 18.10 -10.58
N SER A 1226 -45.88 17.76 -9.87
CA SER A 1226 -46.29 18.41 -8.64
C SER A 1226 -47.24 17.50 -7.84
N GLY A 1227 -47.32 17.76 -6.53
CA GLY A 1227 -48.24 17.06 -5.64
C GLY A 1227 -49.72 17.26 -6.04
N GLU A 1228 -50.10 18.44 -6.50
CA GLU A 1228 -51.45 18.74 -7.00
C GLU A 1228 -51.81 17.92 -8.25
N GLU A 1229 -50.90 17.86 -9.22
CA GLU A 1229 -51.09 17.06 -10.43
C GLU A 1229 -51.22 15.58 -10.09
N ALA A 1230 -50.43 15.08 -9.13
CA ALA A 1230 -50.53 13.71 -8.64
C ALA A 1230 -51.90 13.41 -8.01
N ILE A 1231 -52.42 14.32 -7.18
CA ILE A 1231 -53.74 14.16 -6.56
C ILE A 1231 -54.84 14.14 -7.63
N GLU A 1232 -54.75 14.99 -8.65
CA GLU A 1232 -55.70 15.02 -9.76
C GLU A 1232 -55.64 13.74 -10.60
N LEU A 1233 -54.44 13.27 -10.94
CA LEU A 1233 -54.23 12.03 -11.69
C LEU A 1233 -54.75 10.81 -10.94
N VAL A 1234 -54.56 10.74 -9.62
CA VAL A 1234 -55.14 9.67 -8.79
C VAL A 1234 -56.66 9.73 -8.77
N LYS A 1235 -57.26 10.93 -8.67
CA LYS A 1235 -58.73 11.10 -8.72
C LYS A 1235 -59.33 10.72 -10.06
N GLN A 1236 -58.64 11.00 -11.15
CA GLN A 1236 -59.10 10.71 -12.52
C GLN A 1236 -58.81 9.27 -12.96
N ALA A 1237 -57.97 8.53 -12.23
CA ALA A 1237 -57.58 7.17 -12.58
C ALA A 1237 -58.75 6.19 -12.44
N THR A 1238 -59.16 5.57 -13.56
CA THR A 1238 -60.17 4.48 -13.56
C THR A 1238 -59.65 3.16 -12.99
N LEU A 1239 -58.33 2.99 -12.92
CA LEU A 1239 -57.62 1.84 -12.34
C LEU A 1239 -56.60 2.39 -11.36
N ALA A 1240 -56.60 1.87 -10.13
CA ALA A 1240 -55.63 2.26 -9.11
C ALA A 1240 -54.19 1.98 -9.58
N PHE A 1241 -53.27 2.81 -9.12
CA PHE A 1241 -51.84 2.59 -9.30
C PHE A 1241 -51.39 1.46 -8.37
N ASP A 1242 -50.52 0.57 -8.86
CA ASP A 1242 -49.90 -0.46 -8.03
C ASP A 1242 -48.92 0.19 -7.04
N PHE A 1243 -48.16 1.17 -7.52
CA PHE A 1243 -47.20 1.96 -6.74
C PHE A 1243 -47.28 3.46 -7.08
N ILE A 1244 -47.03 4.30 -6.08
CA ILE A 1244 -46.92 5.76 -6.21
C ILE A 1244 -45.57 6.17 -5.62
N MET A 1245 -44.67 6.65 -6.46
CA MET A 1245 -43.37 7.20 -6.10
C MET A 1245 -43.49 8.73 -5.96
N LEU A 1246 -43.19 9.26 -4.78
CA LEU A 1246 -43.34 10.68 -4.44
C LEU A 1246 -42.00 11.25 -4.00
N ASP A 1247 -41.47 12.28 -4.66
CA ASP A 1247 -40.38 13.05 -4.06
C ASP A 1247 -40.86 13.75 -2.79
N TRP A 1248 -40.06 13.66 -1.73
CA TRP A 1248 -40.41 14.20 -0.42
C TRP A 1248 -40.42 15.73 -0.40
N ASN A 1249 -39.64 16.40 -1.26
CA ASN A 1249 -39.38 17.82 -1.21
C ASN A 1249 -39.66 18.49 -2.55
N MET A 1250 -40.95 18.58 -2.84
CA MET A 1250 -41.49 19.36 -3.95
C MET A 1250 -41.98 20.73 -3.45
N PRO A 1251 -41.94 21.78 -4.29
CA PRO A 1251 -42.49 23.09 -3.97
C PRO A 1251 -44.02 23.04 -3.85
N ASP A 1252 -44.56 23.97 -3.05
CA ASP A 1252 -45.99 24.14 -2.73
C ASP A 1252 -46.61 22.99 -1.91
N LEU A 1253 -46.67 21.77 -2.46
CA LEU A 1253 -47.20 20.58 -1.81
C LEU A 1253 -46.11 19.49 -1.74
N ASP A 1254 -45.60 19.24 -0.53
CA ASP A 1254 -44.50 18.29 -0.35
C ASP A 1254 -44.96 16.82 -0.50
N GLY A 1255 -44.02 15.88 -0.61
CA GLY A 1255 -44.37 14.47 -0.81
C GLY A 1255 -45.14 13.83 0.35
N ILE A 1256 -44.96 14.33 1.57
CA ILE A 1256 -45.64 13.84 2.77
C ILE A 1256 -47.09 14.34 2.78
N GLU A 1257 -47.30 15.62 2.49
CA GLU A 1257 -48.61 16.26 2.35
C GLU A 1257 -49.40 15.63 1.20
N THR A 1258 -48.73 15.41 0.06
CA THR A 1258 -49.29 14.70 -1.10
C THR A 1258 -49.74 13.28 -0.73
N TYR A 1259 -48.88 12.52 -0.04
CA TYR A 1259 -49.22 11.19 0.49
C TYR A 1259 -50.44 11.22 1.42
N GLN A 1260 -50.48 12.14 2.38
CA GLN A 1260 -51.58 12.26 3.34
C GLN A 1260 -52.92 12.58 2.64
N ILE A 1261 -52.89 13.45 1.62
CA ILE A 1261 -54.08 13.80 0.85
C ILE A 1261 -54.54 12.63 -0.01
N ILE A 1262 -53.64 11.95 -0.72
CA ILE A 1262 -53.98 10.79 -1.54
C ILE A 1262 -54.56 9.67 -0.67
N LYS A 1263 -53.93 9.37 0.49
CA LYS A 1263 -54.37 8.33 1.43
C LYS A 1263 -55.71 8.65 2.10
N SER A 1264 -55.96 9.91 2.45
CA SER A 1264 -57.24 10.30 3.08
C SER A 1264 -58.42 10.32 2.11
N GLN A 1265 -58.17 10.51 0.81
CA GLN A 1265 -59.21 10.65 -0.21
C GLN A 1265 -59.43 9.37 -1.05
N ASN A 1266 -58.54 8.38 -0.96
CA ASN A 1266 -58.55 7.18 -1.80
C ASN A 1266 -58.16 5.92 -1.00
N ASN A 1267 -58.46 4.74 -1.54
CA ASN A 1267 -58.28 3.46 -0.83
C ASN A 1267 -56.88 2.82 -1.08
N TYR A 1268 -55.81 3.61 -0.97
CA TYR A 1268 -54.42 3.13 -1.11
C TYR A 1268 -53.85 2.65 0.22
N GLN A 1269 -53.04 1.60 0.18
CA GLN A 1269 -52.31 1.06 1.34
C GLN A 1269 -50.92 1.69 1.46
N ASP A 1270 -50.35 1.71 2.66
CA ASP A 1270 -49.04 2.33 2.91
C ASP A 1270 -47.90 1.69 2.11
N ASN A 1271 -47.98 0.39 1.86
CA ASN A 1271 -47.01 -0.35 1.06
C ASN A 1271 -47.06 -0.03 -0.45
N GLN A 1272 -48.01 0.80 -0.89
CA GLN A 1272 -48.10 1.28 -2.28
C GLN A 1272 -47.38 2.61 -2.48
N PHE A 1273 -46.98 3.30 -1.41
CA PHE A 1273 -46.28 4.58 -1.50
C PHE A 1273 -44.78 4.37 -1.31
N ILE A 1274 -44.01 5.03 -2.16
CA ILE A 1274 -42.55 5.06 -2.11
C ILE A 1274 -42.15 6.52 -2.05
N LEU A 1275 -41.70 6.99 -0.89
CA LEU A 1275 -41.11 8.32 -0.77
C LEU A 1275 -39.68 8.28 -1.28
N VAL A 1276 -39.40 9.12 -2.28
CA VAL A 1276 -38.09 9.37 -2.87
C VAL A 1276 -37.53 10.60 -2.16
N THR A 1277 -36.25 10.59 -1.78
CA THR A 1277 -35.62 11.76 -1.15
C THR A 1277 -34.25 12.06 -1.71
N SER A 1278 -34.01 13.35 -1.97
CA SER A 1278 -32.70 13.92 -2.35
C SER A 1278 -31.78 14.20 -1.14
N ASN A 1279 -32.36 14.27 0.07
CA ASN A 1279 -31.63 14.40 1.34
C ASN A 1279 -31.73 13.09 2.13
N ALA A 1280 -30.65 12.33 2.16
CA ALA A 1280 -30.34 11.51 3.33
C ALA A 1280 -29.51 12.40 4.24
#